data_AF-A0AAN7H1J3-F1
#
_entry.id   AF-A0AAN7H1J3-F1
#
_cell.length_a   1.000
_cell.length_b   1.000
_cell.length_c   1.000
_cell.angle_alpha   90.00
_cell.angle_beta   90.00
_cell.angle_gamma   90.00
#
_symmetry.space_group_name_H-M   'P 1'
#
loop_
_entity.id
_entity.type
_entity.pdbx_description
1 polymer ?
#
loop_
_entity_poly.entity_id
_entity_poly.type
_entity_poly.pdbx_seq_one_letter_code
_entity_poly.pdbx_strand_id
1 'polypeptide(L)'
;MEFFRWQREAWHKQLIASGARFYLGNHQPSKQLDISILRQATDTYIRKRGLAPGSAECDQRLLELVSEHSRREQDGSRRVGFLACIHALSRQAALKLLVSMREESTKLSSHVRFLNSLVVSHLANPVYVPEREYRVAQALMQLLTTPNFLPVIMLLFENLDQDPDRYLLPPRYIKLILNTKKLCATLQGHMSQMYQDRKLMSLHNSLSWLRPLTGLQQDSTAIQVVSELLPDWRTWTTWKPNHRRLRRWEEGVFTELQRTKLRPIFDLEGPDTTGAGHGSLKESVPGCFKDIKVANDDPSVLSRVLHVLDSAQQVTGVSSVDLVIFLCIDNPSPLDPELLSLAEAILAIKDDIKIHAMLTWLQSHSDGFNSRLAALTRVIPVFDGHLALQHLLAAYISSDIIQVIPQARAEYDALLVEGVASHLGMRLYRAYKVILAASWLHPALPPELLRSIQHLPPEETLDEILDALEASQSFAPQINNYLRVAIGGHAGDADAMLPTIQRTIRFHRRDIRPDQASLAHAINNVQYLDDTVREACLQQLLVENDSFLRELLPIVRTESNMSCTDFATLLVRRYRLGCTTHQCWDQLLFCFLLYRQDEILNWSADALSARHFFQWAQDLKILFPDGDNTSSLADLGFTIPRYQWWQSLSSQYGNALASLEELFRGHGSLKWLWLEEVPEVTTMLGVLQQPYAASPQQRFVISYLQPSTYVVRLTCGTLAGLNRAAPSGQVAFESICAREQQSARGEWHRPATQALSYCWRLSPEISPADREVLRMLTLLLDLNDGVDVHGIYNARKCVLEDYRKLFVLAQELQGMQVRLRNHDVAMTVAFLDELGVEDIRPAPPTVVDSDIPIKLSSFIESIGDNHWELCFPLNEISALKRQIIGIDTASRLLLVRLQLSRQSPPKFCVHFHPPKNEGDESGPHSPHILAGVMPERSSCSTQPSTLFVYLLSRVLYTSISKSQNQLHSQVLSSTYSDVATTLSSPSSICPVYVHPHSTQFKVHRPTVCSKPQCTEIFARAPLEVRAHHLLSNPMVLELLLACVWETNQYVGPAEKHAVRDSFPSLSGTSSVQEVLSRIQGYDDLATARENLIGWMAETFTGCLMSAPTGSKIPAMHWAGQFVLRSNGREDYDEDSSDSSDSSDEDNSDDVWEVKFFVVPVGRLWQVLCDGKIGSFDRGGSREGMDEMPEQDDGVGSKFTWQRFEKKRVILACEVSGGGSVVRVRYVFVCKEGWIPPKMRVIGDALRQSIGAMRKGRLVKE
;
A
#
# COMPACT_ATOMS: atom_id res chain seq x y z
N MET A 1 -30.49 -72.52 18.40
CA MET A 1 -29.38 -71.62 17.98
C MET A 1 -29.83 -70.19 17.73
N GLU A 2 -30.98 -69.96 17.09
CA GLU A 2 -31.45 -68.62 16.66
C GLU A 2 -31.52 -67.57 17.79
N PHE A 3 -32.01 -67.93 18.98
CA PHE A 3 -32.06 -67.04 20.14
C PHE A 3 -30.71 -66.38 20.49
N PHE A 4 -29.61 -67.13 20.34
CA PHE A 4 -28.27 -66.62 20.58
C PHE A 4 -27.77 -65.68 19.48
N ARG A 5 -28.23 -65.85 18.25
CA ARG A 5 -27.95 -64.96 17.12
C ARG A 5 -28.67 -63.63 17.31
N TRP A 6 -29.96 -63.66 17.65
CA TRP A 6 -30.77 -62.47 17.92
C TRP A 6 -30.16 -61.53 18.96
N GLN A 7 -29.61 -62.08 20.06
CA GLN A 7 -28.95 -61.26 21.08
C GLN A 7 -27.68 -60.55 20.58
N ARG A 8 -26.90 -61.15 19.68
CA ARG A 8 -25.76 -60.48 19.04
C ARG A 8 -26.25 -59.41 18.05
N GLU A 9 -27.23 -59.76 17.23
CA GLU A 9 -27.89 -58.84 16.29
C GLU A 9 -28.39 -57.57 16.99
N ALA A 10 -29.07 -57.72 18.14
CA ALA A 10 -29.58 -56.63 18.95
C ALA A 10 -28.46 -55.74 19.51
N TRP A 11 -27.37 -56.32 20.00
CA TRP A 11 -26.20 -55.56 20.47
C TRP A 11 -25.58 -54.74 19.32
N HIS A 12 -25.36 -55.35 18.15
CA HIS A 12 -24.83 -54.62 17.00
C HIS A 12 -25.75 -53.48 16.55
N LYS A 13 -27.07 -53.70 16.51
CA LYS A 13 -28.04 -52.64 16.20
C LYS A 13 -27.97 -51.49 17.21
N GLN A 14 -27.93 -51.79 18.52
CA GLN A 14 -27.80 -50.78 19.57
C GLN A 14 -26.48 -49.99 19.52
N LEU A 15 -25.44 -50.48 18.84
CA LEU A 15 -24.22 -49.73 18.61
C LEU A 15 -24.27 -48.85 17.35
N ILE A 16 -24.92 -49.32 16.29
CA ILE A 16 -25.15 -48.54 15.06
C ILE A 16 -26.16 -47.41 15.32
N ALA A 17 -27.09 -47.65 16.23
CA ALA A 17 -28.03 -46.68 16.79
C ALA A 17 -27.37 -45.47 17.51
N SER A 18 -26.19 -45.70 18.09
CA SER A 18 -25.74 -44.95 19.27
C SER A 18 -25.05 -43.61 19.04
N GLY A 19 -24.75 -43.22 17.81
CA GLY A 19 -23.89 -42.06 17.56
C GLY A 19 -22.39 -42.32 17.54
N ALA A 20 -21.95 -43.44 18.09
CA ALA A 20 -20.54 -43.61 18.38
C ALA A 20 -19.67 -43.78 17.13
N ARG A 21 -20.19 -44.33 16.03
CA ARG A 21 -19.36 -44.54 14.83
C ARG A 21 -18.87 -43.22 14.28
N PHE A 22 -19.78 -42.30 14.05
CA PHE A 22 -19.42 -41.07 13.38
C PHE A 22 -18.81 -40.05 14.36
N TYR A 23 -19.22 -40.00 15.64
CA TYR A 23 -18.48 -39.25 16.66
C TYR A 23 -16.99 -39.62 16.75
N LEU A 24 -16.65 -40.90 16.57
CA LEU A 24 -15.25 -41.36 16.58
C LEU A 24 -14.53 -41.18 15.23
N GLY A 25 -15.28 -40.93 14.15
CA GLY A 25 -14.77 -40.61 12.81
C GLY A 25 -14.45 -39.13 12.65
N ASN A 26 -15.28 -38.26 13.21
CA ASN A 26 -15.25 -36.81 13.05
C ASN A 26 -14.23 -36.18 14.02
N HIS A 27 -13.44 -35.21 13.56
CA HIS A 27 -12.41 -34.55 14.37
C HIS A 27 -12.96 -33.41 15.26
N GLN A 28 -14.19 -33.54 15.78
CA GLN A 28 -14.86 -32.52 16.59
C GLN A 28 -14.91 -32.91 18.08
N PRO A 29 -13.94 -32.47 18.93
CA PRO A 29 -13.92 -32.81 20.35
C PRO A 29 -14.96 -32.06 21.21
N SER A 30 -15.83 -31.24 20.61
CA SER A 30 -16.74 -30.32 21.31
C SER A 30 -18.10 -30.92 21.69
N LYS A 31 -18.53 -32.03 21.08
CA LYS A 31 -19.70 -32.79 21.54
C LYS A 31 -19.21 -33.99 22.35
N GLN A 32 -19.66 -34.13 23.60
CA GLN A 32 -19.36 -35.32 24.40
C GLN A 32 -20.19 -36.51 23.89
N LEU A 33 -19.52 -37.63 23.58
CA LEU A 33 -20.19 -38.90 23.29
C LEU A 33 -20.74 -39.48 24.59
N ASP A 34 -22.02 -39.81 24.66
CA ASP A 34 -22.58 -40.49 25.83
C ASP A 34 -22.16 -41.98 25.85
N ILE A 35 -21.07 -42.23 26.55
CA ILE A 35 -20.51 -43.58 26.74
C ILE A 35 -21.51 -44.49 27.49
N SER A 36 -22.48 -43.95 28.25
CA SER A 36 -23.42 -44.76 29.04
C SER A 36 -24.31 -45.65 28.16
N ILE A 37 -24.75 -45.15 27.00
CA ILE A 37 -25.56 -45.88 26.02
C ILE A 37 -24.80 -47.11 25.50
N LEU A 38 -23.51 -46.93 25.15
CA LEU A 38 -22.62 -48.01 24.71
C LEU A 38 -22.42 -49.08 25.78
N ARG A 39 -22.26 -48.68 27.05
CA ARG A 39 -22.12 -49.62 28.17
C ARG A 39 -23.43 -50.40 28.37
N GLN A 40 -24.57 -49.73 28.34
CA GLN A 40 -25.88 -50.33 28.56
C GLN A 40 -26.19 -51.44 27.54
N ALA A 41 -25.82 -51.25 26.26
CA ALA A 41 -25.96 -52.27 25.24
C ALA A 41 -25.20 -53.56 25.63
N THR A 42 -23.92 -53.42 26.00
CA THR A 42 -23.07 -54.54 26.42
C THR A 42 -23.52 -55.17 27.73
N ASP A 43 -23.89 -54.38 28.74
CA ASP A 43 -24.40 -54.91 30.02
C ASP A 43 -25.69 -55.72 29.82
N THR A 44 -26.54 -55.28 28.88
CA THR A 44 -27.74 -56.01 28.47
C THR A 44 -27.38 -57.34 27.80
N TYR A 45 -26.34 -57.38 26.96
CA TYR A 45 -25.84 -58.62 26.35
C TYR A 45 -25.26 -59.58 27.40
N ILE A 46 -24.37 -59.09 28.27
CA ILE A 46 -23.72 -59.85 29.34
C ILE A 46 -24.75 -60.47 30.29
N ARG A 47 -25.71 -59.66 30.78
CA ARG A 47 -26.76 -60.11 31.70
C ARG A 47 -27.67 -61.16 31.05
N LYS A 48 -28.05 -60.99 29.78
CA LYS A 48 -28.84 -61.97 29.01
C LYS A 48 -28.07 -63.27 28.69
N ARG A 49 -26.76 -63.29 28.93
CA ARG A 49 -25.87 -64.46 28.75
C ARG A 49 -25.39 -65.09 30.05
N GLY A 50 -25.65 -64.48 31.21
CA GLY A 50 -25.13 -64.95 32.49
C GLY A 50 -23.60 -64.85 32.63
N LEU A 51 -22.95 -64.00 31.83
CA LEU A 51 -21.49 -63.83 31.86
C LEU A 51 -21.07 -62.95 33.04
N ALA A 52 -19.98 -63.29 33.72
CA ALA A 52 -19.36 -62.42 34.71
C ALA A 52 -18.38 -61.45 34.02
N PRO A 53 -18.54 -60.11 34.16
CA PRO A 53 -17.59 -59.13 33.63
C PRO A 53 -16.15 -59.42 34.07
N GLY A 54 -15.18 -59.24 33.18
CA GLY A 54 -13.77 -59.49 33.42
C GLY A 54 -13.35 -60.97 33.54
N SER A 55 -14.28 -61.92 33.43
CA SER A 55 -13.95 -63.35 33.34
C SER A 55 -13.39 -63.70 31.94
N ALA A 56 -12.54 -64.72 31.86
CA ALA A 56 -11.94 -65.14 30.59
C ALA A 56 -12.98 -65.57 29.52
N GLU A 57 -14.11 -66.16 29.94
CA GLU A 57 -15.21 -66.48 29.03
C GLU A 57 -15.91 -65.22 28.53
N CYS A 58 -16.15 -64.23 29.41
CA CYS A 58 -16.72 -62.95 29.02
C CYS A 58 -15.78 -62.21 28.04
N ASP A 59 -14.48 -62.14 28.35
CA ASP A 59 -13.46 -61.57 27.47
C ASP A 59 -13.49 -62.21 26.09
N GLN A 60 -13.47 -63.55 26.00
CA GLN A 60 -13.53 -64.23 24.71
C GLN A 60 -14.80 -63.86 23.92
N ARG A 61 -15.98 -63.83 24.57
CA ARG A 61 -17.24 -63.49 23.92
C ARG A 61 -17.35 -62.03 23.50
N LEU A 62 -16.80 -61.10 24.28
CA LEU A 62 -16.75 -59.69 23.94
C LEU A 62 -15.72 -59.43 22.83
N LEU A 63 -14.55 -60.08 22.85
CA LEU A 63 -13.57 -60.02 21.75
C LEU A 63 -14.13 -60.59 20.44
N GLU A 64 -14.87 -61.71 20.51
CA GLU A 64 -15.66 -62.23 19.38
C GLU A 64 -16.61 -61.16 18.85
N LEU A 65 -17.42 -60.52 19.71
CA LEU A 65 -18.35 -59.43 19.33
C LEU A 65 -17.66 -58.21 18.72
N VAL A 66 -16.54 -57.74 19.28
CA VAL A 66 -15.75 -56.63 18.72
C VAL A 66 -15.24 -57.00 17.31
N SER A 67 -14.78 -58.24 17.13
CA SER A 67 -14.32 -58.73 15.82
C SER A 67 -15.47 -58.95 14.83
N GLU A 68 -16.66 -59.33 15.30
CA GLU A 68 -17.86 -59.51 14.48
C GLU A 68 -18.38 -58.14 14.02
N HIS A 69 -18.46 -57.17 14.94
CA HIS A 69 -18.84 -55.80 14.62
C HIS A 69 -17.84 -55.16 13.65
N SER A 70 -16.53 -55.32 13.88
CA SER A 70 -15.48 -54.85 12.96
C SER A 70 -15.54 -55.46 11.56
N ARG A 71 -16.27 -56.55 11.34
CA ARG A 71 -16.43 -57.23 10.04
C ARG A 71 -17.74 -56.87 9.33
N ARG A 72 -18.64 -56.09 9.95
CA ARG A 72 -19.88 -55.62 9.30
C ARG A 72 -19.56 -54.41 8.41
N GLU A 73 -19.44 -54.65 7.10
CA GLU A 73 -18.84 -53.71 6.13
C GLU A 73 -19.51 -52.33 6.05
N GLN A 74 -20.83 -52.23 6.23
CA GLN A 74 -21.53 -50.95 6.14
C GLN A 74 -21.34 -50.12 7.41
N ASP A 75 -21.77 -50.60 8.59
CA ASP A 75 -21.88 -49.77 9.80
C ASP A 75 -20.94 -50.18 10.96
N GLY A 76 -20.17 -51.25 10.79
CA GLY A 76 -19.28 -51.78 11.82
C GLY A 76 -18.02 -50.95 12.09
N SER A 77 -17.70 -50.67 13.35
CA SER A 77 -16.42 -50.06 13.74
C SER A 77 -15.77 -50.80 14.90
N ARG A 78 -14.54 -51.31 14.72
CA ARG A 78 -13.77 -52.00 15.77
C ARG A 78 -13.69 -51.21 17.07
N ARG A 79 -13.62 -49.87 16.96
CA ARG A 79 -13.56 -48.95 18.11
C ARG A 79 -14.88 -48.77 18.82
N VAL A 80 -15.99 -48.67 18.09
CA VAL A 80 -17.33 -48.58 18.71
C VAL A 80 -17.60 -49.85 19.51
N GLY A 81 -17.38 -51.01 18.89
CA GLY A 81 -17.47 -52.29 19.57
C GLY A 81 -16.54 -52.37 20.78
N PHE A 82 -15.29 -51.95 20.64
CA PHE A 82 -14.35 -51.95 21.76
C PHE A 82 -14.78 -51.03 22.90
N LEU A 83 -15.16 -49.79 22.64
CA LEU A 83 -15.57 -48.82 23.65
C LEU A 83 -16.87 -49.22 24.33
N ALA A 84 -17.77 -49.91 23.63
CA ALA A 84 -18.93 -50.55 24.24
C ALA A 84 -18.57 -51.73 25.14
N CYS A 85 -17.52 -52.49 24.81
CA CYS A 85 -17.06 -53.62 25.62
C CYS A 85 -16.08 -53.25 26.75
N ILE A 86 -15.42 -52.09 26.68
CA ILE A 86 -14.20 -51.84 27.45
C ILE A 86 -14.42 -51.94 28.95
N HIS A 87 -15.53 -51.44 29.49
CA HIS A 87 -15.81 -51.46 30.93
C HIS A 87 -16.02 -52.87 31.50
N ALA A 88 -16.37 -53.84 30.65
CA ALA A 88 -16.64 -55.23 31.03
C ALA A 88 -15.54 -56.23 30.63
N LEU A 89 -14.55 -55.81 29.82
CA LEU A 89 -13.34 -56.57 29.54
C LEU A 89 -12.39 -56.57 30.74
N SER A 90 -11.58 -57.61 30.89
CA SER A 90 -10.42 -57.58 31.81
C SER A 90 -9.35 -56.62 31.29
N ARG A 91 -8.51 -56.12 32.22
CA ARG A 91 -7.36 -55.25 31.88
C ARG A 91 -6.46 -55.86 30.81
N GLN A 92 -6.21 -57.17 30.85
CA GLN A 92 -5.32 -57.83 29.90
C GLN A 92 -5.95 -57.92 28.51
N ALA A 93 -7.26 -58.21 28.41
CA ALA A 93 -7.98 -58.23 27.13
C ALA A 93 -8.10 -56.82 26.52
N ALA A 94 -8.43 -55.82 27.33
CA ALA A 94 -8.54 -54.42 26.89
C ALA A 94 -7.18 -53.88 26.38
N LEU A 95 -6.09 -54.10 27.11
CA LEU A 95 -4.74 -53.69 26.69
C LEU A 95 -4.26 -54.41 25.43
N LYS A 96 -4.55 -55.73 25.28
CA LYS A 96 -4.26 -56.46 24.04
C LYS A 96 -5.00 -55.87 22.84
N LEU A 97 -6.26 -55.48 22.99
CA LEU A 97 -7.01 -54.90 21.89
C LEU A 97 -6.57 -53.46 21.56
N LEU A 98 -6.24 -52.64 22.56
CA LEU A 98 -5.63 -51.33 22.37
C LEU A 98 -4.30 -51.41 21.59
N VAL A 99 -3.40 -52.33 21.96
CA VAL A 99 -2.15 -52.57 21.22
C VAL A 99 -2.42 -53.03 19.79
N SER A 100 -3.37 -53.96 19.58
CA SER A 100 -3.76 -54.39 18.24
C SER A 100 -4.31 -53.22 17.39
N MET A 101 -5.08 -52.31 17.97
CA MET A 101 -5.56 -51.11 17.28
C MET A 101 -4.45 -50.09 17.01
N ARG A 102 -3.42 -49.99 17.86
CA ARG A 102 -2.22 -49.18 17.59
C ARG A 102 -1.48 -49.68 16.35
N GLU A 103 -1.24 -50.99 16.27
CA GLU A 103 -0.57 -51.63 15.14
C GLU A 103 -1.38 -51.50 13.85
N GLU A 104 -2.70 -51.62 13.94
CA GLU A 104 -3.63 -51.37 12.84
C GLU A 104 -3.58 -49.90 12.37
N SER A 105 -3.69 -48.93 13.29
CA SER A 105 -3.55 -47.50 12.97
C SER A 105 -2.16 -47.12 12.45
N THR A 106 -1.11 -47.85 12.84
CA THR A 106 0.26 -47.72 12.30
C THR A 106 0.30 -48.11 10.82
N LYS A 107 -0.29 -49.25 10.46
CA LYS A 107 -0.35 -49.74 9.08
C LYS A 107 -1.22 -48.86 8.18
N LEU A 108 -2.24 -48.21 8.74
CA LEU A 108 -3.20 -47.37 8.02
C LEU A 108 -2.85 -45.87 8.04
N SER A 109 -1.67 -45.48 8.54
CA SER A 109 -1.26 -44.07 8.75
C SER A 109 -2.27 -43.20 9.55
N SER A 110 -3.19 -43.85 10.26
CA SER A 110 -4.39 -43.21 10.81
C SER A 110 -4.25 -43.07 12.32
N HIS A 111 -3.30 -42.23 12.72
CA HIS A 111 -2.90 -42.09 14.12
C HIS A 111 -3.96 -41.37 14.97
N VAL A 112 -4.57 -40.29 14.47
CA VAL A 112 -5.65 -39.54 15.14
C VAL A 112 -6.74 -40.49 15.64
N ARG A 113 -7.12 -41.45 14.78
CA ARG A 113 -8.12 -42.48 15.02
C ARG A 113 -7.79 -43.38 16.23
N PHE A 114 -6.51 -43.73 16.45
CA PHE A 114 -6.08 -44.47 17.66
C PHE A 114 -5.94 -43.56 18.88
N LEU A 115 -5.43 -42.33 18.72
CA LEU A 115 -5.32 -41.36 19.81
C LEU A 115 -6.71 -41.05 20.41
N ASN A 116 -7.71 -40.81 19.55
CA ASN A 116 -9.10 -40.64 19.99
C ASN A 116 -9.65 -41.90 20.71
N SER A 117 -9.21 -43.10 20.29
CA SER A 117 -9.57 -44.34 20.99
C SER A 117 -9.03 -44.34 22.43
N LEU A 118 -7.78 -43.92 22.65
CA LEU A 118 -7.20 -43.79 23.99
C LEU A 118 -7.94 -42.73 24.82
N VAL A 119 -8.26 -41.58 24.22
CA VAL A 119 -8.99 -40.49 24.87
C VAL A 119 -10.34 -40.97 25.39
N VAL A 120 -11.15 -41.60 24.54
CA VAL A 120 -12.48 -42.10 24.94
C VAL A 120 -12.38 -43.34 25.83
N SER A 121 -11.34 -44.17 25.69
CA SER A 121 -11.09 -45.32 26.58
C SER A 121 -10.80 -44.91 28.01
N HIS A 122 -10.06 -43.82 28.22
CA HIS A 122 -9.83 -43.25 29.54
C HIS A 122 -11.15 -42.76 30.15
N LEU A 123 -11.94 -41.99 29.40
CA LEU A 123 -13.26 -41.51 29.84
C LEU A 123 -14.25 -42.67 30.12
N ALA A 124 -14.09 -43.80 29.43
CA ALA A 124 -14.86 -45.01 29.68
C ALA A 124 -14.40 -45.76 30.95
N ASN A 125 -13.10 -45.99 31.12
CA ASN A 125 -12.52 -46.59 32.31
C ASN A 125 -11.05 -46.15 32.52
N PRO A 126 -10.78 -45.20 33.45
CA PRO A 126 -9.44 -44.69 33.74
C PRO A 126 -8.41 -45.75 34.20
N VAL A 127 -8.86 -46.95 34.61
CA VAL A 127 -7.99 -48.05 35.04
C VAL A 127 -7.18 -48.66 33.88
N TYR A 128 -7.66 -48.52 32.63
CA TYR A 128 -7.03 -49.14 31.47
C TYR A 128 -6.12 -48.22 30.67
N VAL A 129 -6.42 -46.91 30.64
CA VAL A 129 -5.58 -45.87 30.04
C VAL A 129 -5.24 -44.87 31.14
N PRO A 130 -3.99 -44.81 31.63
CA PRO A 130 -3.59 -43.85 32.65
C PRO A 130 -3.82 -42.39 32.19
N GLU A 131 -4.18 -41.51 33.13
CA GLU A 131 -4.39 -40.07 32.91
C GLU A 131 -3.27 -39.40 32.09
N ARG A 132 -2.01 -39.82 32.30
CA ARG A 132 -0.86 -39.25 31.57
C ARG A 132 -0.74 -39.74 30.12
N GLU A 133 -1.12 -40.99 29.82
CA GLU A 133 -1.22 -41.45 28.43
C GLU A 133 -2.43 -40.82 27.73
N TYR A 134 -3.53 -40.57 28.45
CA TYR A 134 -4.68 -39.78 27.98
C TYR A 134 -4.27 -38.36 27.57
N ARG A 135 -3.57 -37.61 28.44
CA ARG A 135 -3.11 -36.24 28.13
C ARG A 135 -2.11 -36.19 26.97
N VAL A 136 -1.17 -37.15 26.90
CA VAL A 136 -0.26 -37.26 25.74
C VAL A 136 -1.03 -37.61 24.46
N ALA A 137 -2.07 -38.45 24.53
CA ALA A 137 -2.92 -38.71 23.37
C ALA A 137 -3.67 -37.45 22.90
N GLN A 138 -4.18 -36.63 23.83
CA GLN A 138 -4.80 -35.34 23.51
C GLN A 138 -3.83 -34.35 22.88
N ALA A 139 -2.64 -34.17 23.46
CA ALA A 139 -1.63 -33.26 22.92
C ALA A 139 -1.15 -33.69 21.53
N LEU A 140 -0.90 -35.00 21.32
CA LEU A 140 -0.59 -35.53 19.98
C LEU A 140 -1.75 -35.35 18.99
N MET A 141 -3.00 -35.48 19.44
CA MET A 141 -4.17 -35.27 18.59
C MET A 141 -4.30 -33.79 18.17
N GLN A 142 -4.08 -32.85 19.10
CA GLN A 142 -4.05 -31.42 18.83
C GLN A 142 -2.88 -31.04 17.88
N LEU A 143 -1.68 -31.63 18.04
CA LEU A 143 -0.56 -31.42 17.10
C LEU A 143 -0.86 -31.88 15.67
N LEU A 144 -1.78 -32.84 15.49
CA LEU A 144 -2.19 -33.31 14.16
C LEU A 144 -3.24 -32.39 13.52
N THR A 145 -3.94 -31.54 14.29
CA THR A 145 -5.06 -30.71 13.81
C THR A 145 -4.78 -29.19 13.84
N THR A 146 -3.96 -28.69 14.77
CA THR A 146 -3.76 -27.25 15.01
C THR A 146 -2.55 -26.69 14.25
N PRO A 147 -2.67 -25.54 13.55
CA PRO A 147 -1.55 -24.91 12.85
C PRO A 147 -0.54 -24.25 13.81
N ASN A 148 -1.00 -23.73 14.95
CA ASN A 148 -0.13 -23.25 16.04
C ASN A 148 0.32 -24.43 16.92
N PHE A 149 1.41 -25.07 16.53
CA PHE A 149 1.90 -26.29 17.17
C PHE A 149 2.67 -26.04 18.49
N LEU A 150 3.32 -24.88 18.66
CA LEU A 150 4.27 -24.65 19.77
C LEU A 150 3.66 -24.88 21.17
N PRO A 151 2.52 -24.27 21.56
CA PRO A 151 1.94 -24.48 22.89
C PRO A 151 1.56 -25.94 23.15
N VAL A 152 1.20 -26.67 22.08
CA VAL A 152 0.81 -28.07 22.16
C VAL A 152 2.04 -28.99 22.27
N ILE A 153 3.19 -28.61 21.70
CA ILE A 153 4.47 -29.28 21.98
C ILE A 153 4.83 -29.12 23.46
N MET A 154 4.66 -27.93 24.04
CA MET A 154 4.90 -27.72 25.47
C MET A 154 4.04 -28.67 26.33
N LEU A 155 2.72 -28.67 26.07
CA LEU A 155 1.77 -29.55 26.75
C LEU A 155 2.09 -31.04 26.55
N LEU A 156 2.56 -31.44 25.36
CA LEU A 156 3.01 -32.80 25.10
C LEU A 156 4.15 -33.18 26.05
N PHE A 157 5.20 -32.37 26.11
CA PHE A 157 6.39 -32.67 26.92
C PHE A 157 6.16 -32.55 28.43
N GLU A 158 5.27 -31.66 28.89
CA GLU A 158 4.81 -31.63 30.29
C GLU A 158 4.14 -32.94 30.74
N ASN A 159 3.58 -33.72 29.80
CA ASN A 159 2.89 -34.97 30.09
C ASN A 159 3.71 -36.23 29.68
N LEU A 160 4.92 -36.07 29.16
CA LEU A 160 5.86 -37.16 28.89
C LEU A 160 6.74 -37.41 30.13
N ASP A 161 6.47 -38.51 30.82
CA ASP A 161 7.14 -38.87 32.07
C ASP A 161 8.60 -39.31 31.90
N GLN A 162 9.28 -39.41 33.05
CA GLN A 162 10.50 -40.22 33.22
C GLN A 162 10.28 -41.71 32.95
N ASP A 163 9.04 -42.21 33.02
CA ASP A 163 8.71 -43.64 32.84
C ASP A 163 9.08 -44.12 31.41
N PRO A 164 10.01 -45.09 31.28
CA PRO A 164 10.39 -45.65 29.98
C PRO A 164 9.36 -46.65 29.45
N ASP A 165 8.54 -47.28 30.31
CA ASP A 165 7.74 -48.46 29.98
C ASP A 165 6.30 -48.11 29.58
N ARG A 166 6.14 -47.07 28.75
CA ARG A 166 4.83 -46.68 28.20
C ARG A 166 4.27 -47.71 27.23
N TYR A 167 3.39 -48.55 27.75
CA TYR A 167 2.86 -49.72 27.05
C TYR A 167 1.93 -49.37 25.86
N LEU A 168 1.11 -48.31 25.96
CA LEU A 168 0.20 -47.91 24.88
C LEU A 168 0.80 -46.87 23.95
N LEU A 169 1.52 -45.88 24.49
CA LEU A 169 2.22 -44.84 23.73
C LEU A 169 3.76 -44.92 23.88
N PRO A 170 4.41 -45.97 23.33
CA PRO A 170 5.85 -46.12 23.42
C PRO A 170 6.57 -45.03 22.59
N PRO A 171 7.82 -44.65 22.96
CA PRO A 171 8.56 -43.57 22.30
C PRO A 171 8.61 -43.71 20.77
N ARG A 172 8.81 -44.93 20.25
CA ARG A 172 8.84 -45.23 18.80
C ARG A 172 7.54 -44.85 18.08
N TYR A 173 6.38 -45.04 18.72
CA TYR A 173 5.09 -44.70 18.12
C TYR A 173 4.81 -43.19 18.19
N ILE A 174 5.25 -42.53 19.27
CA ILE A 174 5.18 -41.07 19.39
C ILE A 174 6.03 -40.39 18.29
N LYS A 175 7.27 -40.85 18.09
CA LYS A 175 8.15 -40.41 16.99
C LYS A 175 7.48 -40.53 15.61
N LEU A 176 6.85 -41.67 15.34
CA LEU A 176 6.15 -41.93 14.06
C LEU A 176 5.06 -40.88 13.79
N ILE A 177 4.26 -40.54 14.80
CA ILE A 177 3.19 -39.54 14.72
C ILE A 177 3.73 -38.14 14.38
N LEU A 178 4.79 -37.74 15.07
CA LEU A 178 5.41 -36.43 14.89
C LEU A 178 6.05 -36.30 13.50
N ASN A 179 6.67 -37.37 13.02
CA ASN A 179 7.23 -37.45 11.67
C ASN A 179 6.14 -37.42 10.58
N THR A 180 4.93 -37.94 10.84
CA THR A 180 3.86 -37.95 9.81
C THR A 180 3.50 -36.52 9.38
N LYS A 181 3.36 -35.56 10.30
CA LYS A 181 3.10 -34.14 9.97
C LYS A 181 4.33 -33.35 9.53
N LYS A 182 5.50 -34.00 9.36
CA LYS A 182 6.81 -33.35 9.20
C LYS A 182 7.11 -32.33 10.31
N LEU A 183 6.62 -32.57 11.54
CA LEU A 183 6.67 -31.57 12.61
C LEU A 183 8.11 -31.16 12.95
N CYS A 184 9.05 -32.11 12.88
CA CYS A 184 10.50 -31.86 12.95
C CYS A 184 10.94 -30.76 11.95
N ALA A 185 10.68 -30.94 10.65
CA ALA A 185 11.04 -29.95 9.63
C ALA A 185 10.30 -28.60 9.78
N THR A 186 9.04 -28.61 10.23
CA THR A 186 8.28 -27.37 10.49
C THR A 186 8.84 -26.61 11.69
N LEU A 187 9.15 -27.31 12.78
CA LEU A 187 9.76 -26.73 13.99
C LEU A 187 11.17 -26.21 13.70
N GLN A 188 12.00 -27.01 13.04
CA GLN A 188 13.33 -26.61 12.58
C GLN A 188 13.28 -25.40 11.64
N GLY A 189 12.35 -25.36 10.68
CA GLY A 189 12.15 -24.22 9.79
C GLY A 189 11.75 -22.95 10.54
N HIS A 190 10.80 -23.05 11.47
CA HIS A 190 10.37 -21.93 12.30
C HIS A 190 11.49 -21.41 13.23
N MET A 191 12.25 -22.31 13.85
CA MET A 191 13.45 -21.97 14.64
C MET A 191 14.51 -21.31 13.78
N SER A 192 14.80 -21.87 12.60
CA SER A 192 15.79 -21.33 11.66
C SER A 192 15.41 -19.93 11.19
N GLN A 193 14.12 -19.68 10.94
CA GLN A 193 13.66 -18.35 10.55
C GLN A 193 13.76 -17.34 11.70
N MET A 194 13.32 -17.67 12.92
CA MET A 194 13.51 -16.78 14.07
C MET A 194 15.00 -16.52 14.36
N TYR A 195 15.86 -17.52 14.15
CA TYR A 195 17.31 -17.36 14.25
C TYR A 195 17.85 -16.41 13.18
N GLN A 196 17.49 -16.61 11.90
CA GLN A 196 17.88 -15.76 10.77
C GLN A 196 17.39 -14.31 10.93
N ASP A 197 16.14 -14.11 11.36
CA ASP A 197 15.54 -12.80 11.68
C ASP A 197 16.18 -12.12 12.92
N ARG A 198 17.07 -12.83 13.62
CA ARG A 198 17.72 -12.41 14.88
C ARG A 198 16.73 -12.12 16.02
N LYS A 199 15.58 -12.79 15.99
CA LYS A 199 14.55 -12.81 17.03
C LYS A 199 14.91 -13.81 18.14
N LEU A 200 16.09 -13.61 18.73
CA LEU A 200 16.68 -14.56 19.67
C LEU A 200 15.87 -14.64 20.99
N MET A 201 15.17 -13.57 21.40
CA MET A 201 14.33 -13.63 22.60
C MET A 201 13.07 -14.44 22.34
N SER A 202 12.41 -14.23 21.20
CA SER A 202 11.26 -15.05 20.78
C SER A 202 11.66 -16.52 20.59
N LEU A 203 12.78 -16.79 19.91
CA LEU A 203 13.33 -18.14 19.75
C LEU A 203 13.59 -18.81 21.10
N HIS A 204 14.26 -18.12 22.02
CA HIS A 204 14.52 -18.63 23.37
C HIS A 204 13.22 -18.97 24.10
N ASN A 205 12.22 -18.08 24.07
CA ASN A 205 10.94 -18.29 24.73
C ASN A 205 10.19 -19.49 24.14
N SER A 206 10.17 -19.63 22.81
CA SER A 206 9.57 -20.77 22.09
C SER A 206 10.26 -22.11 22.36
N LEU A 207 11.46 -22.11 22.95
CA LEU A 207 12.25 -23.31 23.31
C LEU A 207 12.34 -23.54 24.82
N SER A 208 11.76 -22.66 25.64
CA SER A 208 11.85 -22.70 27.11
C SER A 208 11.37 -24.02 27.73
N TRP A 209 10.40 -24.70 27.09
CA TRP A 209 9.88 -26.03 27.45
C TRP A 209 10.89 -27.17 27.35
N LEU A 210 12.03 -26.97 26.67
CA LEU A 210 13.10 -27.96 26.65
C LEU A 210 13.86 -28.02 27.98
N ARG A 211 13.91 -26.92 28.76
CA ARG A 211 14.75 -26.83 29.97
C ARG A 211 14.47 -27.93 31.01
N PRO A 212 13.22 -28.29 31.35
CA PRO A 212 12.92 -29.39 32.28
C PRO A 212 13.46 -30.75 31.84
N LEU A 213 13.72 -30.96 30.54
CA LEU A 213 14.21 -32.23 30.01
C LEU A 213 15.63 -32.54 30.49
N THR A 214 16.45 -31.53 30.79
CA THR A 214 17.84 -31.70 31.22
C THR A 214 18.02 -32.53 32.50
N GLY A 215 17.01 -32.58 33.37
CA GLY A 215 17.01 -33.36 34.61
C GLY A 215 16.44 -34.78 34.48
N LEU A 216 16.04 -35.21 33.28
CA LEU A 216 15.44 -36.53 33.06
C LEU A 216 16.51 -37.58 32.74
N GLN A 217 16.24 -38.84 33.08
CA GLN A 217 17.12 -39.96 32.71
C GLN A 217 17.20 -40.11 31.18
N GLN A 218 18.37 -40.52 30.65
CA GLN A 218 18.58 -40.62 29.20
C GLN A 218 17.60 -41.57 28.50
N ASP A 219 17.19 -42.64 29.18
CA ASP A 219 16.24 -43.63 28.65
C ASP A 219 14.76 -43.18 28.73
N SER A 220 14.47 -42.04 29.36
CA SER A 220 13.08 -41.55 29.49
C SER A 220 12.42 -41.28 28.14
N THR A 221 11.11 -41.51 28.09
CA THR A 221 10.32 -41.34 26.85
C THR A 221 10.48 -39.92 26.27
N ALA A 222 10.50 -38.89 27.12
CA ALA A 222 10.69 -37.51 26.69
C ALA A 222 12.05 -37.29 26.00
N ILE A 223 13.16 -37.79 26.57
CA ILE A 223 14.50 -37.64 25.99
C ILE A 223 14.62 -38.38 24.64
N GLN A 224 14.06 -39.59 24.55
CA GLN A 224 14.04 -40.31 23.29
C GLN A 224 13.29 -39.55 22.19
N VAL A 225 12.12 -38.95 22.51
CA VAL A 225 11.28 -38.23 21.55
C VAL A 225 11.88 -36.87 21.16
N VAL A 226 12.41 -36.09 22.11
CA VAL A 226 13.01 -34.77 21.80
C VAL A 226 14.26 -34.91 20.93
N SER A 227 15.08 -35.93 21.17
CA SER A 227 16.30 -36.19 20.38
C SER A 227 16.02 -36.51 18.91
N GLU A 228 14.79 -36.92 18.58
CA GLU A 228 14.33 -37.11 17.19
C GLU A 228 13.77 -35.80 16.59
N LEU A 229 12.98 -35.06 17.36
CA LEU A 229 12.36 -33.81 16.93
C LEU A 229 13.40 -32.70 16.70
N LEU A 230 14.41 -32.64 17.55
CA LEU A 230 15.46 -31.63 17.59
C LEU A 230 16.76 -32.34 17.97
N PRO A 231 17.57 -32.82 17.00
CA PRO A 231 18.85 -33.46 17.29
C PRO A 231 19.74 -32.62 18.22
N ASP A 232 19.77 -31.31 17.99
CA ASP A 232 20.58 -30.34 18.75
C ASP A 232 19.89 -29.80 20.02
N TRP A 233 18.85 -30.46 20.55
CA TRP A 233 18.10 -29.98 21.73
C TRP A 233 18.98 -29.71 22.96
N ARG A 234 20.11 -30.40 23.10
CA ARG A 234 21.10 -30.17 24.16
C ARG A 234 21.71 -28.76 24.07
N THR A 235 22.02 -28.31 22.86
CA THR A 235 22.52 -26.96 22.59
C THR A 235 21.48 -25.89 22.94
N TRP A 236 20.20 -26.16 22.65
CA TRP A 236 19.09 -25.26 23.00
C TRP A 236 18.74 -25.25 24.49
N THR A 237 19.05 -26.31 25.24
CA THR A 237 18.78 -26.40 26.69
C THR A 237 19.91 -25.89 27.57
N THR A 238 21.16 -26.03 27.11
CA THR A 238 22.32 -25.39 27.75
C THR A 238 22.25 -23.87 27.60
N TRP A 239 21.60 -23.35 26.55
CA TRP A 239 21.46 -21.93 26.25
C TRP A 239 20.84 -21.10 27.40
N LYS A 240 21.64 -20.17 27.92
CA LYS A 240 21.38 -19.22 29.00
C LYS A 240 21.72 -17.78 28.54
N PRO A 241 20.97 -17.21 27.59
CA PRO A 241 21.24 -15.87 27.11
C PRO A 241 20.93 -14.81 28.16
N ASN A 242 21.49 -13.61 28.00
CA ASN A 242 21.05 -12.44 28.76
C ASN A 242 19.65 -11.99 28.28
N HIS A 243 18.60 -12.43 28.97
CA HIS A 243 17.20 -12.12 28.67
C HIS A 243 16.88 -10.62 28.58
N ARG A 244 17.56 -9.76 29.35
CA ARG A 244 17.33 -8.30 29.31
C ARG A 244 17.91 -7.68 28.04
N ARG A 245 19.08 -8.17 27.62
CA ARG A 245 19.78 -7.78 26.40
C ARG A 245 19.01 -8.21 25.16
N LEU A 246 18.69 -9.51 25.03
CA LEU A 246 17.95 -10.02 23.87
C LEU A 246 16.60 -9.33 23.68
N ARG A 247 15.88 -9.02 24.77
CA ARG A 247 14.62 -8.27 24.70
C ARG A 247 14.82 -6.88 24.10
N ARG A 248 15.78 -6.11 24.61
CA ARG A 248 16.11 -4.76 24.07
C ARG A 248 16.50 -4.81 22.60
N TRP A 249 17.31 -5.80 22.22
CA TRP A 249 17.72 -5.99 20.83
C TRP A 249 16.55 -6.32 19.89
N GLU A 250 15.61 -7.16 20.34
CA GLU A 250 14.45 -7.54 19.53
C GLU A 250 13.42 -6.41 19.43
N GLU A 251 13.16 -5.69 20.53
CA GLU A 251 12.27 -4.52 20.63
C GLU A 251 12.86 -3.25 19.99
N GLY A 252 14.18 -3.20 19.79
CA GLY A 252 14.89 -2.00 19.31
C GLY A 252 14.87 -1.80 17.79
N VAL A 253 15.06 -0.53 17.40
CA VAL A 253 14.94 -0.06 16.00
C VAL A 253 16.23 -0.31 15.21
N PHE A 254 16.50 -1.57 14.89
CA PHE A 254 17.53 -1.95 13.93
C PHE A 254 16.96 -2.08 12.51
N THR A 255 17.64 -1.50 11.52
CA THR A 255 17.35 -1.76 10.10
C THR A 255 17.73 -3.19 9.70
N GLU A 256 17.17 -3.72 8.61
CA GLU A 256 17.50 -5.07 8.11
C GLU A 256 18.99 -5.21 7.76
N LEU A 257 19.60 -4.16 7.19
CA LEU A 257 21.02 -4.11 6.90
C LEU A 257 21.87 -4.14 8.19
N GLN A 258 21.49 -3.34 9.20
CA GLN A 258 22.15 -3.37 10.52
C GLN A 258 22.02 -4.75 11.17
N ARG A 259 20.83 -5.38 11.15
CA ARG A 259 20.63 -6.74 11.69
C ARG A 259 21.49 -7.78 10.99
N THR A 260 21.69 -7.62 9.68
CA THR A 260 22.54 -8.49 8.87
C THR A 260 24.03 -8.30 9.22
N LYS A 261 24.50 -7.06 9.36
CA LYS A 261 25.90 -6.77 9.75
C LYS A 261 26.22 -7.15 11.20
N LEU A 262 25.30 -6.89 12.13
CA LEU A 262 25.45 -7.21 13.56
C LEU A 262 25.29 -8.70 13.89
N ARG A 263 25.04 -9.55 12.87
CA ARG A 263 24.92 -11.00 12.99
C ARG A 263 25.97 -11.64 13.92
N PRO A 264 27.29 -11.38 13.79
CA PRO A 264 28.29 -11.98 14.68
C PRO A 264 28.09 -11.61 16.15
N ILE A 265 27.76 -10.34 16.44
CA ILE A 265 27.53 -9.85 17.81
C ILE A 265 26.23 -10.41 18.39
N PHE A 266 25.19 -10.58 17.58
CA PHE A 266 23.97 -11.26 18.03
C PHE A 266 24.21 -12.75 18.31
N ASP A 267 24.98 -13.43 17.46
CA ASP A 267 25.30 -14.85 17.62
C ASP A 267 26.08 -15.13 18.92
N LEU A 268 26.84 -14.18 19.47
CA LEU A 268 27.48 -14.27 20.81
C LEU A 268 26.51 -14.55 21.98
N GLU A 269 25.32 -13.95 21.96
CA GLU A 269 24.23 -14.27 22.91
C GLU A 269 23.33 -15.40 22.41
N GLY A 270 23.60 -15.94 21.23
CA GLY A 270 22.99 -17.14 20.69
C GLY A 270 23.45 -18.42 21.43
N PRO A 271 22.88 -19.57 21.04
CA PRO A 271 23.29 -20.88 21.55
C PRO A 271 24.74 -21.19 21.13
N ASP A 272 25.41 -22.07 21.89
CA ASP A 272 26.77 -22.51 21.55
C ASP A 272 26.79 -23.45 20.32
N THR A 273 27.02 -22.87 19.14
CA THR A 273 27.11 -23.60 17.87
C THR A 273 28.42 -24.37 17.67
N THR A 274 29.38 -24.27 18.61
CA THR A 274 30.68 -24.96 18.51
C THR A 274 30.61 -26.43 18.94
N GLY A 275 29.56 -26.81 19.69
CA GLY A 275 29.40 -28.14 20.26
C GLY A 275 30.12 -28.36 21.60
N ALA A 276 30.77 -27.34 22.17
CA ALA A 276 31.44 -27.43 23.47
C ALA A 276 30.46 -27.48 24.66
N GLY A 277 29.19 -27.08 24.46
CA GLY A 277 28.09 -27.23 25.42
C GLY A 277 27.96 -26.07 26.42
N HIS A 278 28.50 -24.90 26.09
CA HIS A 278 28.45 -23.71 26.93
C HIS A 278 27.06 -23.05 26.97
N GLY A 279 26.87 -22.12 27.91
CA GLY A 279 25.60 -21.40 28.09
C GLY A 279 25.28 -20.41 26.98
N SER A 280 26.27 -19.96 26.22
CA SER A 280 26.08 -19.10 25.04
C SER A 280 27.35 -19.11 24.19
N LEU A 281 27.28 -18.71 22.91
CA LEU A 281 28.45 -18.76 22.03
C LEU A 281 29.65 -18.00 22.62
N LYS A 282 29.44 -16.83 23.24
CA LYS A 282 30.50 -16.03 23.90
C LYS A 282 31.29 -16.75 24.99
N GLU A 283 30.75 -17.82 25.57
CA GLU A 283 31.41 -18.63 26.60
C GLU A 283 32.28 -19.74 25.99
N SER A 284 32.09 -20.09 24.71
CA SER A 284 32.85 -21.15 24.03
C SER A 284 34.16 -20.61 23.44
N VAL A 285 35.19 -20.58 24.27
CA VAL A 285 36.56 -20.18 23.88
C VAL A 285 37.29 -21.37 23.25
N PRO A 286 37.94 -21.24 22.07
CA PRO A 286 38.10 -20.03 21.25
C PRO A 286 37.05 -19.87 20.13
N GLY A 287 36.06 -20.77 20.03
CA GLY A 287 35.10 -20.78 18.91
C GLY A 287 34.26 -19.51 18.76
N CYS A 288 34.09 -18.74 19.84
CA CYS A 288 33.46 -17.42 19.86
C CYS A 288 34.20 -16.34 19.03
N PHE A 289 35.51 -16.50 18.78
CA PHE A 289 36.32 -15.56 17.99
C PHE A 289 36.31 -15.85 16.48
N LYS A 290 35.61 -16.92 16.05
CA LYS A 290 35.57 -17.32 14.63
C LYS A 290 34.97 -16.24 13.72
N ASP A 291 33.89 -15.62 14.17
CA ASP A 291 33.13 -14.62 13.40
C ASP A 291 33.42 -13.17 13.86
N ILE A 292 34.17 -13.00 14.96
CA ILE A 292 34.60 -11.70 15.51
C ILE A 292 36.10 -11.75 15.79
N LYS A 293 36.88 -11.10 14.94
CA LYS A 293 38.34 -11.02 15.09
C LYS A 293 38.70 -10.18 16.31
N VAL A 294 39.34 -10.78 17.31
CA VAL A 294 39.86 -10.11 18.51
C VAL A 294 41.39 -10.24 18.53
N ALA A 295 42.10 -9.23 19.01
CA ALA A 295 43.56 -9.18 18.89
C ALA A 295 44.31 -10.23 19.75
N ASN A 296 43.70 -10.68 20.87
CA ASN A 296 44.33 -11.54 21.88
C ASN A 296 43.44 -12.71 22.37
N ASP A 297 42.34 -13.03 21.66
CA ASP A 297 41.34 -14.05 22.07
C ASP A 297 40.86 -13.91 23.54
N ASP A 298 40.78 -12.68 24.05
CA ASP A 298 40.33 -12.39 25.42
C ASP A 298 38.79 -12.32 25.50
N PRO A 299 38.12 -13.20 26.27
CA PRO A 299 36.66 -13.18 26.42
C PRO A 299 36.10 -11.91 27.07
N SER A 300 36.94 -11.13 27.77
CA SER A 300 36.54 -9.83 28.33
C SER A 300 36.15 -8.83 27.23
N VAL A 301 36.83 -8.89 26.08
CA VAL A 301 36.57 -8.06 24.90
C VAL A 301 35.16 -8.30 24.36
N LEU A 302 34.73 -9.57 24.24
CA LEU A 302 33.38 -9.92 23.80
C LEU A 302 32.30 -9.36 24.74
N SER A 303 32.55 -9.41 26.04
CA SER A 303 31.62 -8.84 27.04
C SER A 303 31.49 -7.33 26.90
N ARG A 304 32.57 -6.63 26.53
CA ARG A 304 32.57 -5.18 26.23
C ARG A 304 31.89 -4.86 24.90
N VAL A 305 32.14 -5.60 23.80
CA VAL A 305 31.42 -5.45 22.51
C VAL A 305 29.90 -5.50 22.72
N LEU A 306 29.44 -6.47 23.51
CA LEU A 306 28.02 -6.63 23.83
C LEU A 306 27.48 -5.45 24.67
N HIS A 307 28.29 -4.87 25.56
CA HIS A 307 27.91 -3.68 26.34
C HIS A 307 27.91 -2.39 25.50
N VAL A 308 28.81 -2.29 24.52
CA VAL A 308 28.87 -1.23 23.51
C VAL A 308 27.59 -1.23 22.67
N LEU A 309 27.15 -2.39 22.17
CA LEU A 309 25.88 -2.48 21.42
C LEU A 309 24.65 -2.17 22.31
N ASP A 310 24.63 -2.64 23.57
CA ASP A 310 23.59 -2.28 24.53
C ASP A 310 23.52 -0.77 24.82
N SER A 311 24.68 -0.08 24.77
CA SER A 311 24.79 1.36 25.00
C SER A 311 24.37 2.15 23.76
N ALA A 312 24.72 1.67 22.55
CA ALA A 312 24.28 2.27 21.30
C ALA A 312 22.75 2.31 21.18
N GLN A 313 22.08 1.21 21.53
CA GLN A 313 20.61 1.16 21.56
C GLN A 313 19.94 2.10 22.57
N GLN A 314 20.66 2.60 23.58
CA GLN A 314 20.11 3.57 24.55
C GLN A 314 20.16 5.01 24.01
N VAL A 315 20.90 5.25 22.92
CA VAL A 315 20.89 6.53 22.21
C VAL A 315 19.74 6.52 21.21
N THR A 316 18.93 7.58 21.22
CA THR A 316 17.82 7.74 20.28
C THR A 316 18.32 8.17 18.90
N GLY A 317 18.65 7.20 18.06
CA GLY A 317 19.07 7.41 16.67
C GLY A 317 19.65 6.15 16.04
N VAL A 318 20.08 6.26 14.78
CA VAL A 318 20.70 5.15 14.03
C VAL A 318 22.22 5.24 14.01
N SER A 319 22.78 6.44 14.17
CA SER A 319 24.23 6.70 14.03
C SER A 319 25.03 6.02 15.14
N SER A 320 24.45 5.86 16.34
CA SER A 320 25.02 5.07 17.43
C SER A 320 25.25 3.60 17.05
N VAL A 321 24.31 2.98 16.33
CA VAL A 321 24.42 1.59 15.87
C VAL A 321 25.39 1.49 14.71
N ASP A 322 25.33 2.42 13.77
CA ASP A 322 26.25 2.46 12.62
C ASP A 322 27.70 2.70 13.07
N LEU A 323 27.94 3.43 14.16
CA LEU A 323 29.25 3.55 14.81
C LEU A 323 29.75 2.20 15.34
N VAL A 324 28.90 1.41 16.01
CA VAL A 324 29.30 0.08 16.52
C VAL A 324 29.62 -0.84 15.35
N ILE A 325 28.83 -0.80 14.27
CA ILE A 325 29.12 -1.55 13.05
C ILE A 325 30.46 -1.11 12.44
N PHE A 326 30.69 0.19 12.29
CA PHE A 326 31.93 0.72 11.71
C PHE A 326 33.16 0.32 12.53
N LEU A 327 33.14 0.52 13.85
CA LEU A 327 34.29 0.25 14.72
C LEU A 327 34.51 -1.24 15.02
N CYS A 328 33.44 -2.05 15.11
CA CYS A 328 33.52 -3.43 15.60
C CYS A 328 33.32 -4.52 14.53
N ILE A 329 32.84 -4.19 13.33
CA ILE A 329 32.52 -5.16 12.27
C ILE A 329 33.18 -4.79 10.94
N ASP A 330 33.01 -3.56 10.47
CA ASP A 330 33.58 -3.11 9.18
C ASP A 330 35.07 -2.75 9.28
N ASN A 331 35.61 -2.54 10.49
CA ASN A 331 37.02 -2.25 10.73
C ASN A 331 37.91 -3.45 10.31
N PRO A 332 38.91 -3.26 9.45
CA PRO A 332 39.81 -4.35 9.03
C PRO A 332 40.75 -4.83 10.15
N SER A 333 40.99 -4.00 11.17
CA SER A 333 41.83 -4.33 12.33
C SER A 333 41.06 -5.23 13.31
N PRO A 334 41.72 -6.20 13.97
CA PRO A 334 41.07 -6.99 15.01
C PRO A 334 40.66 -6.10 16.18
N LEU A 335 39.53 -6.43 16.81
CA LEU A 335 39.03 -5.73 18.00
C LEU A 335 40.03 -5.84 19.15
N ASP A 336 40.37 -4.67 19.71
CA ASP A 336 41.23 -4.52 20.87
C ASP A 336 40.51 -3.74 21.99
N PRO A 337 41.09 -3.67 23.21
CA PRO A 337 40.52 -2.90 24.30
C PRO A 337 40.49 -1.38 24.07
N GLU A 338 41.25 -0.82 23.14
CA GLU A 338 41.34 0.63 22.88
C GLU A 338 40.20 1.10 21.98
N LEU A 339 39.94 0.39 20.87
CA LEU A 339 38.80 0.59 19.97
C LEU A 339 37.46 0.49 20.71
N LEU A 340 37.33 -0.43 21.67
CA LEU A 340 36.14 -0.50 22.52
C LEU A 340 36.06 0.63 23.54
N SER A 341 37.19 1.09 24.10
CA SER A 341 37.20 2.27 24.97
C SER A 341 36.79 3.53 24.22
N LEU A 342 37.21 3.65 22.95
CA LEU A 342 36.77 4.69 22.04
C LEU A 342 35.25 4.61 21.76
N ALA A 343 34.73 3.43 21.42
CA ALA A 343 33.29 3.25 21.20
C ALA A 343 32.47 3.57 22.45
N GLU A 344 32.88 3.09 23.63
CA GLU A 344 32.25 3.39 24.92
C GLU A 344 32.26 4.91 25.20
N ALA A 345 33.39 5.59 24.96
CA ALA A 345 33.52 7.03 25.17
C ALA A 345 32.67 7.87 24.21
N ILE A 346 32.53 7.47 22.93
CA ILE A 346 31.65 8.16 21.97
C ILE A 346 30.18 7.93 22.33
N LEU A 347 29.79 6.71 22.71
CA LEU A 347 28.40 6.41 23.09
C LEU A 347 27.98 7.08 24.41
N ALA A 348 28.93 7.38 25.30
CA ALA A 348 28.71 8.14 26.52
C ALA A 348 28.21 9.59 26.28
N ILE A 349 28.37 10.13 25.06
CA ILE A 349 27.83 11.43 24.65
C ILE A 349 26.29 11.45 24.71
N LYS A 350 25.63 10.32 24.36
CA LYS A 350 24.16 10.15 24.32
C LYS A 350 23.39 11.14 23.42
N ASP A 351 24.03 11.65 22.38
CA ASP A 351 23.47 12.59 21.40
C ASP A 351 23.80 12.07 20.00
N ASP A 352 22.80 11.61 19.25
CA ASP A 352 23.02 10.97 17.94
C ASP A 352 23.62 11.95 16.91
N ILE A 353 23.38 13.26 17.03
CA ILE A 353 23.93 14.26 16.11
C ILE A 353 25.45 14.39 16.31
N LYS A 354 25.90 14.39 17.57
CA LYS A 354 27.32 14.42 17.92
C LYS A 354 28.02 13.10 17.60
N ILE A 355 27.34 11.98 17.82
CA ILE A 355 27.81 10.64 17.45
C ILE A 355 27.90 10.50 15.93
N HIS A 356 26.96 11.07 15.17
CA HIS A 356 27.02 11.14 13.71
C HIS A 356 28.21 11.97 13.21
N ALA A 357 28.51 13.10 13.88
CA ALA A 357 29.70 13.89 13.55
C ALA A 357 31.01 13.10 13.80
N MET A 358 31.09 12.34 14.90
CA MET A 358 32.20 11.43 15.20
C MET A 358 32.33 10.33 14.14
N LEU A 359 31.22 9.68 13.79
CA LEU A 359 31.18 8.63 12.75
C LEU A 359 31.61 9.18 11.38
N THR A 360 31.12 10.36 10.99
CA THR A 360 31.49 11.04 9.74
C THR A 360 33.00 11.33 9.70
N TRP A 361 33.58 11.80 10.81
CA TRP A 361 35.01 12.05 10.91
C TRP A 361 35.84 10.76 10.78
N LEU A 362 35.46 9.70 11.49
CA LEU A 362 36.09 8.38 11.41
C LEU A 362 36.01 7.79 9.99
N GLN A 363 34.86 7.90 9.32
CA GLN A 363 34.67 7.46 7.93
C GLN A 363 35.46 8.32 6.93
N SER A 364 35.57 9.63 7.15
CA SER A 364 36.25 10.57 6.24
C SER A 364 37.75 10.33 6.09
N HIS A 365 38.37 9.43 6.86
CA HIS A 365 39.79 9.09 6.73
C HIS A 365 40.15 8.54 5.34
N SER A 366 39.21 7.93 4.61
CA SER A 366 39.38 7.51 3.21
C SER A 366 39.06 8.61 2.18
N ASP A 367 38.52 9.75 2.61
CA ASP A 367 38.03 10.81 1.74
C ASP A 367 39.08 11.92 1.51
N GLY A 368 38.83 12.78 0.53
CA GLY A 368 39.63 13.97 0.28
C GLY A 368 39.60 14.99 1.43
N PHE A 369 40.63 15.84 1.49
CA PHE A 369 40.85 16.80 2.59
C PHE A 369 39.64 17.71 2.87
N ASN A 370 38.82 18.04 1.88
CA ASN A 370 37.65 18.92 2.04
C ASN A 370 36.54 18.26 2.89
N SER A 371 36.30 16.95 2.70
CA SER A 371 35.40 16.17 3.55
C SER A 371 35.93 16.05 4.97
N ARG A 372 37.25 15.76 5.11
CA ARG A 372 37.94 15.69 6.42
C ARG A 372 37.90 17.03 7.15
N LEU A 373 38.14 18.15 6.48
CA LEU A 373 38.09 19.51 7.05
C LEU A 373 36.68 19.85 7.56
N ALA A 374 35.65 19.52 6.78
CA ALA A 374 34.26 19.71 7.19
C ALA A 374 33.88 18.81 8.38
N ALA A 375 34.36 17.56 8.41
CA ALA A 375 34.16 16.65 9.53
C ALA A 375 34.89 17.12 10.79
N LEU A 376 36.17 17.51 10.69
CA LEU A 376 36.96 18.11 11.77
C LEU A 376 36.27 19.32 12.40
N THR A 377 35.75 20.23 11.56
CA THR A 377 35.05 21.44 12.02
C THR A 377 33.78 21.11 12.83
N ARG A 378 33.12 19.99 12.54
CA ARG A 378 31.95 19.49 13.28
C ARG A 378 32.31 18.65 14.51
N VAL A 379 33.42 17.92 14.46
CA VAL A 379 33.80 16.96 15.49
C VAL A 379 34.52 17.62 16.66
N ILE A 380 35.42 18.59 16.42
CA ILE A 380 36.23 19.24 17.47
C ILE A 380 35.35 19.85 18.60
N PRO A 381 34.25 20.59 18.33
CA PRO A 381 33.39 21.16 19.39
C PRO A 381 32.68 20.11 20.25
N VAL A 382 32.58 18.86 19.78
CA VAL A 382 31.98 17.76 20.55
C VAL A 382 32.87 17.41 21.75
N PHE A 383 34.19 17.53 21.61
CA PHE A 383 35.15 17.16 22.65
C PHE A 383 35.15 18.11 23.86
N ASP A 384 34.72 19.36 23.70
CA ASP A 384 34.80 20.37 24.77
C ASP A 384 33.98 19.99 26.02
N GLY A 385 32.96 19.12 25.87
CA GLY A 385 32.19 18.54 26.98
C GLY A 385 32.65 17.17 27.48
N HIS A 386 33.67 16.55 26.87
CA HIS A 386 33.97 15.12 27.05
C HIS A 386 35.48 14.83 27.18
N LEU A 387 36.04 15.09 28.38
CA LEU A 387 37.46 14.87 28.72
C LEU A 387 38.00 13.47 28.36
N ALA A 388 37.20 12.41 28.52
CA ALA A 388 37.62 11.05 28.18
C ALA A 388 37.93 10.89 26.67
N LEU A 389 37.15 11.55 25.82
CA LEU A 389 37.38 11.58 24.37
C LEU A 389 38.60 12.44 24.00
N GLN A 390 38.84 13.54 24.72
CA GLN A 390 40.06 14.34 24.55
C GLN A 390 41.30 13.49 24.81
N HIS A 391 41.34 12.76 25.93
CA HIS A 391 42.49 11.90 26.26
C HIS A 391 42.72 10.76 25.25
N LEU A 392 41.66 10.16 24.68
CA LEU A 392 41.77 9.06 23.72
C LEU A 392 42.12 9.53 22.30
N LEU A 393 41.59 10.67 21.84
CA LEU A 393 41.67 11.09 20.44
C LEU A 393 42.53 12.34 20.17
N ALA A 394 43.03 13.06 21.17
CA ALA A 394 43.83 14.28 20.93
C ALA A 394 45.03 14.04 19.98
N ALA A 395 45.72 12.90 20.09
CA ALA A 395 46.82 12.54 19.21
C ALA A 395 46.36 12.29 17.75
N TYR A 396 45.22 11.63 17.57
CA TYR A 396 44.65 11.36 16.24
C TYR A 396 44.12 12.65 15.58
N ILE A 397 43.43 13.50 16.33
CA ILE A 397 42.86 14.75 15.83
C ILE A 397 43.95 15.78 15.55
N SER A 398 44.97 15.89 16.40
CA SER A 398 46.13 16.74 16.10
C SER A 398 46.87 16.25 14.86
N SER A 399 47.11 14.94 14.71
CA SER A 399 47.69 14.37 13.48
C SER A 399 46.83 14.65 12.24
N ASP A 400 45.51 14.53 12.33
CA ASP A 400 44.59 14.80 11.22
C ASP A 400 44.58 16.29 10.83
N ILE A 401 44.53 17.20 11.82
CA ILE A 401 44.69 18.65 11.61
C ILE A 401 46.04 18.97 10.94
N ILE A 402 47.13 18.35 11.40
CA ILE A 402 48.49 18.54 10.84
C ILE A 402 48.57 18.07 9.37
N GLN A 403 47.77 17.09 8.95
CA GLN A 403 47.70 16.63 7.55
C GLN A 403 46.75 17.48 6.70
N VAL A 404 45.53 17.75 7.19
CA VAL A 404 44.44 18.34 6.42
C VAL A 404 44.59 19.85 6.27
N ILE A 405 45.05 20.57 7.29
CA ILE A 405 45.18 22.03 7.21
C ILE A 405 46.21 22.48 6.16
N PRO A 406 47.42 21.90 6.06
CA PRO A 406 48.36 22.28 5.00
C PRO A 406 47.84 21.98 3.59
N GLN A 407 47.11 20.88 3.40
CA GLN A 407 46.47 20.55 2.11
C GLN A 407 45.39 21.58 1.75
N ALA A 408 44.53 21.93 2.72
CA ALA A 408 43.50 22.94 2.53
C ALA A 408 44.06 24.35 2.30
N ARG A 409 45.18 24.71 2.94
CA ARG A 409 45.93 25.95 2.67
C ARG A 409 46.45 25.99 1.24
N ALA A 410 47.17 24.95 0.80
CA ALA A 410 47.72 24.88 -0.54
C ALA A 410 46.65 25.02 -1.64
N GLU A 411 45.49 24.39 -1.46
CA GLU A 411 44.34 24.57 -2.36
C GLU A 411 43.76 26.00 -2.28
N TYR A 412 43.61 26.55 -1.08
CA TYR A 412 43.09 27.91 -0.88
C TYR A 412 44.01 28.97 -1.53
N ASP A 413 45.32 28.80 -1.43
CA ASP A 413 46.31 29.69 -2.05
C ASP A 413 46.29 29.64 -3.58
N ALA A 414 45.93 28.49 -4.17
CA ALA A 414 45.67 28.32 -5.60
C ALA A 414 44.35 28.99 -6.01
N LEU A 415 43.24 28.71 -5.30
CA LEU A 415 41.93 29.31 -5.55
C LEU A 415 41.91 30.84 -5.35
N LEU A 416 42.80 31.39 -4.52
CA LEU A 416 43.02 32.84 -4.37
C LEU A 416 43.67 33.48 -5.61
N VAL A 417 44.35 32.71 -6.47
CA VAL A 417 44.82 33.19 -7.79
C VAL A 417 43.64 33.23 -8.78
N GLU A 418 42.75 32.25 -8.68
CA GLU A 418 41.61 32.08 -9.59
C GLU A 418 40.38 32.94 -9.21
N GLY A 419 40.37 33.53 -8.01
CA GLY A 419 39.31 34.42 -7.53
C GLY A 419 38.07 33.70 -6.99
N VAL A 420 38.14 32.40 -6.70
CA VAL A 420 36.99 31.56 -6.29
C VAL A 420 37.11 31.05 -4.84
N ALA A 421 37.97 31.70 -4.04
CA ALA A 421 38.46 31.16 -2.78
C ALA A 421 37.48 31.29 -1.59
N SER A 422 36.47 32.15 -1.66
CA SER A 422 35.64 32.59 -0.50
C SER A 422 35.07 31.43 0.32
N HIS A 423 34.53 30.40 -0.34
CA HIS A 423 33.92 29.25 0.33
C HIS A 423 34.94 28.32 1.03
N LEU A 424 36.14 28.14 0.48
CA LEU A 424 37.20 27.39 1.17
C LEU A 424 37.85 28.24 2.27
N GLY A 425 38.00 29.54 2.05
CA GLY A 425 38.48 30.50 3.05
C GLY A 425 37.60 30.53 4.29
N MET A 426 36.27 30.60 4.14
CA MET A 426 35.35 30.55 5.28
C MET A 426 35.29 29.17 5.95
N ARG A 427 35.56 28.07 5.23
CA ARG A 427 35.73 26.75 5.85
C ARG A 427 37.01 26.68 6.68
N LEU A 428 38.13 27.18 6.15
CA LEU A 428 39.39 27.29 6.88
C LEU A 428 39.25 28.19 8.11
N TYR A 429 38.66 29.38 7.97
CA TYR A 429 38.41 30.30 9.07
C TYR A 429 37.55 29.65 10.17
N ARG A 430 36.46 28.95 9.82
CA ARG A 430 35.63 28.22 10.81
C ARG A 430 36.41 27.08 11.47
N ALA A 431 37.22 26.33 10.72
CA ALA A 431 38.09 25.30 11.29
C ALA A 431 39.11 25.90 12.27
N TYR A 432 39.76 27.01 11.91
CA TYR A 432 40.69 27.72 12.79
C TYR A 432 40.02 28.27 14.04
N LYS A 433 38.85 28.91 13.92
CA LYS A 433 38.07 29.43 15.05
C LYS A 433 37.71 28.32 16.03
N VAL A 434 37.34 27.15 15.52
CA VAL A 434 37.07 25.94 16.31
C VAL A 434 38.34 25.37 16.95
N ILE A 435 39.48 25.32 16.25
CA ILE A 435 40.77 24.89 16.80
C ILE A 435 41.27 25.85 17.90
N LEU A 436 41.10 27.16 17.73
CA LEU A 436 41.43 28.17 18.73
C LEU A 436 40.58 28.03 20.00
N ALA A 437 39.27 27.80 19.84
CA ALA A 437 38.36 27.58 20.97
C ALA A 437 38.71 26.29 21.74
N ALA A 438 39.11 25.24 21.03
CA ALA A 438 39.53 23.95 21.58
C ALA A 438 40.94 24.00 22.21
N SER A 439 41.09 24.76 23.30
CA SER A 439 42.35 24.95 24.05
C SER A 439 43.06 23.64 24.45
N TRP A 440 42.32 22.54 24.61
CA TRP A 440 42.85 21.21 24.92
C TRP A 440 43.68 20.60 23.76
N LEU A 441 43.49 21.04 22.51
CA LEU A 441 44.31 20.62 21.37
C LEU A 441 45.66 21.36 21.29
N HIS A 442 45.78 22.54 21.89
CA HIS A 442 46.94 23.43 21.67
C HIS A 442 48.28 22.78 22.07
N PRO A 443 48.40 22.00 23.16
CA PRO A 443 49.66 21.32 23.51
C PRO A 443 50.12 20.26 22.49
N ALA A 444 49.21 19.76 21.62
CA ALA A 444 49.49 18.70 20.65
C ALA A 444 49.68 19.22 19.21
N LEU A 445 49.47 20.51 18.96
CA LEU A 445 49.61 21.11 17.63
C LEU A 445 50.99 21.81 17.48
N PRO A 446 51.56 21.87 16.25
CA PRO A 446 52.82 22.57 16.02
C PRO A 446 52.71 24.04 16.42
N PRO A 447 53.70 24.61 17.13
CA PRO A 447 53.65 26.01 17.55
C PRO A 447 53.68 26.97 16.36
N GLU A 448 54.20 26.57 15.20
CA GLU A 448 54.10 27.30 13.93
C GLU A 448 52.65 27.39 13.45
N LEU A 449 51.91 26.27 13.50
CA LEU A 449 50.51 26.22 13.10
C LEU A 449 49.67 27.11 14.01
N LEU A 450 49.82 26.98 15.34
CA LEU A 450 49.10 27.81 16.31
C LEU A 450 49.39 29.30 16.14
N ARG A 451 50.67 29.70 16.01
CA ARG A 451 51.02 31.11 15.74
C ARG A 451 50.39 31.61 14.44
N SER A 452 50.37 30.81 13.38
CA SER A 452 49.76 31.18 12.10
C SER A 452 48.24 31.32 12.13
N ILE A 453 47.55 30.77 13.15
CA ILE A 453 46.09 30.90 13.32
C ILE A 453 45.70 31.79 14.50
N GLN A 454 46.63 32.32 15.30
CA GLN A 454 46.29 33.20 16.43
C GLN A 454 45.85 34.61 15.99
N HIS A 455 46.29 35.06 14.81
CA HIS A 455 46.00 36.38 14.25
C HIS A 455 44.83 36.33 13.25
N LEU A 456 43.72 35.68 13.62
CA LEU A 456 42.51 35.75 12.79
C LEU A 456 41.91 37.16 12.85
N PRO A 457 41.53 37.76 11.72
CA PRO A 457 40.65 38.92 11.74
C PRO A 457 39.30 38.59 12.41
N PRO A 458 38.62 39.58 13.01
CA PRO A 458 37.21 39.43 13.39
C PRO A 458 36.38 38.94 12.19
N GLU A 459 35.35 38.13 12.45
CA GLU A 459 34.49 37.58 11.37
C GLU A 459 33.89 38.69 10.51
N GLU A 460 33.38 39.74 11.15
CA GLU A 460 32.88 40.96 10.50
C GLU A 460 33.95 41.65 9.63
N THR A 461 35.20 41.73 10.10
CA THR A 461 36.32 42.32 9.34
C THR A 461 36.79 41.41 8.21
N LEU A 462 36.65 40.09 8.35
CA LEU A 462 36.96 39.15 7.27
C LEU A 462 35.88 39.18 6.20
N ASP A 463 34.61 39.20 6.59
CA ASP A 463 33.47 39.36 5.70
C ASP A 463 33.58 40.70 4.96
N GLU A 464 33.81 41.83 5.66
CA GLU A 464 34.10 43.15 5.03
C GLU A 464 35.24 43.11 4.00
N ILE A 465 36.27 42.28 4.25
CA ILE A 465 37.47 42.19 3.39
C ILE A 465 37.23 41.24 2.20
N LEU A 466 36.46 40.16 2.38
CA LEU A 466 36.03 39.25 1.31
C LEU A 466 35.01 39.93 0.41
N ASP A 467 34.02 40.62 0.99
CA ASP A 467 33.04 41.45 0.28
C ASP A 467 33.73 42.55 -0.54
N ALA A 468 34.74 43.24 0.03
CA ALA A 468 35.52 44.23 -0.70
C ALA A 468 36.37 43.63 -1.84
N LEU A 469 36.78 42.36 -1.73
CA LEU A 469 37.49 41.62 -2.77
C LEU A 469 36.56 41.19 -3.91
N GLU A 470 35.35 40.71 -3.57
CA GLU A 470 34.31 40.36 -4.54
C GLU A 470 33.77 41.63 -5.25
N ALA A 471 33.70 42.77 -4.54
CA ALA A 471 33.22 44.03 -5.07
C ALA A 471 34.25 44.84 -5.90
N SER A 472 35.56 44.57 -5.80
CA SER A 472 36.58 45.43 -6.45
C SER A 472 37.87 44.72 -6.89
N GLN A 473 37.96 44.44 -8.19
CA GLN A 473 39.16 43.83 -8.80
C GLN A 473 40.41 44.75 -8.76
N SER A 474 40.26 46.06 -8.61
CA SER A 474 41.36 47.03 -8.73
C SER A 474 42.34 47.02 -7.54
N PHE A 475 41.93 46.53 -6.37
CA PHE A 475 42.77 46.41 -5.17
C PHE A 475 43.18 44.96 -4.84
N ALA A 476 42.71 43.99 -5.64
CA ALA A 476 42.90 42.55 -5.43
C ALA A 476 44.31 42.11 -4.99
N PRO A 477 45.45 42.56 -5.57
CA PRO A 477 46.76 42.04 -5.16
C PRO A 477 47.16 42.40 -3.72
N GLN A 478 46.72 43.55 -3.19
CA GLN A 478 47.04 43.93 -1.80
C GLN A 478 46.17 43.17 -0.80
N ILE A 479 44.90 42.93 -1.14
CA ILE A 479 43.95 42.22 -0.28
C ILE A 479 44.20 40.69 -0.35
N ASN A 480 44.49 40.12 -1.52
CA ASN A 480 44.91 38.72 -1.66
C ASN A 480 46.19 38.43 -0.87
N ASN A 481 47.16 39.37 -0.85
CA ASN A 481 48.36 39.21 -0.03
C ASN A 481 48.03 39.23 1.48
N TYR A 482 47.08 40.06 1.90
CA TYR A 482 46.57 40.03 3.28
C TYR A 482 45.88 38.70 3.62
N LEU A 483 44.99 38.17 2.75
CA LEU A 483 44.31 36.89 2.99
C LEU A 483 45.25 35.68 2.99
N ARG A 484 46.31 35.68 2.16
CA ARG A 484 47.36 34.65 2.21
C ARG A 484 48.11 34.62 3.54
N VAL A 485 48.33 35.77 4.15
CA VAL A 485 48.94 35.88 5.48
C VAL A 485 47.91 35.50 6.57
N ALA A 486 46.71 36.07 6.53
CA ALA A 486 45.69 35.94 7.58
C ALA A 486 44.95 34.58 7.62
N ILE A 487 44.76 33.91 6.48
CA ILE A 487 44.05 32.61 6.38
C ILE A 487 44.93 31.53 5.76
N GLY A 488 45.71 31.86 4.72
CA GLY A 488 46.69 30.94 4.14
C GLY A 488 47.84 30.61 5.10
N GLY A 489 48.06 31.44 6.14
CA GLY A 489 49.12 31.24 7.13
C GLY A 489 50.53 31.48 6.59
N HIS A 490 50.68 32.29 5.54
CA HIS A 490 51.97 32.74 5.03
C HIS A 490 52.70 33.65 6.03
N ALA A 491 54.03 33.67 5.97
CA ALA A 491 54.84 34.54 6.80
C ALA A 491 54.67 36.02 6.39
N GLY A 492 54.05 36.81 7.27
CA GLY A 492 53.83 38.24 7.10
C GLY A 492 53.19 38.86 8.34
N ASP A 493 53.16 40.19 8.41
CA ASP A 493 52.53 40.93 9.50
C ASP A 493 51.17 41.47 9.02
N ALA A 494 50.11 40.69 9.24
CA ALA A 494 48.73 41.08 8.90
C ALA A 494 48.30 42.36 9.65
N ASP A 495 48.72 42.49 10.90
CA ASP A 495 48.41 43.62 11.79
C ASP A 495 49.11 44.92 11.35
N ALA A 496 50.25 44.84 10.65
CA ALA A 496 50.91 45.99 10.00
C ALA A 496 50.34 46.34 8.61
N MET A 497 49.72 45.39 7.90
CA MET A 497 49.03 45.66 6.63
C MET A 497 47.65 46.29 6.85
N LEU A 498 46.94 45.84 7.90
CA LEU A 498 45.60 46.29 8.25
C LEU A 498 45.44 47.83 8.32
N PRO A 499 46.35 48.65 8.91
CA PRO A 499 46.21 50.11 9.00
C PRO A 499 46.37 50.86 7.68
N THR A 500 46.90 50.21 6.64
CA THR A 500 47.07 50.77 5.30
C THR A 500 45.84 50.44 4.44
N ILE A 501 45.36 49.20 4.49
CA ILE A 501 44.03 48.81 3.97
C ILE A 501 42.97 49.71 4.62
N GLN A 502 43.00 49.85 5.94
CA GLN A 502 42.14 50.78 6.68
C GLN A 502 42.36 52.27 6.37
N ARG A 503 43.43 52.67 5.65
CA ARG A 503 43.73 54.06 5.25
C ARG A 503 43.29 54.41 3.84
N THR A 504 43.27 53.43 2.94
CA THR A 504 42.38 53.46 1.76
C THR A 504 40.93 53.63 2.23
N ILE A 505 40.58 53.04 3.40
CA ILE A 505 39.33 53.27 4.14
C ILE A 505 39.36 54.55 5.04
N ARG A 506 40.39 55.45 4.98
CA ARG A 506 40.45 56.72 5.76
C ARG A 506 40.12 58.02 5.01
N PHE A 507 40.10 58.08 3.68
CA PHE A 507 39.23 59.09 3.03
C PHE A 507 37.73 58.76 3.21
N HIS A 508 37.44 57.71 3.99
CA HIS A 508 36.15 57.40 4.61
C HIS A 508 36.15 57.55 6.16
N ARG A 509 37.15 58.22 6.79
CA ARG A 509 37.26 58.45 8.27
C ARG A 509 38.16 59.68 8.63
N ARG A 510 37.80 60.72 9.40
CA ARG A 510 36.53 61.01 10.13
C ARG A 510 36.37 62.46 10.67
N ASP A 511 37.38 63.37 10.61
CA ASP A 511 37.47 64.55 11.51
C ASP A 511 37.39 65.96 10.86
N ILE A 512 37.49 66.08 9.54
CA ILE A 512 36.48 66.94 8.91
C ILE A 512 35.18 66.20 9.24
N ARG A 513 34.19 66.86 9.89
CA ARG A 513 32.91 66.20 10.25
C ARG A 513 32.53 65.34 9.07
N PRO A 514 32.39 64.02 9.22
CA PRO A 514 32.65 63.09 8.12
C PRO A 514 31.90 63.56 6.89
N ASP A 515 30.64 63.91 7.11
CA ASP A 515 29.62 64.50 6.24
C ASP A 515 30.02 65.73 5.40
N GLN A 516 30.94 66.59 5.82
CA GLN A 516 31.44 67.72 5.01
C GLN A 516 32.61 67.32 4.11
N ALA A 517 33.58 66.55 4.61
CA ALA A 517 34.67 66.00 3.77
C ALA A 517 34.14 65.02 2.73
N SER A 518 33.17 64.24 3.18
CA SER A 518 32.55 63.19 2.41
C SER A 518 31.72 63.77 1.27
N LEU A 519 31.01 64.87 1.53
CA LEU A 519 30.23 65.61 0.54
C LEU A 519 31.14 66.40 -0.40
N ALA A 520 32.19 67.04 0.12
CA ALA A 520 33.19 67.72 -0.70
C ALA A 520 33.98 66.76 -1.61
N HIS A 521 34.34 65.58 -1.11
CA HIS A 521 35.02 64.56 -1.92
C HIS A 521 34.07 63.98 -2.99
N ALA A 522 32.80 63.74 -2.66
CA ALA A 522 31.81 63.33 -3.64
C ALA A 522 31.60 64.38 -4.74
N ILE A 523 31.27 65.63 -4.38
CA ILE A 523 31.07 66.73 -5.33
C ILE A 523 32.29 66.93 -6.25
N ASN A 524 33.51 66.72 -5.73
CA ASN A 524 34.72 66.73 -6.55
C ASN A 524 34.89 65.51 -7.48
N ASN A 525 34.38 64.34 -7.09
CA ASN A 525 34.41 63.13 -7.90
C ASN A 525 33.31 63.10 -8.98
N VAL A 526 32.28 63.96 -8.90
CA VAL A 526 31.24 64.09 -9.93
C VAL A 526 31.85 64.61 -11.24
N GLN A 527 32.23 63.69 -12.12
CA GLN A 527 32.96 64.00 -13.36
C GLN A 527 32.16 64.84 -14.37
N TYR A 528 30.84 64.75 -14.30
CA TYR A 528 29.89 65.39 -15.21
C TYR A 528 29.37 66.75 -14.72
N LEU A 529 29.83 67.21 -13.55
CA LEU A 529 29.47 68.54 -13.06
C LEU A 529 30.29 69.61 -13.81
N ASP A 530 29.63 70.70 -14.20
CA ASP A 530 30.35 71.89 -14.64
C ASP A 530 31.14 72.50 -13.47
N ASP A 531 32.32 73.02 -13.76
CA ASP A 531 33.25 73.58 -12.78
C ASP A 531 32.59 74.72 -11.98
N THR A 532 31.70 75.49 -12.62
CA THR A 532 30.97 76.60 -11.97
C THR A 532 30.01 76.11 -10.89
N VAL A 533 29.28 75.01 -11.14
CA VAL A 533 28.37 74.39 -10.17
C VAL A 533 29.17 73.67 -9.08
N ARG A 534 30.28 73.00 -9.45
CA ARG A 534 31.15 72.29 -8.50
C ARG A 534 31.72 73.24 -7.45
N GLU A 535 32.32 74.33 -7.90
CA GLU A 535 32.91 75.33 -7.01
C GLU A 535 31.84 76.01 -6.13
N ALA A 536 30.68 76.37 -6.70
CA ALA A 536 29.56 76.92 -5.93
C ALA A 536 29.06 75.98 -4.83
N CYS A 537 28.95 74.67 -5.11
CA CYS A 537 28.55 73.67 -4.12
C CYS A 537 29.61 73.43 -3.04
N LEU A 538 30.91 73.43 -3.40
CA LEU A 538 32.01 73.28 -2.44
C LEU A 538 32.17 74.50 -1.52
N GLN A 539 31.89 75.71 -2.01
CA GLN A 539 31.87 76.92 -1.19
C GLN A 539 30.65 76.98 -0.27
N GLN A 540 29.45 76.67 -0.79
CA GLN A 540 28.22 76.66 0.02
C GLN A 540 28.26 75.58 1.12
N LEU A 541 28.98 74.47 0.89
CA LEU A 541 29.32 73.42 1.86
C LEU A 541 29.95 73.90 3.17
N LEU A 542 30.57 75.09 3.17
CA LEU A 542 31.25 75.67 4.34
C LEU A 542 30.35 76.64 5.14
N VAL A 543 29.22 77.06 4.57
CA VAL A 543 28.35 78.12 5.11
C VAL A 543 26.93 77.60 5.43
N GLU A 544 26.50 76.54 4.76
CA GLU A 544 25.15 75.98 4.89
C GLU A 544 24.95 75.27 6.25
N ASN A 545 23.69 75.18 6.69
CA ASN A 545 23.37 74.64 8.02
C ASN A 545 23.81 73.17 8.19
N ASP A 546 24.54 72.89 9.27
CA ASP A 546 24.99 71.56 9.68
C ASP A 546 23.91 70.46 9.67
N SER A 547 22.62 70.76 9.91
CA SER A 547 21.56 69.75 9.80
C SER A 547 21.28 69.39 8.34
N PHE A 548 21.23 70.39 7.46
CA PHE A 548 21.02 70.18 6.04
C PHE A 548 22.22 69.54 5.36
N LEU A 549 23.45 69.91 5.71
CA LEU A 549 24.66 69.26 5.16
C LEU A 549 24.78 67.78 5.59
N ARG A 550 24.26 67.43 6.77
CA ARG A 550 24.16 66.03 7.22
C ARG A 550 23.09 65.23 6.48
N GLU A 551 21.94 65.85 6.19
CA GLU A 551 20.89 65.24 5.36
C GLU A 551 21.34 65.16 3.89
N LEU A 552 22.08 66.15 3.38
CA LEU A 552 22.56 66.26 2.00
C LEU A 552 23.80 65.41 1.69
N LEU A 553 24.62 65.06 2.70
CA LEU A 553 25.76 64.17 2.47
C LEU A 553 25.34 62.87 1.76
N PRO A 554 24.61 61.95 2.43
CA PRO A 554 24.53 60.56 1.99
C PRO A 554 23.91 60.46 0.61
N ILE A 555 22.98 61.38 0.36
CA ILE A 555 22.39 61.75 -0.92
C ILE A 555 23.49 61.97 -1.96
N VAL A 556 24.17 63.12 -1.96
CA VAL A 556 25.11 63.48 -3.04
C VAL A 556 26.29 62.50 -3.12
N ARG A 557 26.66 61.86 -2.01
CA ARG A 557 27.78 60.91 -1.94
C ARG A 557 27.56 59.58 -2.62
N THR A 558 26.33 59.08 -2.60
CA THR A 558 26.03 57.77 -3.19
C THR A 558 25.91 57.83 -4.69
N GLU A 559 25.77 59.04 -5.28
CA GLU A 559 25.56 59.25 -6.72
C GLU A 559 24.60 58.21 -7.31
N SER A 560 23.54 57.92 -6.56
CA SER A 560 22.56 56.90 -6.86
C SER A 560 21.26 57.54 -7.30
N ASN A 561 20.43 56.78 -7.97
CA ASN A 561 19.11 57.26 -8.36
C ASN A 561 18.21 57.57 -7.13
N MET A 562 18.43 56.91 -5.97
CA MET A 562 17.80 57.25 -4.66
C MET A 562 18.27 58.62 -4.13
N SER A 563 19.55 58.95 -4.37
CA SER A 563 20.08 60.27 -4.04
C SER A 563 19.21 61.36 -4.67
N CYS A 564 18.85 61.22 -5.94
CA CYS A 564 18.04 62.22 -6.62
C CYS A 564 16.63 62.38 -5.99
N THR A 565 16.07 61.33 -5.39
CA THR A 565 14.74 61.36 -4.74
C THR A 565 14.81 62.07 -3.41
N ASP A 566 15.76 61.65 -2.58
CA ASP A 566 15.96 62.19 -1.24
C ASP A 566 16.39 63.65 -1.32
N PHE A 567 17.19 64.02 -2.34
CA PHE A 567 17.56 65.40 -2.60
C PHE A 567 16.34 66.24 -2.97
N ALA A 568 15.50 65.76 -3.90
CA ALA A 568 14.28 66.47 -4.29
C ALA A 568 13.34 66.67 -3.09
N THR A 569 13.08 65.62 -2.31
CA THR A 569 12.22 65.72 -1.11
C THR A 569 12.83 66.61 -0.03
N LEU A 570 14.16 66.61 0.16
CA LEU A 570 14.86 67.50 1.10
C LEU A 570 14.71 68.98 0.71
N LEU A 571 14.89 69.31 -0.57
CA LEU A 571 14.73 70.68 -1.09
C LEU A 571 13.27 71.14 -1.01
N VAL A 572 12.31 70.31 -1.42
CA VAL A 572 10.87 70.63 -1.32
C VAL A 572 10.43 70.81 0.12
N ARG A 573 10.94 69.99 1.05
CA ARG A 573 10.66 70.14 2.48
C ARG A 573 11.11 71.51 3.00
N ARG A 574 12.28 72.00 2.60
CA ARG A 574 12.76 73.36 2.93
C ARG A 574 11.90 74.45 2.28
N TYR A 575 11.54 74.27 1.01
CA TYR A 575 10.69 75.20 0.27
C TYR A 575 9.30 75.36 0.92
N ARG A 576 8.65 74.25 1.29
CA ARG A 576 7.37 74.23 2.02
C ARG A 576 7.47 74.83 3.43
N LEU A 577 8.66 74.84 4.04
CA LEU A 577 8.94 75.48 5.33
C LEU A 577 9.40 76.95 5.22
N GLY A 578 9.41 77.53 4.01
CA GLY A 578 9.83 78.92 3.79
C GLY A 578 11.32 79.17 4.03
N CYS A 579 12.14 78.11 4.07
CA CYS A 579 13.58 78.23 4.27
C CYS A 579 14.27 78.60 2.95
N THR A 580 15.16 79.59 2.98
CA THR A 580 15.99 79.93 1.82
C THR A 580 16.88 78.75 1.47
N THR A 581 16.81 78.33 0.21
CA THR A 581 17.62 77.25 -0.36
C THR A 581 18.43 77.88 -1.49
N HIS A 582 19.75 77.66 -1.51
CA HIS A 582 20.61 78.28 -2.50
C HIS A 582 20.50 77.55 -3.84
N GLN A 583 20.36 78.32 -4.94
CA GLN A 583 20.07 77.80 -6.29
C GLN A 583 21.10 76.77 -6.79
N CYS A 584 22.33 76.80 -6.29
CA CYS A 584 23.35 75.80 -6.63
C CYS A 584 22.92 74.37 -6.24
N TRP A 585 22.09 74.19 -5.22
CA TRP A 585 21.59 72.87 -4.82
C TRP A 585 20.51 72.34 -5.76
N ASP A 586 19.62 73.22 -6.25
CA ASP A 586 18.61 72.87 -7.26
C ASP A 586 19.30 72.55 -8.61
N GLN A 587 20.34 73.30 -8.97
CA GLN A 587 21.20 73.03 -10.13
C GLN A 587 22.00 71.74 -9.98
N LEU A 588 22.58 71.46 -8.80
CA LEU A 588 23.27 70.21 -8.51
C LEU A 588 22.33 69.01 -8.66
N LEU A 589 21.10 69.10 -8.12
CA LEU A 589 20.06 68.10 -8.33
C LEU A 589 19.71 67.94 -9.82
N PHE A 590 19.50 69.04 -10.55
CA PHE A 590 19.16 68.96 -11.96
C PHE A 590 20.28 68.33 -12.81
N CYS A 591 21.55 68.62 -12.52
CA CYS A 591 22.70 67.93 -13.11
C CYS A 591 22.73 66.43 -12.78
N PHE A 592 22.37 66.05 -11.54
CA PHE A 592 22.28 64.64 -11.12
C PHE A 592 21.14 63.90 -11.84
N LEU A 593 20.00 64.58 -12.08
CA LEU A 593 18.89 64.04 -12.86
C LEU A 593 19.25 63.90 -14.34
N LEU A 594 19.87 64.93 -14.95
CA LEU A 594 20.28 64.92 -16.36
C LEU A 594 21.36 63.88 -16.67
N TYR A 595 22.39 63.75 -15.83
CA TYR A 595 23.43 62.74 -16.04
C TYR A 595 22.86 61.31 -16.06
N ARG A 596 21.75 61.10 -15.36
CA ARG A 596 21.04 59.81 -15.33
C ARG A 596 19.72 59.85 -16.07
N GLN A 597 19.53 60.74 -17.04
CA GLN A 597 18.28 60.87 -17.81
C GLN A 597 17.73 59.52 -18.33
N ASP A 598 18.63 58.64 -18.77
CA ASP A 598 18.30 57.32 -19.34
C ASP A 598 17.94 56.27 -18.27
N GLU A 599 18.36 56.48 -17.01
CA GLU A 599 18.23 55.51 -15.92
C GLU A 599 17.28 55.98 -14.80
N ILE A 600 17.19 57.27 -14.51
CA ILE A 600 16.59 57.81 -13.29
C ILE A 600 15.11 57.47 -13.18
N LEU A 601 14.36 57.63 -14.28
CA LEU A 601 12.94 57.28 -14.36
C LEU A 601 12.73 55.76 -14.45
N ASN A 602 13.70 55.02 -14.97
CA ASN A 602 13.65 53.56 -15.02
C ASN A 602 13.86 52.98 -13.61
N TRP A 603 14.90 53.43 -12.92
CA TRP A 603 15.22 53.07 -11.56
C TRP A 603 14.15 53.54 -10.56
N SER A 604 13.54 54.71 -10.77
CA SER A 604 12.49 55.21 -9.87
C SER A 604 11.34 54.23 -9.73
N ALA A 605 11.00 53.68 -10.89
CA ALA A 605 9.96 52.73 -11.12
C ALA A 605 10.35 51.32 -10.60
N ASP A 606 11.65 51.02 -10.54
CA ASP A 606 12.22 49.76 -10.02
C ASP A 606 12.38 49.75 -8.49
N ALA A 607 12.77 50.87 -7.87
CA ALA A 607 13.34 50.90 -6.52
C ALA A 607 12.54 51.71 -5.49
N LEU A 608 11.62 52.59 -5.89
CA LEU A 608 10.75 53.27 -4.94
C LEU A 608 9.46 52.52 -4.67
N SER A 609 9.06 52.55 -3.39
CA SER A 609 7.68 52.35 -2.97
C SER A 609 6.73 53.29 -3.74
N ALA A 610 5.53 52.82 -4.10
CA ALA A 610 4.49 53.56 -4.80
C ALA A 610 4.20 54.93 -4.17
N ARG A 611 4.11 54.98 -2.83
CA ARG A 611 3.90 56.24 -2.10
C ARG A 611 5.07 57.22 -2.28
N HIS A 612 6.30 56.70 -2.25
CA HIS A 612 7.51 57.51 -2.42
C HIS A 612 7.71 57.92 -3.88
N PHE A 613 7.34 57.08 -4.85
CA PHE A 613 7.30 57.39 -6.28
C PHE A 613 6.36 58.56 -6.59
N PHE A 614 5.11 58.51 -6.09
CA PHE A 614 4.19 59.63 -6.27
C PHE A 614 4.66 60.89 -5.54
N GLN A 615 5.22 60.77 -4.34
CA GLN A 615 5.78 61.90 -3.61
C GLN A 615 6.93 62.53 -4.38
N TRP A 616 7.85 61.73 -4.94
CA TRP A 616 8.95 62.21 -5.77
C TRP A 616 8.48 62.90 -7.04
N ALA A 617 7.57 62.28 -7.82
CA ALA A 617 7.01 62.90 -9.02
C ALA A 617 6.33 64.24 -8.70
N GLN A 618 5.64 64.33 -7.56
CA GLN A 618 5.04 65.56 -7.08
C GLN A 618 6.06 66.59 -6.54
N ASP A 619 7.16 66.13 -5.95
CA ASP A 619 8.24 66.98 -5.44
C ASP A 619 9.06 67.60 -6.59
N LEU A 620 9.41 66.84 -7.63
CA LEU A 620 10.03 67.38 -8.84
C LEU A 620 9.14 68.46 -9.49
N LYS A 621 7.83 68.20 -9.59
CA LYS A 621 6.86 69.17 -10.12
C LYS A 621 6.74 70.46 -9.29
N ILE A 622 7.19 70.45 -8.04
CA ILE A 622 7.22 71.64 -7.17
C ILE A 622 8.55 72.40 -7.30
N LEU A 623 9.68 71.71 -7.48
CA LEU A 623 10.98 72.34 -7.70
C LEU A 623 11.12 72.93 -9.11
N PHE A 624 10.58 72.23 -10.11
CA PHE A 624 10.68 72.60 -11.53
C PHE A 624 9.27 72.75 -12.13
N PRO A 625 8.53 73.82 -11.78
CA PRO A 625 7.21 74.07 -12.35
C PRO A 625 7.28 74.40 -13.85
N ASP A 626 6.26 73.99 -14.60
CA ASP A 626 6.14 74.20 -16.05
C ASP A 626 6.04 75.71 -16.41
N GLY A 627 7.18 76.40 -16.49
CA GLY A 627 7.22 77.84 -16.76
C GLY A 627 8.60 78.48 -16.94
N ASP A 628 9.68 77.92 -16.38
CA ASP A 628 11.04 78.46 -16.54
C ASP A 628 11.83 77.77 -17.66
N ASN A 629 12.21 78.55 -18.68
CA ASN A 629 12.80 78.10 -19.96
C ASN A 629 14.22 77.47 -19.87
N THR A 630 14.70 77.09 -18.70
CA THR A 630 16.10 76.63 -18.49
C THR A 630 16.23 75.18 -18.01
N SER A 631 15.13 74.49 -17.66
CA SER A 631 15.19 73.12 -17.12
C SER A 631 13.87 72.35 -17.35
N SER A 632 13.78 71.63 -18.47
CA SER A 632 12.57 70.86 -18.84
C SER A 632 12.58 69.45 -18.24
N LEU A 633 11.60 69.13 -17.38
CA LEU A 633 11.42 67.77 -16.85
C LEU A 633 10.90 66.78 -17.91
N ALA A 634 10.37 67.25 -19.05
CA ALA A 634 9.85 66.38 -20.09
C ALA A 634 10.96 65.52 -20.73
N ASP A 635 12.18 66.04 -20.79
CA ASP A 635 13.36 65.36 -21.36
C ASP A 635 13.81 64.18 -20.48
N LEU A 636 13.48 64.22 -19.17
CA LEU A 636 13.66 63.12 -18.21
C LEU A 636 12.49 62.11 -18.24
N GLY A 637 11.58 62.23 -19.21
CA GLY A 637 10.44 61.32 -19.40
C GLY A 637 9.23 61.58 -18.49
N PHE A 638 9.23 62.66 -17.70
CA PHE A 638 8.10 63.08 -16.85
C PHE A 638 7.05 63.84 -17.68
N THR A 639 6.35 63.12 -18.56
CA THR A 639 5.39 63.71 -19.50
C THR A 639 3.98 63.88 -18.90
N ILE A 640 3.19 64.82 -19.45
CA ILE A 640 1.82 65.09 -18.99
C ILE A 640 0.92 63.83 -18.96
N PRO A 641 0.91 62.94 -19.98
CA PRO A 641 0.12 61.71 -19.92
C PRO A 641 0.54 60.75 -18.79
N ARG A 642 1.84 60.67 -18.48
CA ARG A 642 2.36 59.85 -17.37
C ARG A 642 1.92 60.41 -16.02
N TYR A 643 2.00 61.74 -15.82
CA TYR A 643 1.44 62.37 -14.62
C TYR A 643 -0.05 62.08 -14.44
N GLN A 644 -0.84 62.09 -15.51
CA GLN A 644 -2.27 61.75 -15.45
C GLN A 644 -2.51 60.27 -15.07
N TRP A 645 -1.73 59.34 -15.64
CA TRP A 645 -1.78 57.92 -15.27
C TRP A 645 -1.38 57.68 -13.80
N TRP A 646 -0.28 58.26 -13.35
CA TRP A 646 0.18 58.16 -11.97
C TRP A 646 -0.83 58.76 -10.98
N GLN A 647 -1.47 59.88 -11.33
CA GLN A 647 -2.55 60.47 -10.54
C GLN A 647 -3.81 59.57 -10.50
N SER A 648 -4.11 58.83 -11.57
CA SER A 648 -5.18 57.82 -11.57
C SER A 648 -4.84 56.64 -10.65
N LEU A 649 -3.62 56.11 -10.74
CA LEU A 649 -3.13 55.06 -9.84
C LEU A 649 -3.16 55.48 -8.36
N SER A 650 -2.68 56.68 -8.04
CA SER A 650 -2.60 57.17 -6.66
C SER A 650 -3.98 57.47 -6.05
N SER A 651 -4.97 57.84 -6.86
CA SER A 651 -6.31 58.23 -6.39
C SER A 651 -7.35 57.09 -6.42
N GLN A 652 -7.23 56.14 -7.34
CA GLN A 652 -8.24 55.08 -7.55
C GLN A 652 -7.79 53.70 -7.04
N TYR A 653 -6.48 53.43 -6.99
CA TYR A 653 -5.93 52.08 -6.75
C TYR A 653 -4.98 52.00 -5.54
N GLY A 654 -5.08 52.92 -4.57
CA GLY A 654 -4.15 53.02 -3.44
C GLY A 654 -4.01 51.76 -2.58
N ASN A 655 -5.08 50.96 -2.38
CA ASN A 655 -5.01 49.71 -1.63
C ASN A 655 -4.38 48.58 -2.46
N ALA A 656 -4.63 48.58 -3.77
CA ALA A 656 -4.01 47.64 -4.70
C ALA A 656 -2.48 47.82 -4.73
N LEU A 657 -2.02 49.07 -4.73
CA LEU A 657 -0.59 49.40 -4.71
C LEU A 657 0.08 48.92 -3.41
N ALA A 658 -0.53 49.19 -2.25
CA ALA A 658 -0.03 48.68 -0.97
C ALA A 658 0.01 47.14 -0.94
N SER A 659 -0.99 46.48 -1.53
CA SER A 659 -1.03 45.01 -1.65
C SER A 659 0.05 44.47 -2.59
N LEU A 660 0.39 45.18 -3.67
CA LEU A 660 1.50 44.83 -4.57
C LEU A 660 2.86 44.97 -3.87
N GLU A 661 3.06 46.05 -3.12
CA GLU A 661 4.28 46.27 -2.32
C GLU A 661 4.46 45.15 -1.27
N GLU A 662 3.38 44.76 -0.58
CA GLU A 662 3.39 43.67 0.40
C GLU A 662 3.65 42.30 -0.25
N LEU A 663 3.00 42.00 -1.38
CA LEU A 663 3.17 40.74 -2.11
C LEU A 663 4.60 40.54 -2.62
N PHE A 664 5.22 41.61 -3.16
CA PHE A 664 6.60 41.53 -3.66
C PHE A 664 7.66 41.68 -2.56
N ARG A 665 7.29 42.10 -1.33
CA ARG A 665 8.20 42.25 -0.17
C ARG A 665 9.49 43.05 -0.46
N GLY A 666 9.43 43.97 -1.42
CA GLY A 666 10.60 44.75 -1.89
C GLY A 666 11.56 44.03 -2.84
N HIS A 667 11.29 42.78 -3.25
CA HIS A 667 12.14 42.01 -4.16
C HIS A 667 11.69 42.09 -5.64
N GLY A 668 11.02 43.18 -6.02
CA GLY A 668 10.36 43.25 -7.32
C GLY A 668 10.06 44.66 -7.80
N SER A 669 10.42 44.93 -9.06
CA SER A 669 10.11 46.18 -9.74
C SER A 669 8.62 46.29 -10.11
N LEU A 670 8.09 47.50 -9.93
CA LEU A 670 6.77 47.91 -10.41
C LEU A 670 6.84 48.72 -11.72
N LYS A 671 7.98 48.74 -12.41
CA LYS A 671 8.23 49.53 -13.63
C LYS A 671 7.25 49.29 -14.77
N TRP A 672 6.78 48.06 -14.90
CA TRP A 672 5.73 47.67 -15.84
C TRP A 672 4.38 48.36 -15.55
N LEU A 673 4.16 48.87 -14.33
CA LEU A 673 2.96 49.63 -13.92
C LEU A 673 3.15 51.13 -14.13
N TRP A 674 4.38 51.62 -13.90
CA TRP A 674 4.70 53.05 -13.94
C TRP A 674 4.99 53.57 -15.35
N LEU A 675 5.70 52.79 -16.18
CA LEU A 675 6.31 53.27 -17.43
C LEU A 675 5.86 52.53 -18.69
N GLU A 676 5.37 51.29 -18.56
CA GLU A 676 4.88 50.48 -19.68
C GLU A 676 3.34 50.43 -19.71
N GLU A 677 2.77 50.38 -20.90
CA GLU A 677 1.35 50.07 -21.08
C GLU A 677 1.15 48.55 -21.04
N VAL A 678 0.99 48.00 -19.83
CA VAL A 678 0.52 46.61 -19.66
C VAL A 678 -0.98 46.56 -19.93
N PRO A 679 -1.46 45.83 -20.97
CA PRO A 679 -2.88 45.73 -21.26
C PRO A 679 -3.62 45.02 -20.11
N GLU A 680 -4.87 45.42 -19.86
CA GLU A 680 -5.75 44.86 -18.82
C GLU A 680 -5.26 45.03 -17.37
N VAL A 681 -4.21 45.82 -17.12
CA VAL A 681 -3.61 46.02 -15.78
C VAL A 681 -4.60 46.50 -14.72
N THR A 682 -5.56 47.34 -15.12
CA THR A 682 -6.65 47.84 -14.27
C THR A 682 -7.52 46.73 -13.71
N THR A 683 -7.66 45.60 -14.42
CA THR A 683 -8.39 44.42 -13.92
C THR A 683 -7.68 43.79 -12.73
N MET A 684 -6.36 43.62 -12.80
CA MET A 684 -5.57 43.10 -11.69
C MET A 684 -5.56 44.05 -10.50
N LEU A 685 -5.40 45.36 -10.75
CA LEU A 685 -5.49 46.39 -9.72
C LEU A 685 -6.87 46.41 -9.05
N GLY A 686 -7.96 46.23 -9.80
CA GLY A 686 -9.31 46.15 -9.25
C GLY A 686 -9.51 44.99 -8.26
N VAL A 687 -8.96 43.82 -8.56
CA VAL A 687 -8.96 42.65 -7.65
C VAL A 687 -8.15 42.93 -6.38
N LEU A 688 -6.96 43.52 -6.52
CA LEU A 688 -6.07 43.86 -5.41
C LEU A 688 -6.58 45.05 -4.57
N GLN A 689 -7.41 45.94 -5.13
CA GLN A 689 -8.05 47.05 -4.42
C GLN A 689 -9.11 46.54 -3.42
N GLN A 690 -9.67 45.35 -3.65
CA GLN A 690 -10.72 44.73 -2.83
C GLN A 690 -10.43 43.23 -2.58
N PRO A 691 -9.35 42.87 -1.85
CA PRO A 691 -8.89 41.48 -1.73
C PRO A 691 -9.92 40.55 -1.05
N TYR A 692 -10.81 41.10 -0.23
CA TYR A 692 -11.94 40.38 0.39
C TYR A 692 -13.07 40.06 -0.61
N ALA A 693 -13.28 40.90 -1.63
CA ALA A 693 -14.23 40.66 -2.71
C ALA A 693 -13.65 39.77 -3.82
N ALA A 694 -12.32 39.67 -3.92
CA ALA A 694 -11.64 38.79 -4.85
C ALA A 694 -12.03 37.32 -4.63
N SER A 695 -12.30 36.59 -5.72
CA SER A 695 -12.64 35.17 -5.67
C SER A 695 -11.42 34.31 -5.27
N PRO A 696 -11.60 33.09 -4.72
CA PRO A 696 -10.49 32.20 -4.40
C PRO A 696 -9.51 31.94 -5.56
N GLN A 697 -10.06 31.87 -6.78
CA GLN A 697 -9.34 31.68 -8.04
C GLN A 697 -8.51 32.92 -8.40
N GLN A 698 -9.09 34.12 -8.25
CA GLN A 698 -8.37 35.37 -8.45
C GLN A 698 -7.23 35.55 -7.44
N ARG A 699 -7.46 35.20 -6.16
CA ARG A 699 -6.40 35.19 -5.13
C ARG A 699 -5.30 34.17 -5.43
N PHE A 700 -5.65 32.99 -5.93
CA PHE A 700 -4.67 31.97 -6.35
C PHE A 700 -3.81 32.48 -7.51
N VAL A 701 -4.41 33.08 -8.54
CA VAL A 701 -3.68 33.69 -9.66
C VAL A 701 -2.73 34.79 -9.18
N ILE A 702 -3.18 35.63 -8.25
CA ILE A 702 -2.35 36.65 -7.59
C ILE A 702 -1.20 36.03 -6.78
N SER A 703 -1.33 34.82 -6.23
CA SER A 703 -0.21 34.18 -5.51
C SER A 703 0.95 33.72 -6.41
N TYR A 704 0.76 33.66 -7.73
CA TYR A 704 1.84 33.45 -8.72
C TYR A 704 2.31 34.76 -9.36
N LEU A 705 1.79 35.92 -8.92
CA LEU A 705 2.28 37.20 -9.39
C LEU A 705 3.74 37.34 -8.96
N GLN A 706 4.64 37.40 -9.95
CA GLN A 706 6.06 37.65 -9.77
C GLN A 706 6.46 38.95 -10.48
N PRO A 707 7.54 39.62 -10.05
CA PRO A 707 8.00 40.89 -10.62
C PRO A 707 8.76 40.68 -11.94
N SER A 708 8.07 40.13 -12.94
CA SER A 708 8.54 39.94 -14.30
C SER A 708 7.47 40.44 -15.25
N THR A 709 7.81 41.36 -16.16
CA THR A 709 6.87 41.94 -17.13
C THR A 709 6.12 40.85 -17.92
N TYR A 710 6.76 39.70 -18.19
CA TYR A 710 6.12 38.55 -18.81
C TYR A 710 5.07 37.90 -17.89
N VAL A 711 5.44 37.58 -16.64
CA VAL A 711 4.55 36.97 -15.65
C VAL A 711 3.39 37.91 -15.29
N VAL A 712 3.64 39.22 -15.19
CA VAL A 712 2.58 40.22 -14.94
C VAL A 712 1.62 40.30 -16.13
N ARG A 713 2.11 40.34 -17.38
CA ARG A 713 1.24 40.30 -18.58
C ARG A 713 0.41 39.01 -18.62
N LEU A 714 1.00 37.86 -18.27
CA LEU A 714 0.24 36.61 -18.09
C LEU A 714 -0.79 36.73 -16.97
N THR A 715 -0.44 37.28 -15.80
CA THR A 715 -1.36 37.42 -14.65
C THR A 715 -2.53 38.35 -14.99
N CYS A 716 -2.28 39.51 -15.60
CA CYS A 716 -3.33 40.43 -16.07
C CYS A 716 -4.20 39.79 -17.15
N GLY A 717 -3.59 39.14 -18.15
CA GLY A 717 -4.31 38.43 -19.21
C GLY A 717 -5.14 37.25 -18.68
N THR A 718 -4.63 36.52 -17.69
CA THR A 718 -5.32 35.44 -17.00
C THR A 718 -6.47 35.94 -16.12
N LEU A 719 -6.32 37.05 -15.39
CA LEU A 719 -7.40 37.64 -14.57
C LEU A 719 -8.51 38.26 -15.43
N ALA A 720 -8.16 39.05 -16.45
CA ALA A 720 -9.12 39.60 -17.41
C ALA A 720 -9.72 38.52 -18.31
N GLY A 721 -8.98 37.43 -18.52
CA GLY A 721 -9.48 36.19 -19.11
C GLY A 721 -10.53 35.52 -18.24
N LEU A 722 -10.22 35.23 -16.98
CA LEU A 722 -11.09 34.59 -16.00
C LEU A 722 -12.41 35.37 -15.79
N ASN A 723 -12.34 36.69 -15.71
CA ASN A 723 -13.51 37.56 -15.58
C ASN A 723 -14.42 37.56 -16.83
N ARG A 724 -13.88 37.17 -18.00
CA ARG A 724 -14.61 37.01 -19.27
C ARG A 724 -14.87 35.55 -19.64
N ALA A 725 -14.36 34.61 -18.85
CA ALA A 725 -14.41 33.19 -19.17
C ALA A 725 -15.85 32.68 -19.12
N ALA A 726 -16.20 31.78 -20.04
CA ALA A 726 -17.47 31.08 -19.98
C ALA A 726 -17.54 30.20 -18.72
N PRO A 727 -18.73 29.79 -18.22
CA PRO A 727 -18.83 28.93 -17.06
C PRO A 727 -18.01 27.62 -17.16
N SER A 728 -17.92 27.02 -18.36
CA SER A 728 -17.05 25.87 -18.63
C SER A 728 -15.56 26.22 -18.50
N GLY A 729 -15.15 27.40 -18.99
CA GLY A 729 -13.81 27.96 -18.82
C GLY A 729 -13.45 28.19 -17.35
N GLN A 730 -14.38 28.71 -16.54
CA GLN A 730 -14.20 28.92 -15.10
C GLN A 730 -14.04 27.58 -14.34
N VAL A 731 -14.84 26.57 -14.65
CA VAL A 731 -14.70 25.22 -14.05
C VAL A 731 -13.36 24.57 -14.42
N ALA A 732 -12.93 24.67 -15.68
CA ALA A 732 -11.62 24.19 -16.10
C ALA A 732 -10.48 24.90 -15.35
N PHE A 733 -10.61 26.22 -15.16
CA PHE A 733 -9.68 27.06 -14.41
C PHE A 733 -9.55 26.62 -12.95
N GLU A 734 -10.69 26.48 -12.26
CA GLU A 734 -10.79 26.00 -10.88
C GLU A 734 -10.17 24.62 -10.70
N SER A 735 -10.45 23.71 -11.63
CA SER A 735 -9.91 22.35 -11.65
C SER A 735 -8.37 22.37 -11.62
N ILE A 736 -7.74 23.13 -12.51
CA ILE A 736 -6.27 23.26 -12.58
C ILE A 736 -5.71 23.89 -11.29
N CYS A 737 -6.33 24.97 -10.80
CA CYS A 737 -5.90 25.66 -9.59
C CYS A 737 -5.93 24.75 -8.35
N ALA A 738 -7.03 24.01 -8.16
CA ALA A 738 -7.20 23.09 -7.04
C ALA A 738 -6.20 21.93 -7.07
N ARG A 739 -5.89 21.40 -8.27
CA ARG A 739 -4.90 20.32 -8.42
C ARG A 739 -3.48 20.79 -8.13
N GLU A 740 -3.11 22.00 -8.51
CA GLU A 740 -1.76 22.51 -8.18
C GLU A 740 -1.61 22.84 -6.68
N GLN A 741 -2.68 23.26 -5.99
CA GLN A 741 -2.67 23.37 -4.52
C GLN A 741 -2.47 22.02 -3.82
N GLN A 742 -3.03 20.93 -4.37
CA GLN A 742 -2.80 19.57 -3.87
C GLN A 742 -1.39 19.06 -4.23
N SER A 743 -0.85 19.47 -5.38
CA SER A 743 0.51 19.18 -5.83
C SER A 743 1.54 19.72 -4.83
N ALA A 744 1.35 20.97 -4.39
CA ALA A 744 2.16 21.60 -3.34
C ALA A 744 2.10 20.89 -1.96
N ARG A 745 1.08 20.04 -1.72
CA ARG A 745 0.94 19.22 -0.50
C ARG A 745 1.46 17.78 -0.66
N GLY A 746 1.89 17.40 -1.86
CA GLY A 746 2.26 16.01 -2.19
C GLY A 746 1.07 15.06 -2.39
N GLU A 747 -0.16 15.58 -2.42
CA GLU A 747 -1.39 14.80 -2.64
C GLU A 747 -1.66 14.55 -4.14
N TRP A 748 -1.04 15.35 -5.02
CA TRP A 748 -1.17 15.30 -6.47
C TRP A 748 0.22 15.39 -7.13
N HIS A 749 0.34 14.96 -8.39
CA HIS A 749 1.60 15.02 -9.13
C HIS A 749 1.61 16.20 -10.12
N ARG A 750 2.62 17.09 -10.07
CA ARG A 750 2.74 18.23 -11.00
C ARG A 750 2.63 17.89 -12.50
N PRO A 751 3.23 16.78 -13.02
CA PRO A 751 2.98 16.34 -14.41
C PRO A 751 1.53 15.97 -14.73
N ALA A 752 0.74 15.58 -13.71
CA ALA A 752 -0.69 15.35 -13.87
C ALA A 752 -1.49 16.66 -13.97
N THR A 753 -1.09 17.74 -13.27
CA THR A 753 -1.65 19.09 -13.47
C THR A 753 -1.40 19.58 -14.89
N GLN A 754 -0.17 19.39 -15.40
CA GLN A 754 0.23 19.75 -16.76
C GLN A 754 -0.62 19.01 -17.82
N ALA A 755 -0.76 17.69 -17.69
CA ALA A 755 -1.60 16.89 -18.57
C ALA A 755 -3.08 17.31 -18.50
N LEU A 756 -3.61 17.58 -17.29
CA LEU A 756 -4.98 18.07 -17.10
C LEU A 756 -5.21 19.42 -17.80
N SER A 757 -4.26 20.36 -17.69
CA SER A 757 -4.35 21.67 -18.35
C SER A 757 -4.35 21.57 -19.88
N TYR A 758 -3.53 20.68 -20.44
CA TYR A 758 -3.54 20.37 -21.86
C TYR A 758 -4.88 19.73 -22.30
N CYS A 759 -5.39 18.76 -21.55
CA CYS A 759 -6.68 18.11 -21.84
C CYS A 759 -7.85 19.11 -21.82
N TRP A 760 -7.92 20.03 -20.85
CA TRP A 760 -8.94 21.08 -20.84
C TRP A 760 -8.86 21.98 -22.08
N ARG A 761 -7.66 22.37 -22.52
CA ARG A 761 -7.49 23.20 -23.73
C ARG A 761 -7.84 22.49 -25.03
N LEU A 762 -7.85 21.16 -25.04
CA LEU A 762 -8.35 20.35 -26.17
C LEU A 762 -9.87 20.11 -26.12
N SER A 763 -10.54 20.37 -24.99
CA SER A 763 -11.98 20.13 -24.86
C SER A 763 -12.80 20.96 -25.86
N PRO A 764 -13.81 20.38 -26.53
CA PRO A 764 -14.72 21.12 -27.42
C PRO A 764 -15.61 22.12 -26.67
N GLU A 765 -15.79 21.96 -25.35
CA GLU A 765 -16.64 22.81 -24.50
C GLU A 765 -15.96 24.11 -24.03
N ILE A 766 -14.65 24.21 -24.25
CA ILE A 766 -13.81 25.34 -23.86
C ILE A 766 -13.63 26.24 -25.09
N SER A 767 -14.14 27.46 -25.02
CA SER A 767 -14.15 28.39 -26.16
C SER A 767 -12.72 28.79 -26.57
N PRO A 768 -12.50 29.27 -27.82
CA PRO A 768 -11.17 29.73 -28.23
C PRO A 768 -10.57 30.81 -27.33
N ALA A 769 -11.41 31.66 -26.72
CA ALA A 769 -10.99 32.63 -25.72
C ALA A 769 -10.55 31.94 -24.42
N ASP A 770 -11.38 31.04 -23.87
CA ASP A 770 -11.05 30.30 -22.64
C ASP A 770 -9.76 29.47 -22.80
N ARG A 771 -9.52 28.87 -23.98
CA ARG A 771 -8.28 28.11 -24.27
C ARG A 771 -7.03 28.97 -24.11
N GLU A 772 -7.11 30.24 -24.51
CA GLU A 772 -6.02 31.20 -24.36
C GLU A 772 -5.83 31.60 -22.90
N VAL A 773 -6.92 31.79 -22.14
CA VAL A 773 -6.86 32.01 -20.67
C VAL A 773 -6.20 30.85 -19.95
N LEU A 774 -6.57 29.61 -20.30
CA LEU A 774 -5.96 28.39 -19.76
C LEU A 774 -4.49 28.23 -20.20
N ARG A 775 -4.13 28.65 -21.42
CA ARG A 775 -2.74 28.65 -21.89
C ARG A 775 -1.91 29.65 -21.08
N MET A 776 -2.43 30.85 -20.82
CA MET A 776 -1.77 31.83 -19.96
C MET A 776 -1.63 31.32 -18.52
N LEU A 777 -2.64 30.62 -17.97
CA LEU A 777 -2.52 29.95 -16.67
C LEU A 777 -1.45 28.83 -16.69
N THR A 778 -1.37 28.03 -17.75
CA THR A 778 -0.37 26.96 -17.90
C THR A 778 1.05 27.54 -17.80
N LEU A 779 1.29 28.65 -18.48
CA LEU A 779 2.57 29.38 -18.47
C LEU A 779 2.84 30.06 -17.13
N LEU A 780 1.81 30.62 -16.48
CA LEU A 780 1.92 31.23 -15.14
C LEU A 780 2.30 30.21 -14.06
N LEU A 781 1.87 28.96 -14.21
CA LEU A 781 2.20 27.84 -13.30
C LEU A 781 3.53 27.14 -13.65
N ASP A 782 4.28 27.64 -14.63
CA ASP A 782 5.54 27.02 -15.12
C ASP A 782 5.33 25.54 -15.50
N LEU A 783 4.24 25.26 -16.22
CA LEU A 783 3.90 23.94 -16.73
C LEU A 783 4.26 23.86 -18.23
N ASN A 784 4.93 22.79 -18.64
CA ASN A 784 5.33 22.62 -20.03
C ASN A 784 4.11 22.44 -20.96
N ASP A 785 4.15 23.09 -22.13
CA ASP A 785 2.99 23.14 -23.04
C ASP A 785 2.71 21.82 -23.77
N GLY A 786 3.76 21.02 -24.00
CA GLY A 786 3.66 19.63 -24.45
C GLY A 786 3.48 18.66 -23.27
N VAL A 787 2.83 17.51 -23.50
CA VAL A 787 2.57 16.52 -22.45
C VAL A 787 3.34 15.24 -22.71
N ASP A 788 3.98 14.71 -21.68
CA ASP A 788 4.59 13.39 -21.72
C ASP A 788 3.54 12.28 -21.48
N VAL A 789 3.78 11.10 -22.06
CA VAL A 789 2.87 9.95 -21.91
C VAL A 789 2.70 9.56 -20.43
N HIS A 790 3.71 9.83 -19.61
CA HIS A 790 3.69 9.56 -18.18
C HIS A 790 2.80 10.55 -17.40
N GLY A 791 2.80 11.84 -17.72
CA GLY A 791 1.87 12.83 -17.18
C GLY A 791 0.41 12.50 -17.48
N ILE A 792 0.09 12.08 -18.72
CA ILE A 792 -1.27 11.61 -19.08
C ILE A 792 -1.66 10.39 -18.26
N TYR A 793 -0.76 9.40 -18.14
CA TYR A 793 -1.00 8.21 -17.32
C TYR A 793 -1.24 8.55 -15.85
N ASN A 794 -0.44 9.45 -15.28
CA ASN A 794 -0.57 9.90 -13.90
C ASN A 794 -1.85 10.71 -13.68
N ALA A 795 -2.21 11.63 -14.58
CA ALA A 795 -3.48 12.36 -14.52
C ALA A 795 -4.67 11.40 -14.56
N ARG A 796 -4.69 10.47 -15.52
CA ARG A 796 -5.73 9.44 -15.59
C ARG A 796 -5.82 8.64 -14.29
N LYS A 797 -4.68 8.20 -13.73
CA LYS A 797 -4.63 7.43 -12.48
C LYS A 797 -5.16 8.23 -11.28
N CYS A 798 -4.73 9.47 -11.11
CA CYS A 798 -5.15 10.33 -9.99
C CYS A 798 -6.63 10.74 -10.11
N VAL A 799 -7.10 11.10 -11.30
CA VAL A 799 -8.52 11.37 -11.57
C VAL A 799 -9.39 10.14 -11.27
N LEU A 800 -9.02 8.95 -11.75
CA LEU A 800 -9.76 7.70 -11.47
C LEU A 800 -9.78 7.35 -9.98
N GLU A 801 -8.69 7.59 -9.26
CA GLU A 801 -8.63 7.34 -7.81
C GLU A 801 -9.50 8.32 -7.02
N ASP A 802 -9.59 9.59 -7.44
CA ASP A 802 -10.51 10.54 -6.81
C ASP A 802 -11.98 10.27 -7.13
N TYR A 803 -12.31 9.87 -8.37
CA TYR A 803 -13.63 9.32 -8.67
C TYR A 803 -13.94 8.10 -7.78
N ARG A 804 -12.96 7.19 -7.59
CA ARG A 804 -13.13 6.04 -6.70
C ARG A 804 -13.40 6.45 -5.25
N LYS A 805 -12.67 7.44 -4.71
CA LYS A 805 -12.92 8.00 -3.37
C LYS A 805 -14.31 8.65 -3.28
N LEU A 806 -14.68 9.46 -4.26
CA LEU A 806 -15.97 10.15 -4.32
C LEU A 806 -17.13 9.13 -4.40
N PHE A 807 -16.98 8.05 -5.18
CA PHE A 807 -17.93 6.94 -5.21
C PHE A 807 -18.04 6.18 -3.88
N VAL A 808 -16.96 6.07 -3.10
CA VAL A 808 -17.01 5.46 -1.76
C VAL A 808 -17.72 6.39 -0.78
N LEU A 809 -17.35 7.67 -0.74
CA LEU A 809 -17.99 8.67 0.13
C LEU A 809 -19.49 8.84 -0.20
N ALA A 810 -19.86 8.82 -1.49
CA ALA A 810 -21.26 8.85 -1.92
C ALA A 810 -22.02 7.58 -1.46
N GLN A 811 -21.41 6.40 -1.52
CA GLN A 811 -22.01 5.17 -0.98
C GLN A 811 -22.14 5.19 0.55
N GLU A 812 -21.16 5.74 1.25
CA GLU A 812 -21.20 5.89 2.71
C GLU A 812 -22.27 6.89 3.14
N LEU A 813 -22.38 8.03 2.44
CA LEU A 813 -23.42 9.03 2.63
C LEU A 813 -24.80 8.45 2.34
N GLN A 814 -25.01 7.79 1.20
CA GLN A 814 -26.27 7.11 0.86
C GLN A 814 -26.61 6.03 1.90
N GLY A 815 -25.62 5.25 2.34
CA GLY A 815 -25.79 4.26 3.41
C GLY A 815 -26.10 4.88 4.78
N MET A 816 -25.63 6.09 5.07
CA MET A 816 -26.02 6.87 6.25
C MET A 816 -27.45 7.42 6.10
N GLN A 817 -27.79 8.04 4.98
CA GLN A 817 -29.15 8.52 4.67
C GLN A 817 -30.20 7.41 4.80
N VAL A 818 -29.96 6.22 4.23
CA VAL A 818 -30.87 5.07 4.37
C VAL A 818 -31.00 4.60 5.82
N ARG A 819 -29.92 4.56 6.59
CA ARG A 819 -29.95 4.19 8.02
C ARG A 819 -30.71 5.20 8.87
N LEU A 820 -30.50 6.50 8.63
CA LEU A 820 -31.18 7.59 9.31
C LEU A 820 -32.69 7.60 8.97
N ARG A 821 -33.05 7.48 7.68
CA ARG A 821 -34.45 7.37 7.24
C ARG A 821 -35.18 6.16 7.81
N ASN A 822 -34.52 5.01 7.91
CA ASN A 822 -35.09 3.81 8.54
C ASN A 822 -35.30 3.98 10.05
N HIS A 823 -34.75 5.02 10.67
CA HIS A 823 -34.94 5.37 12.07
C HIS A 823 -36.01 6.46 12.25
N ASP A 824 -35.84 7.60 11.57
CA ASP A 824 -36.81 8.71 11.53
C ASP A 824 -36.69 9.48 10.21
N VAL A 825 -37.68 9.31 9.31
CA VAL A 825 -37.71 9.99 8.01
C VAL A 825 -37.85 11.50 8.16
N ALA A 826 -38.67 11.99 9.10
CA ALA A 826 -38.99 13.41 9.21
C ALA A 826 -37.80 14.21 9.75
N MET A 827 -37.14 13.69 10.79
CA MET A 827 -35.91 14.28 11.32
C MET A 827 -34.76 14.23 10.30
N THR A 828 -34.65 13.14 9.53
CA THR A 828 -33.58 12.99 8.53
C THR A 828 -33.72 13.99 7.38
N VAL A 829 -34.93 14.24 6.86
CA VAL A 829 -35.08 15.22 5.76
C VAL A 829 -34.80 16.64 6.25
N ALA A 830 -35.31 17.04 7.42
CA ALA A 830 -35.02 18.36 7.97
C ALA A 830 -33.50 18.59 8.16
N PHE A 831 -32.77 17.57 8.57
CA PHE A 831 -31.31 17.61 8.71
C PHE A 831 -30.55 17.65 7.37
N LEU A 832 -31.03 16.98 6.32
CA LEU A 832 -30.43 17.04 4.99
C LEU A 832 -30.66 18.41 4.32
N ASP A 833 -31.85 18.96 4.47
CA ASP A 833 -32.23 20.30 4.00
C ASP A 833 -31.41 21.40 4.71
N GLU A 834 -31.23 21.30 6.04
CA GLU A 834 -30.36 22.20 6.82
C GLU A 834 -28.89 22.17 6.33
N LEU A 835 -28.39 21.01 5.90
CA LEU A 835 -27.04 20.86 5.37
C LEU A 835 -26.90 21.31 3.91
N GLY A 836 -28.00 21.70 3.24
CA GLY A 836 -28.01 21.97 1.80
C GLY A 836 -27.62 20.76 0.95
N VAL A 837 -27.68 19.54 1.53
CA VAL A 837 -27.50 18.30 0.78
C VAL A 837 -28.79 18.07 0.04
N GLU A 838 -28.77 18.34 -1.26
CA GLU A 838 -29.93 18.16 -2.14
C GLU A 838 -30.45 16.73 -1.96
N ASP A 839 -31.58 16.62 -1.25
CA ASP A 839 -32.15 15.32 -0.95
C ASP A 839 -32.79 14.80 -2.23
N ILE A 840 -32.03 13.97 -2.95
CA ILE A 840 -32.39 13.36 -4.24
C ILE A 840 -33.78 12.69 -4.16
N ARG A 841 -34.26 12.38 -2.95
CA ARG A 841 -35.64 12.01 -2.68
C ARG A 841 -36.23 12.97 -1.65
N PRO A 842 -36.74 14.16 -2.01
CA PRO A 842 -37.27 15.12 -1.04
C PRO A 842 -38.32 14.45 -0.12
N ALA A 843 -38.53 15.01 1.09
CA ALA A 843 -39.67 14.61 1.92
C ALA A 843 -40.91 14.53 1.04
N PRO A 844 -41.69 13.43 1.13
CA PRO A 844 -42.62 13.08 0.08
C PRO A 844 -43.53 14.27 -0.21
N PRO A 845 -43.65 14.72 -1.48
CA PRO A 845 -44.80 15.52 -1.84
C PRO A 845 -46.04 14.77 -1.34
N THR A 846 -47.06 15.49 -0.90
CA THR A 846 -48.26 14.94 -0.24
C THR A 846 -49.10 13.97 -1.09
N VAL A 847 -48.59 13.62 -2.26
CA VAL A 847 -48.95 12.45 -3.06
C VAL A 847 -47.68 11.60 -3.25
N VAL A 848 -47.40 10.69 -2.31
CA VAL A 848 -46.82 9.41 -2.72
C VAL A 848 -47.84 8.85 -3.70
N ASP A 849 -47.42 8.67 -4.96
CA ASP A 849 -48.24 8.08 -6.01
C ASP A 849 -48.99 6.88 -5.42
N SER A 850 -50.33 6.92 -5.42
CA SER A 850 -51.15 5.96 -4.66
C SER A 850 -51.01 4.53 -5.17
N ASP A 851 -50.41 4.39 -6.34
CA ASP A 851 -49.98 3.14 -6.94
C ASP A 851 -48.68 2.57 -6.33
N ILE A 852 -47.86 3.32 -5.58
CA ILE A 852 -46.66 2.76 -4.93
C ILE A 852 -47.00 2.14 -3.56
N PRO A 853 -46.73 0.84 -3.34
CA PRO A 853 -46.94 0.22 -2.03
C PRO A 853 -46.05 0.84 -0.94
N ILE A 854 -46.62 1.28 0.18
CA ILE A 854 -45.91 1.94 1.29
C ILE A 854 -44.64 1.19 1.72
N LYS A 855 -44.71 -0.15 1.81
CA LYS A 855 -43.57 -1.02 2.19
C LYS A 855 -42.41 -1.04 1.19
N LEU A 856 -42.63 -0.58 -0.04
CA LEU A 856 -41.67 -0.57 -1.14
C LEU A 856 -41.30 0.88 -1.57
N SER A 857 -41.80 1.90 -0.88
CA SER A 857 -41.53 3.32 -1.18
C SER A 857 -40.05 3.72 -1.15
N SER A 858 -39.18 2.94 -0.48
CA SER A 858 -37.73 3.12 -0.50
C SER A 858 -37.03 2.44 -1.69
N PHE A 859 -37.71 1.54 -2.39
CA PHE A 859 -37.18 0.73 -3.50
C PHE A 859 -37.85 1.00 -4.84
N ILE A 860 -38.94 1.77 -4.88
CA ILE A 860 -39.70 2.11 -6.08
C ILE A 860 -39.78 3.63 -6.22
N GLU A 861 -39.40 4.13 -7.39
CA GLU A 861 -39.37 5.55 -7.73
C GLU A 861 -40.26 5.82 -8.95
N SER A 862 -41.03 6.91 -8.96
CA SER A 862 -41.83 7.30 -10.13
C SER A 862 -41.01 8.24 -11.02
N ILE A 863 -40.70 7.80 -12.24
CA ILE A 863 -39.85 8.55 -13.20
C ILE A 863 -40.71 9.42 -14.14
N GLY A 864 -42.03 9.22 -14.15
CA GLY A 864 -42.98 10.04 -14.90
C GLY A 864 -44.37 9.41 -14.93
N ASP A 865 -45.31 10.04 -15.63
CA ASP A 865 -46.69 9.56 -15.72
C ASP A 865 -46.75 8.09 -16.15
N ASN A 866 -47.23 7.23 -15.25
CA ASN A 866 -47.31 5.77 -15.44
C ASN A 866 -45.96 5.07 -15.69
N HIS A 867 -44.85 5.61 -15.18
CA HIS A 867 -43.51 5.03 -15.26
C HIS A 867 -42.86 4.89 -13.88
N TRP A 868 -42.48 3.67 -13.50
CA TRP A 868 -41.82 3.37 -12.22
C TRP A 868 -40.50 2.65 -12.43
N GLU A 869 -39.51 2.92 -11.59
CA GLU A 869 -38.23 2.19 -11.52
C GLU A 869 -38.13 1.47 -10.18
N LEU A 870 -37.79 0.18 -10.23
CA LEU A 870 -37.61 -0.70 -9.09
C LEU A 870 -36.11 -0.97 -8.91
N CYS A 871 -35.58 -0.66 -7.73
CA CYS A 871 -34.15 -0.72 -7.41
C CYS A 871 -33.83 -1.89 -6.48
N PHE A 872 -32.93 -2.78 -6.91
CA PHE A 872 -32.51 -3.96 -6.14
C PHE A 872 -31.00 -3.93 -5.84
N PRO A 873 -30.57 -3.96 -4.57
CA PRO A 873 -29.16 -3.98 -4.22
C PRO A 873 -28.53 -5.35 -4.52
N LEU A 874 -27.38 -5.34 -5.21
CA LEU A 874 -26.66 -6.56 -5.60
C LEU A 874 -25.57 -6.98 -4.59
N ASN A 875 -25.45 -6.23 -3.49
CA ASN A 875 -24.40 -6.39 -2.47
C ASN A 875 -24.44 -7.75 -1.76
N GLU A 876 -25.64 -8.33 -1.59
CA GLU A 876 -25.84 -9.64 -0.95
C GLU A 876 -25.46 -10.82 -1.86
N ILE A 877 -25.38 -10.58 -3.17
CA ILE A 877 -25.00 -11.59 -4.15
C ILE A 877 -23.47 -11.59 -4.28
N SER A 878 -22.84 -12.71 -3.90
CA SER A 878 -21.39 -12.87 -4.05
C SER A 878 -20.94 -12.61 -5.50
N ALA A 879 -19.78 -11.97 -5.67
CA ALA A 879 -19.21 -11.66 -6.98
C ALA A 879 -19.14 -12.90 -7.89
N LEU A 880 -18.83 -14.06 -7.31
CA LEU A 880 -18.86 -15.36 -7.99
C LEU A 880 -20.26 -15.70 -8.53
N LYS A 881 -21.31 -15.62 -7.70
CA LYS A 881 -22.69 -15.89 -8.14
C LYS A 881 -23.15 -14.89 -9.20
N ARG A 882 -22.76 -13.61 -9.09
CA ARG A 882 -23.00 -12.59 -10.14
C ARG A 882 -22.37 -12.99 -11.47
N GLN A 883 -21.07 -13.34 -11.49
CA GLN A 883 -20.36 -13.74 -12.71
C GLN A 883 -20.94 -15.01 -13.36
N ILE A 884 -21.41 -16.00 -12.59
CA ILE A 884 -22.03 -17.23 -13.13
C ILE A 884 -23.32 -16.92 -13.89
N ILE A 885 -24.18 -16.08 -13.31
CA ILE A 885 -25.52 -15.80 -13.87
C ILE A 885 -25.51 -14.67 -14.91
N GLY A 886 -24.43 -13.90 -14.98
CA GLY A 886 -24.27 -12.78 -15.90
C GLY A 886 -24.77 -11.44 -15.38
N ILE A 887 -24.51 -11.18 -14.11
CA ILE A 887 -24.49 -9.83 -13.53
C ILE A 887 -23.02 -9.41 -13.46
N ASP A 888 -22.70 -8.18 -13.88
CA ASP A 888 -21.32 -7.69 -13.77
C ASP A 888 -20.91 -7.56 -12.29
N THR A 889 -19.67 -7.94 -11.98
CA THR A 889 -19.11 -7.80 -10.63
C THR A 889 -18.97 -6.36 -10.18
N ALA A 890 -18.84 -5.41 -11.11
CA ALA A 890 -18.80 -3.97 -10.83
C ALA A 890 -20.19 -3.39 -10.52
N SER A 891 -21.27 -3.99 -11.03
CA SER A 891 -22.64 -3.49 -10.83
C SER A 891 -23.09 -3.64 -9.38
N ARG A 892 -23.67 -2.55 -8.86
CA ARG A 892 -24.09 -2.37 -7.46
C ARG A 892 -25.60 -2.48 -7.32
N LEU A 893 -26.34 -2.01 -8.33
CA LEU A 893 -27.79 -2.05 -8.39
C LEU A 893 -28.26 -2.74 -9.68
N LEU A 894 -29.38 -3.45 -9.57
CA LEU A 894 -30.24 -3.82 -10.68
C LEU A 894 -31.42 -2.85 -10.68
N LEU A 895 -31.72 -2.25 -11.83
CA LEU A 895 -32.86 -1.35 -12.04
C LEU A 895 -33.83 -2.01 -13.01
N VAL A 896 -35.12 -2.04 -12.65
CA VAL A 896 -36.20 -2.51 -13.52
C VAL A 896 -37.17 -1.37 -13.74
N ARG A 897 -37.23 -0.82 -14.96
CA ARG A 897 -38.19 0.21 -15.34
C ARG A 897 -39.44 -0.43 -15.90
N LEU A 898 -40.61 0.07 -15.49
CA LEU A 898 -41.94 -0.39 -15.88
C LEU A 898 -42.77 0.80 -16.37
N GLN A 899 -43.42 0.67 -17.52
CA GLN A 899 -44.49 1.56 -17.97
C GLN A 899 -45.81 0.80 -17.89
N LEU A 900 -46.75 1.20 -17.03
CA LEU A 900 -48.06 0.55 -16.85
C LEU A 900 -49.17 1.55 -17.15
N SER A 901 -49.70 1.53 -18.37
CA SER A 901 -50.81 2.41 -18.78
C SER A 901 -52.10 1.62 -18.95
N ARG A 902 -53.24 2.22 -18.65
CA ARG A 902 -54.56 1.66 -19.00
C ARG A 902 -54.88 1.74 -20.50
N GLN A 903 -54.14 2.55 -21.27
CA GLN A 903 -54.41 2.83 -22.69
C GLN A 903 -53.39 2.18 -23.65
N SER A 904 -52.27 1.69 -23.14
CA SER A 904 -51.23 1.04 -23.96
C SER A 904 -50.70 -0.22 -23.26
N PRO A 905 -50.24 -1.25 -24.00
CA PRO A 905 -49.69 -2.45 -23.40
C PRO A 905 -48.52 -2.09 -22.48
N PRO A 906 -48.38 -2.76 -21.31
CA PRO A 906 -47.26 -2.52 -20.41
C PRO A 906 -45.92 -2.68 -21.12
N LYS A 907 -44.91 -1.95 -20.65
CA LYS A 907 -43.54 -2.08 -21.16
C LYS A 907 -42.55 -2.19 -20.01
N PHE A 908 -41.40 -2.80 -20.26
CA PHE A 908 -40.33 -2.82 -19.26
C PHE A 908 -38.93 -2.83 -19.87
N CYS A 909 -37.93 -2.41 -19.10
CA CYS A 909 -36.52 -2.66 -19.39
C CYS A 909 -35.73 -2.93 -18.11
N VAL A 910 -34.60 -3.64 -18.28
CA VAL A 910 -33.73 -4.10 -17.20
C VAL A 910 -32.34 -3.50 -17.42
N HIS A 911 -31.78 -2.92 -16.37
CA HIS A 911 -30.49 -2.25 -16.39
C HIS A 911 -29.65 -2.61 -15.16
N PHE A 912 -28.33 -2.49 -15.30
CA PHE A 912 -27.40 -2.51 -14.17
C PHE A 912 -26.77 -1.14 -13.99
N HIS A 913 -26.59 -0.71 -12.72
CA HIS A 913 -25.93 0.54 -12.38
C HIS A 913 -24.73 0.31 -11.41
N PRO A 914 -23.57 0.97 -11.61
CA PRO A 914 -23.24 1.76 -12.80
C PRO A 914 -23.27 0.90 -14.08
N PRO A 915 -23.56 1.49 -15.25
CA PRO A 915 -23.48 0.79 -16.52
C PRO A 915 -22.03 0.42 -16.81
N LYS A 916 -21.86 -0.57 -17.69
CA LYS A 916 -20.53 -1.10 -18.00
C LYS A 916 -19.64 -0.14 -18.80
N ASN A 917 -20.26 0.76 -19.58
CA ASN A 917 -19.60 1.83 -20.29
C ASN A 917 -20.15 3.17 -19.77
N GLU A 918 -19.27 4.09 -19.39
CA GLU A 918 -19.63 5.40 -18.82
C GLU A 918 -20.29 6.37 -19.83
N GLY A 919 -20.62 5.90 -21.04
CA GLY A 919 -21.32 6.67 -22.09
C GLY A 919 -22.71 6.14 -22.47
N ASP A 920 -23.19 5.02 -21.89
CA ASP A 920 -24.48 4.41 -22.26
C ASP A 920 -25.71 5.02 -21.54
N GLU A 921 -25.52 5.96 -20.58
CA GLU A 921 -26.62 6.53 -19.79
C GLU A 921 -27.54 7.48 -20.56
N SER A 922 -27.08 8.03 -21.69
CA SER A 922 -27.83 8.99 -22.53
C SER A 922 -28.53 8.36 -23.74
N GLY A 923 -28.43 7.05 -23.92
CA GLY A 923 -29.11 6.34 -25.01
C GLY A 923 -30.63 6.24 -24.79
N PRO A 924 -31.48 6.47 -25.81
CA PRO A 924 -32.93 6.35 -25.67
C PRO A 924 -33.34 4.93 -25.32
N HIS A 925 -33.87 4.74 -24.11
CA HIS A 925 -34.35 3.45 -23.64
C HIS A 925 -35.44 2.92 -24.58
N SER A 926 -35.21 1.73 -25.12
CA SER A 926 -36.23 0.97 -25.85
C SER A 926 -36.81 -0.07 -24.89
N PRO A 927 -37.95 0.17 -24.22
CA PRO A 927 -38.55 -0.84 -23.35
C PRO A 927 -39.28 -1.91 -24.18
N HIS A 928 -39.20 -3.17 -23.73
CA HIS A 928 -39.91 -4.29 -24.37
C HIS A 928 -41.41 -4.13 -24.16
N ILE A 929 -42.18 -4.16 -25.24
CA ILE A 929 -43.63 -3.98 -25.23
C ILE A 929 -44.30 -5.35 -25.03
N LEU A 930 -45.26 -5.46 -24.11
CA LEU A 930 -46.09 -6.66 -23.94
C LEU A 930 -47.15 -6.78 -25.07
N ALA A 931 -46.67 -6.98 -26.30
CA ALA A 931 -47.48 -7.10 -27.52
C ALA A 931 -47.57 -8.55 -28.03
N GLY A 932 -47.56 -9.55 -27.13
CA GLY A 932 -47.73 -10.97 -27.47
C GLY A 932 -46.45 -11.73 -27.84
N VAL A 933 -45.35 -11.04 -28.12
CA VAL A 933 -44.03 -11.66 -28.40
C VAL A 933 -43.17 -11.67 -27.14
N MET A 934 -42.78 -12.87 -26.72
CA MET A 934 -41.88 -13.12 -25.59
C MET A 934 -40.45 -12.64 -25.93
N PRO A 935 -39.73 -11.95 -25.03
CA PRO A 935 -38.41 -11.40 -25.35
C PRO A 935 -37.37 -12.49 -25.66
N GLU A 936 -36.66 -12.33 -26.78
CA GLU A 936 -35.53 -13.18 -27.21
C GLU A 936 -34.16 -12.51 -27.03
N ARG A 937 -34.14 -11.20 -26.76
CA ARG A 937 -32.94 -10.37 -26.52
C ARG A 937 -33.18 -9.44 -25.32
N SER A 938 -32.14 -8.76 -24.86
CA SER A 938 -32.27 -7.65 -23.91
C SER A 938 -33.28 -6.65 -24.43
N SER A 939 -34.16 -6.20 -23.52
CA SER A 939 -35.24 -5.28 -23.85
C SER A 939 -34.71 -3.98 -24.42
N CYS A 940 -33.67 -3.42 -23.77
CA CYS A 940 -33.03 -2.16 -24.17
C CYS A 940 -31.78 -2.40 -25.03
N SER A 941 -31.65 -1.62 -26.10
CA SER A 941 -30.54 -1.65 -27.07
C SER A 941 -29.18 -1.26 -26.49
N THR A 942 -29.14 -0.49 -25.40
CA THR A 942 -27.91 0.03 -24.78
C THR A 942 -27.09 -1.01 -24.03
N GLN A 943 -27.61 -2.24 -23.79
CA GLN A 943 -26.82 -3.29 -23.15
C GLN A 943 -26.96 -4.66 -23.83
N PRO A 944 -25.82 -5.39 -23.97
CA PRO A 944 -25.80 -6.74 -24.53
C PRO A 944 -26.54 -7.74 -23.64
N SER A 945 -27.17 -8.73 -24.26
CA SER A 945 -28.07 -9.68 -23.60
C SER A 945 -27.32 -10.64 -22.66
N THR A 946 -27.15 -10.30 -21.37
CA THR A 946 -26.60 -11.27 -20.42
C THR A 946 -27.63 -12.37 -20.10
N LEU A 947 -27.16 -13.53 -19.62
CA LEU A 947 -28.02 -14.65 -19.24
C LEU A 947 -29.07 -14.25 -18.17
N PHE A 948 -28.67 -13.44 -17.17
CA PHE A 948 -29.58 -12.95 -16.14
C PHE A 948 -30.61 -11.97 -16.71
N VAL A 949 -30.22 -11.04 -17.60
CA VAL A 949 -31.17 -10.12 -18.26
C VAL A 949 -32.16 -10.89 -19.13
N TYR A 950 -31.71 -11.88 -19.90
CA TYR A 950 -32.59 -12.74 -20.70
C TYR A 950 -33.61 -13.50 -19.84
N LEU A 951 -33.15 -14.12 -18.74
CA LEU A 951 -34.03 -14.77 -17.76
C LEU A 951 -35.03 -13.76 -17.18
N LEU A 952 -34.54 -12.63 -16.67
CA LEU A 952 -35.37 -11.67 -15.96
C LEU A 952 -36.39 -10.99 -16.87
N SER A 953 -36.02 -10.61 -18.10
CA SER A 953 -36.98 -10.07 -19.08
C SER A 953 -38.13 -11.06 -19.36
N ARG A 954 -37.85 -12.36 -19.35
CA ARG A 954 -38.88 -13.40 -19.53
C ARG A 954 -39.72 -13.62 -18.27
N VAL A 955 -39.12 -13.51 -17.08
CA VAL A 955 -39.85 -13.44 -15.78
C VAL A 955 -40.81 -12.25 -15.76
N LEU A 956 -40.31 -11.04 -16.04
CA LEU A 956 -41.09 -9.80 -16.07
C LEU A 956 -42.24 -9.87 -17.06
N TYR A 957 -41.99 -10.29 -18.30
CA TYR A 957 -43.03 -10.51 -19.30
C TYR A 957 -44.13 -11.43 -18.76
N THR A 958 -43.75 -12.59 -18.21
CA THR A 958 -44.69 -13.59 -17.70
C THR A 958 -45.49 -13.11 -16.49
N SER A 959 -44.88 -12.34 -15.59
CA SER A 959 -45.53 -11.79 -14.39
C SER A 959 -46.50 -10.67 -14.76
N ILE A 960 -46.02 -9.66 -15.50
CA ILE A 960 -46.80 -8.48 -15.88
C ILE A 960 -47.97 -8.88 -16.79
N SER A 961 -47.79 -9.83 -17.72
CA SER A 961 -48.91 -10.36 -18.54
C SER A 961 -50.00 -11.04 -17.71
N LYS A 962 -49.68 -11.69 -16.59
CA LYS A 962 -50.69 -12.28 -15.69
C LYS A 962 -51.41 -11.22 -14.87
N SER A 963 -50.69 -10.18 -14.47
CA SER A 963 -51.20 -9.08 -13.63
C SER A 963 -51.78 -7.91 -14.42
N GLN A 964 -51.89 -7.98 -15.76
CA GLN A 964 -52.30 -6.86 -16.63
C GLN A 964 -53.69 -6.26 -16.30
N ASN A 965 -54.57 -7.00 -15.64
CA ASN A 965 -55.90 -6.55 -15.21
C ASN A 965 -55.96 -6.10 -13.72
N GLN A 966 -54.82 -6.05 -13.02
CA GLN A 966 -54.74 -5.67 -11.61
C GLN A 966 -54.46 -4.16 -11.43
N LEU A 967 -54.63 -3.66 -10.20
CA LEU A 967 -54.20 -2.30 -9.84
C LEU A 967 -52.68 -2.19 -9.95
N HIS A 968 -52.15 -1.04 -10.37
CA HIS A 968 -50.71 -0.86 -10.56
C HIS A 968 -49.92 -1.19 -9.28
N SER A 969 -50.42 -0.85 -8.09
CA SER A 969 -49.82 -1.23 -6.81
C SER A 969 -49.68 -2.74 -6.58
N GLN A 970 -50.60 -3.54 -7.11
CA GLN A 970 -50.49 -5.00 -7.08
C GLN A 970 -49.45 -5.48 -8.10
N VAL A 971 -49.41 -4.91 -9.31
CA VAL A 971 -48.41 -5.21 -10.35
C VAL A 971 -47.00 -4.88 -9.87
N LEU A 972 -46.79 -3.71 -9.25
CA LEU A 972 -45.50 -3.28 -8.71
C LEU A 972 -45.04 -4.19 -7.57
N SER A 973 -45.95 -4.58 -6.67
CA SER A 973 -45.67 -5.49 -5.55
C SER A 973 -45.32 -6.90 -6.02
N SER A 974 -46.10 -7.48 -6.96
CA SER A 974 -45.82 -8.81 -7.51
C SER A 974 -44.52 -8.81 -8.31
N THR A 975 -44.29 -7.79 -9.15
CA THR A 975 -43.05 -7.64 -9.92
C THR A 975 -41.83 -7.52 -9.01
N TYR A 976 -41.91 -6.72 -7.94
CA TYR A 976 -40.81 -6.62 -6.98
C TYR A 976 -40.51 -7.97 -6.29
N SER A 977 -41.55 -8.69 -5.87
CA SER A 977 -41.43 -10.03 -5.28
C SER A 977 -40.81 -11.04 -6.25
N ASP A 978 -41.22 -11.03 -7.51
CA ASP A 978 -40.70 -11.95 -8.54
C ASP A 978 -39.24 -11.66 -8.89
N VAL A 979 -38.84 -10.38 -9.00
CA VAL A 979 -37.45 -9.99 -9.22
C VAL A 979 -36.58 -10.36 -8.01
N ALA A 980 -37.03 -10.08 -6.79
CA ALA A 980 -36.30 -10.44 -5.57
C ALA A 980 -36.15 -11.96 -5.39
N THR A 981 -37.19 -12.73 -5.74
CA THR A 981 -37.15 -14.20 -5.75
C THR A 981 -36.18 -14.71 -6.82
N THR A 982 -36.18 -14.10 -8.01
CA THR A 982 -35.27 -14.44 -9.11
C THR A 982 -33.81 -14.10 -8.78
N LEU A 983 -33.54 -13.00 -8.08
CA LEU A 983 -32.19 -12.66 -7.58
C LEU A 983 -31.71 -13.64 -6.49
N SER A 984 -32.62 -14.06 -5.63
CA SER A 984 -32.34 -15.04 -4.57
C SER A 984 -31.99 -16.41 -5.15
N SER A 985 -32.76 -16.90 -6.13
CA SER A 985 -32.62 -18.25 -6.70
C SER A 985 -32.67 -18.27 -8.24
N PRO A 986 -31.74 -17.61 -8.96
CA PRO A 986 -31.81 -17.46 -10.41
C PRO A 986 -31.68 -18.79 -11.17
N SER A 987 -30.90 -19.74 -10.62
CA SER A 987 -30.67 -21.04 -11.23
C SER A 987 -31.79 -22.05 -10.98
N SER A 988 -32.78 -21.74 -10.13
CA SER A 988 -33.96 -22.59 -9.98
C SER A 988 -35.02 -22.33 -11.05
N ILE A 989 -34.85 -21.33 -11.93
CA ILE A 989 -35.86 -20.95 -12.94
C ILE A 989 -35.36 -21.27 -14.36
N CYS A 990 -36.18 -21.97 -15.14
CA CYS A 990 -35.91 -22.22 -16.56
C CYS A 990 -35.99 -20.89 -17.35
N PRO A 991 -34.94 -20.45 -18.07
CA PRO A 991 -34.91 -19.16 -18.75
C PRO A 991 -35.91 -19.07 -19.91
N VAL A 992 -36.33 -20.19 -20.49
CA VAL A 992 -37.32 -20.19 -21.57
C VAL A 992 -38.76 -20.16 -21.08
N TYR A 993 -39.12 -21.08 -20.17
CA TYR A 993 -40.53 -21.28 -19.76
C TYR A 993 -40.91 -20.56 -18.45
N VAL A 994 -39.93 -19.98 -17.73
CA VAL A 994 -40.20 -19.19 -16.52
C VAL A 994 -40.98 -19.98 -15.47
N HIS A 995 -40.61 -21.25 -15.32
CA HIS A 995 -41.09 -22.11 -14.25
C HIS A 995 -39.90 -22.58 -13.42
N PRO A 996 -40.09 -22.76 -12.10
CA PRO A 996 -39.13 -23.48 -11.29
C PRO A 996 -38.81 -24.83 -11.93
N HIS A 997 -37.54 -25.20 -11.93
CA HIS A 997 -37.13 -26.59 -12.08
C HIS A 997 -37.81 -27.42 -10.98
N SER A 998 -38.06 -28.71 -11.25
CA SER A 998 -38.32 -29.65 -10.16
C SER A 998 -37.16 -29.56 -9.16
N THR A 999 -37.48 -29.55 -7.87
CA THR A 999 -36.55 -29.24 -6.76
C THR A 999 -35.33 -30.15 -6.70
N GLN A 1000 -35.36 -31.29 -7.39
CA GLN A 1000 -34.36 -32.35 -7.45
C GLN A 1000 -33.04 -32.01 -8.17
N PHE A 1001 -32.85 -30.76 -8.64
CA PHE A 1001 -31.62 -30.35 -9.33
C PHE A 1001 -31.18 -28.94 -8.89
N LYS A 1002 -30.22 -28.88 -7.96
CA LYS A 1002 -29.46 -27.67 -7.63
C LYS A 1002 -28.49 -27.31 -8.75
N VAL A 1003 -29.00 -26.66 -9.79
CA VAL A 1003 -28.16 -26.11 -10.86
C VAL A 1003 -27.45 -24.84 -10.36
N HIS A 1004 -26.21 -24.58 -10.79
CA HIS A 1004 -25.48 -23.37 -10.40
C HIS A 1004 -25.68 -22.17 -11.35
N ARG A 1005 -26.10 -22.42 -12.60
CA ARG A 1005 -26.46 -21.41 -13.62
C ARG A 1005 -27.91 -21.62 -14.08
N PRO A 1006 -28.64 -20.61 -14.55
CA PRO A 1006 -29.90 -20.81 -15.26
C PRO A 1006 -29.72 -21.77 -16.44
N THR A 1007 -30.56 -22.79 -16.54
CA THR A 1007 -30.52 -23.82 -17.60
C THR A 1007 -31.92 -24.11 -18.13
N VAL A 1008 -32.03 -24.56 -19.37
CA VAL A 1008 -33.31 -25.05 -19.89
C VAL A 1008 -33.81 -26.25 -19.10
N CYS A 1009 -35.13 -26.36 -18.93
CA CYS A 1009 -35.74 -27.59 -18.45
C CYS A 1009 -35.79 -28.64 -19.56
N SER A 1010 -35.96 -29.92 -19.18
CA SER A 1010 -35.89 -31.09 -20.08
C SER A 1010 -36.96 -31.16 -21.18
N LYS A 1011 -37.77 -30.11 -21.38
CA LYS A 1011 -38.71 -30.00 -22.50
C LYS A 1011 -37.93 -29.72 -23.80
N PRO A 1012 -38.06 -30.53 -24.87
CA PRO A 1012 -37.32 -30.32 -26.12
C PRO A 1012 -37.49 -28.90 -26.70
N GLN A 1013 -38.73 -28.38 -26.66
CA GLN A 1013 -39.06 -27.01 -27.07
C GLN A 1013 -38.24 -25.94 -26.34
N CYS A 1014 -37.93 -26.14 -25.05
CA CYS A 1014 -37.10 -25.18 -24.30
C CYS A 1014 -35.65 -25.22 -24.75
N THR A 1015 -35.13 -26.41 -25.10
CA THR A 1015 -33.78 -26.55 -25.66
C THR A 1015 -33.70 -25.89 -27.04
N GLU A 1016 -34.70 -26.13 -27.91
CA GLU A 1016 -34.75 -25.53 -29.24
C GLU A 1016 -34.86 -23.99 -29.22
N ILE A 1017 -35.74 -23.44 -28.38
CA ILE A 1017 -35.88 -21.98 -28.23
C ILE A 1017 -34.59 -21.37 -27.66
N PHE A 1018 -33.96 -22.02 -26.67
CA PHE A 1018 -32.73 -21.50 -26.08
C PHE A 1018 -31.55 -21.62 -27.04
N ALA A 1019 -31.46 -22.65 -27.88
CA ALA A 1019 -30.42 -22.81 -28.90
C ALA A 1019 -30.44 -21.67 -29.94
N ARG A 1020 -31.61 -21.06 -30.18
CA ARG A 1020 -31.79 -19.86 -31.02
C ARG A 1020 -31.44 -18.54 -30.31
N ALA A 1021 -31.22 -18.56 -28.99
CA ALA A 1021 -30.85 -17.36 -28.24
C ALA A 1021 -29.43 -16.88 -28.61
N PRO A 1022 -29.13 -15.58 -28.44
CA PRO A 1022 -27.81 -15.03 -28.74
C PRO A 1022 -26.66 -15.74 -27.99
N LEU A 1023 -25.45 -15.74 -28.57
CA LEU A 1023 -24.32 -16.48 -28.01
C LEU A 1023 -23.91 -15.93 -26.62
N GLU A 1024 -24.04 -14.62 -26.41
CA GLU A 1024 -23.86 -13.94 -25.12
C GLU A 1024 -24.78 -14.45 -24.00
N VAL A 1025 -25.93 -15.02 -24.35
CA VAL A 1025 -26.88 -15.65 -23.43
C VAL A 1025 -26.50 -17.12 -23.23
N ARG A 1026 -26.41 -17.89 -24.32
CA ARG A 1026 -26.19 -19.35 -24.27
C ARG A 1026 -24.85 -19.71 -23.62
N ALA A 1027 -23.79 -19.03 -24.04
CA ALA A 1027 -22.42 -19.27 -23.63
C ALA A 1027 -21.88 -18.29 -22.58
N HIS A 1028 -22.76 -17.55 -21.90
CA HIS A 1028 -22.37 -16.47 -20.97
C HIS A 1028 -21.24 -16.87 -20.00
N HIS A 1029 -21.40 -18.01 -19.34
CA HIS A 1029 -20.48 -18.59 -18.36
C HIS A 1029 -19.09 -18.95 -18.92
N LEU A 1030 -18.95 -19.12 -20.24
CA LEU A 1030 -17.67 -19.29 -20.92
C LEU A 1030 -17.07 -17.93 -21.26
N LEU A 1031 -17.87 -17.06 -21.87
CA LEU A 1031 -17.47 -15.75 -22.36
C LEU A 1031 -17.09 -14.77 -21.23
N SER A 1032 -17.65 -14.95 -20.03
CA SER A 1032 -17.39 -14.10 -18.86
C SER A 1032 -16.04 -14.37 -18.17
N ASN A 1033 -15.28 -15.36 -18.63
CA ASN A 1033 -13.92 -15.64 -18.13
C ASN A 1033 -13.01 -16.11 -19.28
N PRO A 1034 -12.33 -15.17 -19.99
CA PRO A 1034 -11.55 -15.49 -21.21
C PRO A 1034 -10.48 -16.58 -21.00
N MET A 1035 -9.84 -16.59 -19.83
CA MET A 1035 -8.86 -17.61 -19.43
C MET A 1035 -9.45 -19.02 -19.35
N VAL A 1036 -10.72 -19.13 -18.93
CA VAL A 1036 -11.44 -20.40 -18.89
C VAL A 1036 -11.86 -20.82 -20.29
N LEU A 1037 -12.35 -19.88 -21.11
CA LEU A 1037 -12.70 -20.17 -22.50
C LEU A 1037 -11.46 -20.67 -23.27
N GLU A 1038 -10.32 -20.02 -23.17
CA GLU A 1038 -9.07 -20.51 -23.77
C GLU A 1038 -8.62 -21.87 -23.20
N LEU A 1039 -8.78 -22.10 -21.89
CA LEU A 1039 -8.45 -23.40 -21.29
C LEU A 1039 -9.36 -24.51 -21.86
N LEU A 1040 -10.66 -24.25 -21.97
CA LEU A 1040 -11.64 -25.20 -22.51
C LEU A 1040 -11.48 -25.39 -24.02
N LEU A 1041 -11.19 -24.34 -24.79
CA LEU A 1041 -10.82 -24.45 -26.21
C LEU A 1041 -9.56 -25.30 -26.37
N ALA A 1042 -8.55 -25.09 -25.52
CA ALA A 1042 -7.35 -25.93 -25.51
C ALA A 1042 -7.64 -27.39 -25.09
N CYS A 1043 -8.65 -27.64 -24.25
CA CYS A 1043 -9.11 -29.01 -23.96
C CYS A 1043 -9.79 -29.65 -25.18
N VAL A 1044 -10.64 -28.91 -25.91
CA VAL A 1044 -11.32 -29.37 -27.13
C VAL A 1044 -10.33 -29.54 -28.29
N TRP A 1045 -9.28 -28.71 -28.33
CA TRP A 1045 -8.18 -28.82 -29.29
C TRP A 1045 -7.46 -30.16 -29.18
N GLU A 1046 -7.02 -30.55 -27.96
CA GLU A 1046 -6.30 -31.80 -27.70
C GLU A 1046 -7.18 -33.07 -27.76
N THR A 1047 -8.51 -32.95 -27.81
CA THR A 1047 -9.39 -34.11 -27.94
C THR A 1047 -9.39 -34.64 -29.38
N ASN A 1048 -8.72 -35.78 -29.59
CA ASN A 1048 -8.73 -36.55 -30.84
C ASN A 1048 -10.07 -37.28 -31.12
N GLN A 1049 -11.01 -37.28 -30.17
CA GLN A 1049 -12.34 -37.84 -30.38
C GLN A 1049 -13.22 -36.86 -31.18
N TYR A 1050 -14.15 -37.38 -32.00
CA TYR A 1050 -15.10 -36.56 -32.76
C TYR A 1050 -16.04 -35.81 -31.82
N VAL A 1051 -15.73 -34.54 -31.58
CA VAL A 1051 -16.35 -33.71 -30.56
C VAL A 1051 -16.63 -32.33 -31.20
N GLY A 1052 -17.85 -32.15 -31.69
CA GLY A 1052 -18.36 -30.91 -32.30
C GLY A 1052 -18.73 -30.99 -33.80
N PRO A 1053 -19.34 -29.92 -34.36
CA PRO A 1053 -19.84 -29.89 -35.74
C PRO A 1053 -18.72 -29.80 -36.80
N ALA A 1054 -18.46 -30.94 -37.45
CA ALA A 1054 -17.93 -31.16 -38.82
C ALA A 1054 -16.62 -30.51 -39.35
N GLU A 1055 -16.14 -29.35 -38.86
CA GLU A 1055 -14.99 -28.64 -39.46
C GLU A 1055 -13.74 -28.69 -38.56
N LYS A 1056 -12.74 -29.46 -39.00
CA LYS A 1056 -11.88 -30.20 -38.05
C LYS A 1056 -10.59 -29.53 -37.57
N HIS A 1057 -10.04 -28.57 -38.30
CA HIS A 1057 -8.81 -27.85 -37.88
C HIS A 1057 -8.91 -26.34 -38.16
N ALA A 1058 -9.26 -25.92 -39.38
CA ALA A 1058 -9.29 -24.49 -39.75
C ALA A 1058 -10.08 -23.58 -38.79
N VAL A 1059 -11.27 -23.99 -38.34
CA VAL A 1059 -12.10 -23.25 -37.37
C VAL A 1059 -11.46 -23.19 -35.99
N ARG A 1060 -10.70 -24.24 -35.62
CA ARG A 1060 -10.00 -24.32 -34.34
C ARG A 1060 -8.72 -23.46 -34.36
N ASP A 1061 -8.00 -23.44 -35.49
CA ASP A 1061 -6.81 -22.62 -35.74
C ASP A 1061 -7.14 -21.12 -35.89
N SER A 1062 -8.36 -20.79 -36.34
CA SER A 1062 -8.80 -19.41 -36.57
C SER A 1062 -9.29 -18.68 -35.32
N PHE A 1063 -9.20 -19.28 -34.13
CA PHE A 1063 -9.51 -18.58 -32.88
C PHE A 1063 -8.42 -17.54 -32.55
N PRO A 1064 -8.77 -16.25 -32.46
CA PRO A 1064 -7.80 -15.24 -32.02
C PRO A 1064 -7.46 -15.42 -30.54
N SER A 1065 -6.29 -14.95 -30.15
CA SER A 1065 -5.91 -14.87 -28.74
C SER A 1065 -6.92 -14.01 -27.96
N LEU A 1066 -7.47 -14.57 -26.88
CA LEU A 1066 -8.36 -13.89 -25.93
C LEU A 1066 -7.55 -13.32 -24.75
N SER A 1067 -6.22 -13.26 -24.90
CA SER A 1067 -5.34 -12.60 -23.95
C SER A 1067 -5.66 -11.10 -23.88
N GLY A 1068 -5.86 -10.61 -22.65
CA GLY A 1068 -6.08 -9.19 -22.37
C GLY A 1068 -7.52 -8.70 -22.52
N THR A 1069 -8.45 -9.51 -23.04
CA THR A 1069 -9.87 -9.11 -23.11
C THR A 1069 -10.46 -8.99 -21.70
N SER A 1070 -11.22 -7.93 -21.43
CA SER A 1070 -11.87 -7.71 -20.14
C SER A 1070 -13.39 -7.85 -20.18
N SER A 1071 -13.99 -7.83 -21.38
CA SER A 1071 -15.45 -7.85 -21.56
C SER A 1071 -15.93 -9.01 -22.44
N VAL A 1072 -17.10 -9.54 -22.11
CA VAL A 1072 -17.85 -10.52 -22.92
C VAL A 1072 -18.02 -10.04 -24.37
N GLN A 1073 -18.19 -8.73 -24.55
CA GLN A 1073 -18.43 -8.07 -25.84
C GLN A 1073 -17.18 -8.09 -26.73
N GLU A 1074 -16.01 -7.83 -26.13
CA GLU A 1074 -14.72 -7.90 -26.81
C GLU A 1074 -14.31 -9.34 -27.12
N VAL A 1075 -14.64 -10.29 -26.23
CA VAL A 1075 -14.49 -11.72 -26.48
C VAL A 1075 -15.36 -12.12 -27.69
N LEU A 1076 -16.63 -11.73 -27.71
CA LEU A 1076 -17.56 -12.00 -28.81
C LEU A 1076 -17.14 -11.35 -30.12
N SER A 1077 -16.73 -10.08 -30.13
CA SER A 1077 -16.31 -9.41 -31.36
C SER A 1077 -15.04 -10.01 -31.95
N ARG A 1078 -14.14 -10.55 -31.12
CA ARG A 1078 -13.00 -11.36 -31.57
C ARG A 1078 -13.43 -12.74 -32.10
N ILE A 1079 -14.36 -13.44 -31.44
CA ILE A 1079 -14.90 -14.74 -31.90
C ILE A 1079 -15.65 -14.60 -33.22
N GLN A 1080 -16.45 -13.55 -33.36
CA GLN A 1080 -17.16 -13.22 -34.59
C GLN A 1080 -16.15 -12.82 -35.65
N GLY A 1081 -15.38 -11.75 -35.43
CA GLY A 1081 -14.44 -11.23 -36.43
C GLY A 1081 -15.16 -10.77 -37.71
N TYR A 1082 -14.42 -10.77 -38.82
CA TYR A 1082 -14.93 -10.38 -40.15
C TYR A 1082 -14.60 -11.43 -41.22
N ASP A 1083 -14.26 -12.66 -40.81
CA ASP A 1083 -13.92 -13.78 -41.71
C ASP A 1083 -15.09 -14.77 -41.85
N ASP A 1084 -15.01 -15.62 -42.88
CA ASP A 1084 -16.04 -16.62 -43.18
C ASP A 1084 -16.17 -17.73 -42.11
N LEU A 1085 -15.24 -17.78 -41.13
CA LEU A 1085 -15.23 -18.77 -40.04
C LEU A 1085 -15.94 -18.26 -38.78
N ALA A 1086 -16.42 -17.01 -38.76
CA ALA A 1086 -17.21 -16.40 -37.70
C ALA A 1086 -18.28 -17.34 -37.13
N THR A 1087 -19.22 -17.75 -37.99
CA THR A 1087 -20.36 -18.62 -37.64
C THR A 1087 -19.91 -19.98 -37.15
N ALA A 1088 -18.80 -20.51 -37.67
CA ALA A 1088 -18.26 -21.80 -37.24
C ALA A 1088 -17.64 -21.73 -35.84
N ARG A 1089 -16.93 -20.64 -35.50
CA ARG A 1089 -16.43 -20.36 -34.14
C ARG A 1089 -17.58 -20.16 -33.15
N GLU A 1090 -18.62 -19.42 -33.54
CA GLU A 1090 -19.84 -19.27 -32.71
C GLU A 1090 -20.55 -20.60 -32.46
N ASN A 1091 -20.72 -21.43 -33.50
CA ASN A 1091 -21.33 -22.75 -33.38
C ASN A 1091 -20.53 -23.68 -32.47
N LEU A 1092 -19.19 -23.64 -32.52
CA LEU A 1092 -18.34 -24.41 -31.62
C LEU A 1092 -18.55 -23.98 -30.16
N ILE A 1093 -18.57 -22.67 -29.87
CA ILE A 1093 -18.78 -22.16 -28.50
C ILE A 1093 -20.22 -22.44 -28.01
N GLY A 1094 -21.22 -22.34 -28.88
CA GLY A 1094 -22.60 -22.72 -28.55
C GLY A 1094 -22.69 -24.19 -28.14
N TRP A 1095 -22.12 -25.08 -28.97
CA TRP A 1095 -22.01 -26.50 -28.67
C TRP A 1095 -21.20 -26.79 -27.39
N MET A 1096 -20.11 -26.04 -27.14
CA MET A 1096 -19.35 -26.14 -25.88
C MET A 1096 -20.20 -25.74 -24.67
N ALA A 1097 -21.00 -24.67 -24.78
CA ALA A 1097 -21.87 -24.18 -23.71
C ALA A 1097 -23.08 -25.08 -23.41
N GLU A 1098 -23.51 -25.87 -24.39
CA GLU A 1098 -24.52 -26.92 -24.25
C GLU A 1098 -23.93 -28.19 -23.63
N THR A 1099 -22.72 -28.59 -24.04
CA THR A 1099 -22.04 -29.82 -23.60
C THR A 1099 -21.38 -29.68 -22.23
N PHE A 1100 -20.73 -28.54 -21.94
CA PHE A 1100 -20.13 -28.23 -20.65
C PHE A 1100 -21.20 -27.68 -19.71
N THR A 1101 -21.89 -28.58 -19.00
CA THR A 1101 -22.99 -28.18 -18.10
C THR A 1101 -22.49 -27.41 -16.87
N GLY A 1102 -21.32 -27.77 -16.34
CA GLY A 1102 -20.70 -27.14 -15.18
C GLY A 1102 -20.32 -25.67 -15.38
N CYS A 1103 -19.70 -25.08 -14.36
CA CYS A 1103 -19.14 -23.74 -14.42
C CYS A 1103 -17.71 -23.73 -13.89
N LEU A 1104 -16.75 -23.50 -14.78
CA LEU A 1104 -15.34 -23.32 -14.47
C LEU A 1104 -15.05 -21.80 -14.42
N MET A 1105 -14.33 -21.34 -13.41
CA MET A 1105 -13.94 -19.92 -13.26
C MET A 1105 -12.50 -19.82 -12.79
N SER A 1106 -11.79 -18.77 -13.19
CA SER A 1106 -10.51 -18.41 -12.55
C SER A 1106 -10.72 -18.19 -11.05
N ALA A 1107 -9.88 -18.76 -10.19
CA ALA A 1107 -10.07 -18.70 -8.75
C ALA A 1107 -9.95 -17.24 -8.23
N PRO A 1108 -10.98 -16.70 -7.55
CA PRO A 1108 -10.92 -15.36 -6.95
C PRO A 1108 -9.90 -15.34 -5.80
N THR A 1109 -9.43 -14.14 -5.42
CA THR A 1109 -8.30 -13.95 -4.49
C THR A 1109 -8.42 -14.77 -3.20
N GLY A 1110 -9.54 -14.67 -2.47
CA GLY A 1110 -9.80 -15.47 -1.26
C GLY A 1110 -9.95 -16.98 -1.46
N SER A 1111 -10.15 -17.46 -2.69
CA SER A 1111 -10.21 -18.90 -3.01
C SER A 1111 -8.90 -19.45 -3.59
N LYS A 1112 -7.92 -18.61 -3.93
CA LYS A 1112 -6.61 -19.08 -4.40
C LYS A 1112 -5.88 -19.80 -3.27
N ILE A 1113 -5.37 -20.99 -3.57
CA ILE A 1113 -4.49 -21.74 -2.66
C ILE A 1113 -3.12 -21.05 -2.66
N PRO A 1114 -2.64 -20.44 -1.55
CA PRO A 1114 -1.44 -19.61 -1.58
C PRO A 1114 -0.16 -20.38 -1.95
N ALA A 1115 -0.04 -21.64 -1.49
CA ALA A 1115 1.06 -22.52 -1.86
C ALA A 1115 1.05 -22.98 -3.34
N MET A 1116 0.00 -22.64 -4.11
CA MET A 1116 -0.13 -22.90 -5.55
C MET A 1116 -0.06 -21.62 -6.40
N HIS A 1117 0.45 -20.49 -5.86
CA HIS A 1117 0.35 -19.16 -6.50
C HIS A 1117 0.97 -19.05 -7.91
N TRP A 1118 1.91 -19.93 -8.29
CA TRP A 1118 2.48 -19.98 -9.64
C TRP A 1118 1.64 -20.75 -10.67
N ALA A 1119 0.62 -21.50 -10.23
CA ALA A 1119 -0.28 -22.23 -11.11
C ALA A 1119 -1.47 -21.35 -11.53
N GLY A 1120 -1.94 -21.52 -12.77
CA GLY A 1120 -3.27 -21.04 -13.14
C GLY A 1120 -4.31 -21.83 -12.36
N GLN A 1121 -4.97 -21.20 -11.39
CA GLN A 1121 -5.94 -21.88 -10.52
C GLN A 1121 -7.35 -21.57 -10.99
N PHE A 1122 -8.14 -22.62 -11.20
CA PHE A 1122 -9.54 -22.51 -11.59
C PHE A 1122 -10.41 -23.37 -10.68
N VAL A 1123 -11.63 -22.91 -10.41
CA VAL A 1123 -12.65 -23.54 -9.57
C VAL A 1123 -13.72 -24.11 -10.47
N LEU A 1124 -14.02 -25.41 -10.33
CA LEU A 1124 -15.15 -26.06 -10.99
C LEU A 1124 -16.34 -26.20 -10.04
N ARG A 1125 -17.49 -25.73 -10.51
CA ARG A 1125 -18.81 -26.02 -9.96
C ARG A 1125 -19.56 -26.91 -10.94
N SER A 1126 -19.42 -28.23 -10.78
CA SER A 1126 -20.17 -29.23 -11.55
C SER A 1126 -21.67 -29.13 -11.25
N ASN A 1127 -22.52 -29.21 -12.27
CA ASN A 1127 -23.94 -29.44 -12.03
C ASN A 1127 -24.14 -30.91 -11.64
N GLY A 1128 -24.98 -31.16 -10.63
CA GLY A 1128 -25.27 -32.52 -10.19
C GLY A 1128 -26.45 -32.55 -9.22
N ARG A 1129 -27.08 -33.72 -9.13
CA ARG A 1129 -28.09 -34.01 -8.12
C ARG A 1129 -27.41 -34.11 -6.76
N GLU A 1130 -27.63 -33.14 -5.88
CA GLU A 1130 -27.17 -33.18 -4.48
C GLU A 1130 -28.10 -34.02 -3.59
N ASP A 1131 -29.33 -34.32 -4.04
CA ASP A 1131 -30.40 -35.00 -3.27
C ASP A 1131 -30.00 -36.30 -2.58
N TYR A 1132 -28.95 -37.00 -3.05
CA TYR A 1132 -28.51 -38.25 -2.40
C TYR A 1132 -27.99 -38.05 -0.97
N ASP A 1133 -27.68 -36.80 -0.57
CA ASP A 1133 -27.18 -36.48 0.76
C ASP A 1133 -28.21 -35.72 1.65
N GLU A 1134 -29.33 -35.22 1.07
CA GLU A 1134 -30.39 -34.48 1.82
C GLU A 1134 -31.67 -35.34 2.00
N ASP A 1135 -32.17 -36.04 0.98
CA ASP A 1135 -33.41 -36.84 1.07
C ASP A 1135 -33.27 -38.12 1.92
N SER A 1136 -32.04 -38.54 2.28
CA SER A 1136 -31.82 -39.64 3.24
C SER A 1136 -31.96 -39.22 4.71
N SER A 1137 -32.22 -37.93 4.98
CA SER A 1137 -32.36 -37.42 6.35
C SER A 1137 -33.80 -37.32 6.85
N ASP A 1138 -34.80 -37.50 5.98
CA ASP A 1138 -36.22 -37.28 6.31
C ASP A 1138 -37.09 -38.55 6.29
N SER A 1139 -36.48 -39.75 6.29
CA SER A 1139 -37.16 -41.00 6.68
C SER A 1139 -37.32 -41.04 8.21
N SER A 1140 -38.15 -40.14 8.72
CA SER A 1140 -38.46 -39.91 10.12
C SER A 1140 -39.39 -41.00 10.70
N ASP A 1141 -38.91 -42.25 10.77
CA ASP A 1141 -39.51 -43.26 11.66
C ASP A 1141 -38.53 -44.33 12.21
N SER A 1142 -37.33 -43.88 12.60
CA SER A 1142 -36.60 -44.51 13.72
C SER A 1142 -35.60 -43.52 14.32
N SER A 1143 -35.82 -43.16 15.59
CA SER A 1143 -34.90 -42.37 16.40
C SER A 1143 -33.57 -43.11 16.59
N ASP A 1144 -32.48 -42.65 15.96
CA ASP A 1144 -31.10 -43.05 16.28
C ASP A 1144 -30.10 -41.98 15.77
N GLU A 1145 -29.37 -41.34 16.68
CA GLU A 1145 -28.54 -40.16 16.41
C GLU A 1145 -27.11 -40.52 15.94
N ASP A 1146 -26.91 -41.08 14.73
CA ASP A 1146 -25.54 -41.30 14.19
C ASP A 1146 -24.99 -40.14 13.30
N ASN A 1147 -23.92 -39.53 13.80
CA ASN A 1147 -23.45 -38.16 13.54
C ASN A 1147 -22.49 -38.06 12.34
N SER A 1148 -22.85 -38.58 11.16
CA SER A 1148 -21.97 -38.65 9.97
C SER A 1148 -21.40 -37.28 9.54
N ASP A 1149 -20.14 -36.95 9.89
CA ASP A 1149 -19.37 -36.14 8.94
C ASP A 1149 -18.95 -37.16 7.88
N ASP A 1150 -19.63 -37.18 6.74
CA ASP A 1150 -19.08 -37.82 5.55
C ASP A 1150 -17.67 -37.27 5.35
N VAL A 1151 -16.65 -38.10 5.51
CA VAL A 1151 -15.26 -37.65 5.42
C VAL A 1151 -14.89 -37.58 3.95
N TRP A 1152 -15.35 -36.52 3.29
CA TRP A 1152 -15.03 -36.20 1.91
C TRP A 1152 -13.52 -36.10 1.73
N GLU A 1153 -12.95 -37.05 1.01
CA GLU A 1153 -11.52 -37.06 0.71
C GLU A 1153 -11.26 -36.14 -0.47
N VAL A 1154 -10.17 -35.36 -0.43
CA VAL A 1154 -9.72 -34.62 -1.61
C VAL A 1154 -8.54 -35.37 -2.19
N LYS A 1155 -8.61 -35.80 -3.45
CA LYS A 1155 -7.54 -36.49 -4.18
C LYS A 1155 -7.08 -35.64 -5.37
N PHE A 1156 -5.80 -35.71 -5.71
CA PHE A 1156 -5.27 -35.12 -6.95
C PHE A 1156 -5.20 -36.15 -8.06
N PHE A 1157 -5.58 -35.73 -9.27
CA PHE A 1157 -5.50 -36.53 -10.48
C PHE A 1157 -4.77 -35.74 -11.57
N VAL A 1158 -3.72 -36.34 -12.13
CA VAL A 1158 -3.11 -35.83 -13.37
C VAL A 1158 -3.91 -36.45 -14.51
N VAL A 1159 -4.55 -35.61 -15.33
CA VAL A 1159 -5.38 -36.06 -16.45
C VAL A 1159 -4.70 -35.62 -17.75
N PRO A 1160 -4.43 -36.54 -18.70
CA PRO A 1160 -3.97 -36.18 -20.04
C PRO A 1160 -4.94 -35.18 -20.67
N VAL A 1161 -4.42 -34.08 -21.21
CA VAL A 1161 -5.25 -32.97 -21.72
C VAL A 1161 -6.30 -33.44 -22.75
N GLY A 1162 -5.96 -34.41 -23.61
CA GLY A 1162 -6.91 -35.00 -24.56
C GLY A 1162 -8.10 -35.77 -23.95
N ARG A 1163 -8.13 -35.97 -22.62
CA ARG A 1163 -9.30 -36.48 -21.85
C ARG A 1163 -9.93 -35.42 -20.93
N LEU A 1164 -9.29 -34.26 -20.77
CA LEU A 1164 -9.67 -33.25 -19.79
C LEU A 1164 -11.05 -32.64 -20.09
N TRP A 1165 -11.38 -32.41 -21.36
CA TRP A 1165 -12.71 -31.92 -21.77
C TRP A 1165 -13.84 -32.82 -21.24
N GLN A 1166 -13.75 -34.14 -21.47
CA GLN A 1166 -14.74 -35.11 -21.01
C GLN A 1166 -14.90 -35.07 -19.48
N VAL A 1167 -13.77 -35.08 -18.75
CA VAL A 1167 -13.76 -35.03 -17.28
C VAL A 1167 -14.38 -33.73 -16.73
N LEU A 1168 -14.21 -32.61 -17.43
CA LEU A 1168 -14.82 -31.32 -17.05
C LEU A 1168 -16.33 -31.29 -17.39
N CYS A 1169 -16.76 -31.83 -18.53
CA CYS A 1169 -18.16 -31.93 -18.92
C CYS A 1169 -18.98 -32.84 -18.00
N ASP A 1170 -18.47 -34.03 -17.69
CA ASP A 1170 -19.09 -34.98 -16.76
C ASP A 1170 -19.05 -34.47 -15.30
N GLY A 1171 -18.20 -33.47 -15.03
CA GLY A 1171 -17.86 -32.99 -13.69
C GLY A 1171 -17.20 -34.06 -12.82
N LYS A 1172 -16.86 -35.20 -13.42
CA LYS A 1172 -16.45 -36.44 -12.79
C LYS A 1172 -15.28 -37.06 -13.53
N ILE A 1173 -14.42 -37.72 -12.78
CA ILE A 1173 -13.48 -38.67 -13.36
C ILE A 1173 -14.23 -40.00 -13.46
N GLY A 1174 -14.64 -40.37 -14.68
CA GLY A 1174 -15.21 -41.69 -14.95
C GLY A 1174 -14.24 -42.80 -14.53
N SER A 1175 -14.77 -44.00 -14.24
CA SER A 1175 -13.95 -45.11 -13.73
C SER A 1175 -12.77 -45.38 -14.66
N PHE A 1176 -11.57 -44.98 -14.24
CA PHE A 1176 -10.34 -45.48 -14.85
C PHE A 1176 -10.38 -47.00 -14.70
N ASP A 1177 -10.20 -47.72 -15.81
CA ASP A 1177 -9.89 -49.14 -15.75
C ASP A 1177 -8.71 -49.31 -14.78
N ARG A 1178 -8.88 -50.19 -13.80
CA ARG A 1178 -8.07 -50.24 -12.55
C ARG A 1178 -6.56 -50.52 -12.75
N GLY A 1179 -6.08 -50.63 -13.98
CA GLY A 1179 -4.67 -50.80 -14.32
C GLY A 1179 -3.85 -49.51 -14.49
N GLY A 1180 -4.48 -48.32 -14.53
CA GLY A 1180 -3.78 -47.07 -14.89
C GLY A 1180 -3.44 -46.08 -13.76
N SER A 1181 -4.14 -46.11 -12.63
CA SER A 1181 -3.97 -45.11 -11.56
C SER A 1181 -3.31 -45.70 -10.31
N ARG A 1182 -2.07 -45.29 -10.00
CA ARG A 1182 -1.47 -45.50 -8.68
C ARG A 1182 -2.22 -44.67 -7.63
N GLU A 1183 -3.06 -45.32 -6.84
CA GLU A 1183 -3.78 -44.68 -5.72
C GLU A 1183 -2.85 -44.41 -4.52
N GLY A 1184 -2.15 -43.28 -4.54
CA GLY A 1184 -1.48 -42.73 -3.36
C GLY A 1184 -2.42 -41.82 -2.56
N MET A 1185 -2.86 -42.23 -1.36
CA MET A 1185 -3.70 -41.40 -0.48
C MET A 1185 -3.02 -40.13 0.07
N ASP A 1186 -1.69 -40.08 0.06
CA ASP A 1186 -0.90 -38.97 0.66
C ASP A 1186 0.21 -38.43 -0.28
N GLU A 1187 0.41 -39.05 -1.45
CA GLU A 1187 1.50 -38.73 -2.37
C GLU A 1187 0.95 -38.41 -3.77
N MET A 1188 1.49 -37.35 -4.38
CA MET A 1188 1.15 -37.04 -5.76
C MET A 1188 1.72 -38.12 -6.69
N PRO A 1189 1.03 -38.43 -7.81
CA PRO A 1189 1.53 -39.39 -8.79
C PRO A 1189 2.94 -38.98 -9.22
N GLU A 1190 3.88 -39.92 -9.04
CA GLU A 1190 5.29 -39.74 -9.43
C GLU A 1190 5.40 -39.42 -10.93
N GLN A 1191 6.48 -38.73 -11.32
CA GLN A 1191 6.77 -38.48 -12.72
C GLN A 1191 6.95 -39.81 -13.47
N ASP A 1192 5.99 -40.13 -14.33
CA ASP A 1192 6.18 -41.05 -15.43
C ASP A 1192 6.38 -40.21 -16.70
N ASP A 1193 7.62 -40.12 -17.18
CA ASP A 1193 8.04 -39.17 -18.21
C ASP A 1193 7.40 -39.43 -19.60
N GLY A 1194 6.59 -40.49 -19.74
CA GLY A 1194 5.97 -40.89 -21.01
C GLY A 1194 4.48 -40.54 -21.23
N VAL A 1195 3.69 -40.21 -20.20
CA VAL A 1195 2.21 -40.31 -20.29
C VAL A 1195 1.46 -38.94 -20.25
N GLY A 1196 2.17 -37.85 -19.98
CA GLY A 1196 1.57 -36.50 -19.94
C GLY A 1196 1.44 -35.83 -21.32
N SER A 1197 0.31 -36.02 -22.02
CA SER A 1197 0.02 -35.24 -23.24
C SER A 1197 0.02 -33.74 -22.94
N LYS A 1198 0.88 -32.98 -23.60
CA LYS A 1198 1.06 -31.53 -23.39
C LYS A 1198 -0.01 -30.76 -24.15
N PHE A 1199 -0.40 -29.56 -23.69
CA PHE A 1199 -1.08 -28.61 -24.57
C PHE A 1199 -0.12 -28.19 -25.69
N THR A 1200 -0.61 -28.19 -26.94
CA THR A 1200 0.01 -27.53 -28.09
C THR A 1200 -0.59 -26.15 -28.34
N TRP A 1201 -1.70 -25.80 -27.67
CA TRP A 1201 -2.32 -24.47 -27.72
C TRP A 1201 -1.36 -23.37 -27.24
N GLN A 1202 -1.14 -22.34 -28.05
CA GLN A 1202 -0.08 -21.32 -27.88
C GLN A 1202 0.06 -20.78 -26.44
N ARG A 1203 -1.05 -20.48 -25.76
CA ARG A 1203 -1.03 -19.91 -24.39
C ARG A 1203 -0.72 -20.93 -23.29
N PHE A 1204 -0.97 -22.22 -23.52
CA PHE A 1204 -0.78 -23.28 -22.55
C PHE A 1204 0.35 -24.26 -22.91
N GLU A 1205 1.09 -23.98 -23.99
CA GLU A 1205 2.26 -24.75 -24.42
C GLU A 1205 3.19 -25.07 -23.23
N LYS A 1206 3.62 -26.33 -23.14
CA LYS A 1206 4.49 -26.83 -22.06
C LYS A 1206 3.91 -26.61 -20.64
N LYS A 1207 2.58 -26.70 -20.51
CA LYS A 1207 1.88 -26.78 -19.22
C LYS A 1207 1.16 -28.11 -19.08
N ARG A 1208 0.99 -28.53 -17.83
CA ARG A 1208 0.24 -29.73 -17.44
C ARG A 1208 -0.96 -29.36 -16.58
N VAL A 1209 -1.95 -30.24 -16.52
CA VAL A 1209 -3.14 -30.06 -15.69
C VAL A 1209 -3.18 -31.05 -14.54
N ILE A 1210 -3.45 -30.54 -13.35
CA ILE A 1210 -3.72 -31.31 -12.15
C ILE A 1210 -5.13 -30.96 -11.69
N LEU A 1211 -5.99 -31.96 -11.54
CA LEU A 1211 -7.33 -31.82 -10.99
C LEU A 1211 -7.30 -32.11 -9.50
N ALA A 1212 -7.94 -31.27 -8.69
CA ALA A 1212 -8.28 -31.60 -7.31
C ALA A 1212 -9.74 -31.97 -7.24
N CYS A 1213 -10.00 -33.20 -6.82
CA CYS A 1213 -11.31 -33.81 -6.83
C CYS A 1213 -11.73 -34.18 -5.41
N GLU A 1214 -12.98 -33.90 -5.11
CA GLU A 1214 -13.69 -34.36 -3.92
C GLU A 1214 -14.26 -35.76 -4.18
N VAL A 1215 -14.03 -36.68 -3.26
CA VAL A 1215 -14.36 -38.11 -3.40
C VAL A 1215 -15.30 -38.53 -2.27
N SER A 1216 -16.43 -39.14 -2.63
CA SER A 1216 -17.38 -39.74 -1.69
C SER A 1216 -17.75 -41.18 -2.05
N GLY A 1217 -18.49 -41.84 -1.16
CA GLY A 1217 -19.06 -43.17 -1.40
C GLY A 1217 -18.01 -44.25 -1.73
N GLY A 1218 -16.87 -44.26 -1.04
CA GLY A 1218 -15.82 -45.27 -1.25
C GLY A 1218 -15.10 -45.18 -2.60
N GLY A 1219 -15.04 -44.00 -3.23
CA GLY A 1219 -14.40 -43.81 -4.54
C GLY A 1219 -15.36 -43.94 -5.73
N SER A 1220 -16.64 -44.25 -5.49
CA SER A 1220 -17.66 -44.35 -6.54
C SER A 1220 -18.02 -43.01 -7.20
N VAL A 1221 -17.85 -41.89 -6.48
CA VAL A 1221 -18.14 -40.54 -6.99
C VAL A 1221 -16.94 -39.62 -6.74
N VAL A 1222 -16.21 -39.32 -7.82
CA VAL A 1222 -15.08 -38.38 -7.85
C VAL A 1222 -15.54 -37.09 -8.54
N ARG A 1223 -15.82 -36.01 -7.80
CA ARG A 1223 -16.26 -34.69 -8.32
C ARG A 1223 -15.07 -33.74 -8.46
N VAL A 1224 -14.82 -33.19 -9.64
CA VAL A 1224 -13.74 -32.19 -9.83
C VAL A 1224 -14.15 -30.87 -9.16
N ARG A 1225 -13.25 -30.26 -8.36
CA ARG A 1225 -13.48 -28.96 -7.68
C ARG A 1225 -12.44 -27.89 -8.03
N TYR A 1226 -11.21 -28.29 -8.28
CA TYR A 1226 -10.15 -27.40 -8.73
C TYR A 1226 -9.46 -27.95 -9.97
N VAL A 1227 -9.03 -27.05 -10.85
CA VAL A 1227 -8.18 -27.31 -12.02
C VAL A 1227 -6.95 -26.42 -11.87
N PHE A 1228 -5.77 -27.03 -11.80
CA PHE A 1228 -4.49 -26.35 -11.67
C PHE A 1228 -3.67 -26.54 -12.95
N VAL A 1229 -3.37 -25.44 -13.62
CA VAL A 1229 -2.54 -25.41 -14.84
C VAL A 1229 -1.14 -24.96 -14.47
N CYS A 1230 -0.19 -25.90 -14.49
CA CYS A 1230 1.17 -25.72 -13.98
C CYS A 1230 2.20 -25.74 -15.10
N LYS A 1231 3.32 -25.00 -14.95
CA LYS A 1231 4.47 -25.12 -15.85
C LYS A 1231 5.06 -26.55 -15.82
N GLU A 1232 5.61 -26.99 -16.94
CA GLU A 1232 6.43 -28.22 -17.04
C GLU A 1232 7.59 -28.20 -16.02
N GLY A 1233 8.00 -29.39 -15.55
CA GLY A 1233 9.03 -29.57 -14.53
C GLY A 1233 8.67 -29.11 -13.10
N TRP A 1234 7.57 -28.37 -12.91
CA TRP A 1234 7.14 -27.96 -11.57
C TRP A 1234 6.78 -29.17 -10.71
N ILE A 1235 7.05 -29.15 -9.41
CA ILE A 1235 6.63 -30.20 -8.46
C ILE A 1235 5.69 -29.56 -7.44
N PRO A 1236 4.43 -30.03 -7.29
CA PRO A 1236 3.49 -29.37 -6.40
C PRO A 1236 3.84 -29.64 -4.94
N PRO A 1237 3.48 -28.72 -4.01
CA PRO A 1237 3.63 -28.98 -2.58
C PRO A 1237 2.96 -30.30 -2.18
N LYS A 1238 3.58 -31.09 -1.29
CA LYS A 1238 2.97 -32.33 -0.80
C LYS A 1238 1.56 -32.06 -0.28
N MET A 1239 0.63 -33.01 -0.54
CA MET A 1239 -0.80 -32.88 -0.25
C MET A 1239 -1.10 -32.31 1.14
N ARG A 1240 -0.33 -32.75 2.15
CA ARG A 1240 -0.41 -32.29 3.54
C ARG A 1240 -0.27 -30.78 3.78
N VAL A 1241 0.34 -30.03 2.86
CA VAL A 1241 0.53 -28.56 2.94
C VAL A 1241 -0.65 -27.80 2.31
N ILE A 1242 -1.21 -28.33 1.23
CA ILE A 1242 -2.29 -27.70 0.46
C ILE A 1242 -3.68 -28.21 0.84
N GLY A 1243 -3.79 -29.43 1.37
CA GLY A 1243 -5.05 -30.12 1.65
C GLY A 1243 -5.92 -29.44 2.69
N ASP A 1244 -5.34 -28.76 3.69
CA ASP A 1244 -6.12 -28.03 4.70
C ASP A 1244 -6.71 -26.74 4.11
N ALA A 1245 -5.93 -25.93 3.39
CA ALA A 1245 -6.43 -24.75 2.66
C ALA A 1245 -7.44 -25.14 1.57
N LEU A 1246 -7.20 -26.25 0.87
CA LEU A 1246 -8.07 -26.78 -0.18
C LEU A 1246 -9.39 -27.32 0.41
N ARG A 1247 -9.36 -28.04 1.54
CA ARG A 1247 -10.56 -28.46 2.27
C ARG A 1247 -11.34 -27.27 2.84
N GLN A 1248 -10.66 -26.26 3.38
CA GLN A 1248 -11.29 -25.04 3.87
C GLN A 1248 -11.98 -24.28 2.72
N SER A 1249 -11.30 -24.16 1.57
CA SER A 1249 -11.85 -23.50 0.37
C SER A 1249 -13.03 -24.29 -0.23
N ILE A 1250 -12.92 -25.62 -0.36
CA ILE A 1250 -14.04 -26.49 -0.80
C ILE A 1250 -15.21 -26.43 0.19
N GLY A 1251 -14.95 -26.45 1.50
CA GLY A 1251 -15.96 -26.31 2.54
C GLY A 1251 -16.65 -24.94 2.55
N ALA A 1252 -15.92 -23.85 2.27
CA ALA A 1252 -16.51 -22.53 2.05
C ALA A 1252 -17.41 -22.52 0.81
N MET A 1253 -16.93 -23.08 -0.30
CA MET A 1253 -17.70 -23.20 -1.54
C MET A 1253 -19.01 -23.98 -1.37
N ARG A 1254 -19.03 -25.09 -0.61
CA ARG A 1254 -20.27 -25.80 -0.26
C ARG A 1254 -21.24 -24.92 0.53
N LYS A 1255 -20.74 -24.15 1.51
CA LYS A 1255 -21.54 -23.21 2.31
C LYS A 1255 -22.00 -21.97 1.52
N GLY A 1256 -21.78 -21.92 0.20
CA GLY A 1256 -22.11 -20.77 -0.66
C GLY A 1256 -21.26 -19.52 -0.39
N ARG A 1257 -20.26 -19.61 0.49
CA ARG A 1257 -19.41 -18.50 0.93
C ARG A 1257 -18.10 -18.53 0.16
N LEU A 1258 -17.63 -17.38 -0.29
CA LEU A 1258 -16.19 -17.21 -0.49
C LEU A 1258 -15.54 -17.12 0.90
N VAL A 1259 -14.29 -17.55 1.02
CA VAL A 1259 -13.49 -17.17 2.18
C VAL A 1259 -13.43 -15.63 2.16
N LYS A 1260 -13.85 -14.97 3.25
CA LYS A 1260 -13.71 -13.51 3.35
C LYS A 1260 -12.22 -13.18 3.26
N GLU A 1261 -11.91 -12.15 2.48
CA GLU A 1261 -10.56 -11.58 2.37
C GLU A 1261 -10.05 -11.07 3.72
#